data_AF-A0A4S8J9E9-F1
#
_entry.id   AF-A0A4S8J9E9-F1
#
_cell.length_a   1.000
_cell.length_b   1.000
_cell.length_c   1.000
_cell.angle_alpha   90.00
_cell.angle_beta   90.00
_cell.angle_gamma   90.00
#
_symmetry.space_group_name_H-M   'P 1'
#
loop_
_entity.id
_entity.type
_entity.pdbx_description
1 polymer ?
#
loop_
_entity_poly.entity_id
_entity_poly.type
_entity_poly.pdbx_seq_one_letter_code
_entity_poly.pdbx_strand_id
1 'polypeptide(L)'
;MGAGPNSSPFLNQISRAKVRAKLLKNMGLWTWLLFIYLILICFVDDVLSGRTSSFMRSEWPSTDIPLDSEAFVVPGGYNTPQQVHITQGDYDGKAVIISWVTESETGTSEVLYGTEEHKYEHIAQGTTTNYTFYNYKSGFIHHCLVDGLKYNTKYHYKIGTGASAREFWFQTPPEIDPDVPYIFGIIGDLGQTFNSLSTLEHYMQTGGQTVLFVGDLSYADRYEYNDGVRWDSWGRLIEKSAAYQPWIWTAGNHEIEYRPDLGEVSSFKPYLHRYVTPYVSSKSSSPLWYAVRRASAHIIVLSSYSPFVKYTPQWFWLREELKRVNREKTPWLIVLMHVPLYNSNEAHYMEGEAMRDVFESWFVHYKVDIVFAGHVHAYERSYRVSNINYNITSGSRHPVPDKSAPVYIIVGDGGNQEGLAVRFSDLQPDYSAFREASYGHSTLELKNRTHAFYHWNRNNDGKHVLTDQIVFRNQYWWGKQYEEEKTEKAQEVPKSNQLHCQIRRPLQRRKSKGAAFGAPSHQSPAPRAQQHLPTRHRRLQPLSHREPRLRVITLSSVSTVHPCPWTDRLVSKDWNYASYFLLCFWVFRLIENDLFNQDWRSRGRAAILRYVFLKWTFCLFIGIVAGAVGFFNNLAVENIAGYKFVTVSDLMLANKYWTAFWVFAGSNLALLLFATVITAFVSTAAGGSGIPEVKAYLNGVDAPDIFSLRTLVVKIVGMIAAVSSSLHVGKAGPMVHIGACIGAIVGQGGSRKYGMTCRWLRYFKNDRDRRDLVTCGAAAGVAAAFRAPVGGVLFALESLSSWWRSALIWRAFFATAVVAVTLHALIDICERGKCGLFGKGGLIMYDVTSDTITYHIADLPPVILLGVIGGILGSLYNFLMLKVLRVCSLVNEKGRAYRLLLAATVSIFISCCLFGLPWLAPCRPCLKEDCPSMGHSGSFKNFQCPPKHYNDLASLFFNTNDDTIRKLYSSETNDDFQKSSIMLSFVASYVLGILSYGVAAPFGLFVPIILTGASYGRLIGMLMGANSNLDHGLFAVLGSASFLGGTMRMTVSVCVIILELTNNLLLLPLVMLVLLVSKTVADSFNPNIYDLILKLKGLPYLEDHAEPYMRQLTVSDVVAGPLRTFNGVEKVGNIIHILKTTGHHAFPVIDEPPFSSSPVLYGLILRAHLLSLLKKKCFLPTCTLSGFDASKQFVADDFAKRGSGKHDRIEDIEVTAEEMEMYIDLHPFTNTSPYTVVETMSLAKALILFRQVGLRHLLIVPKSSRVSNSS
;
A
#
# COMPACT_ATOMS: atom_id res chain seq x y z
N MET A 1 -78.28 45.26 29.05
CA MET A 1 -77.51 45.07 30.31
C MET A 1 -77.21 43.58 30.43
N GLY A 2 -76.01 43.08 30.73
CA GLY A 2 -74.70 43.73 30.80
C GLY A 2 -73.60 42.74 31.26
N ALA A 3 -72.41 42.80 30.63
CA ALA A 3 -71.10 42.23 31.02
C ALA A 3 -70.95 40.73 31.45
N GLY A 4 -69.95 40.04 30.89
CA GLY A 4 -69.46 38.74 31.37
C GLY A 4 -68.68 37.92 30.32
N PRO A 5 -67.34 38.01 30.24
CA PRO A 5 -66.56 37.35 29.18
C PRO A 5 -66.00 35.97 29.59
N ASN A 6 -66.28 34.94 28.79
CA ASN A 6 -65.59 33.65 28.89
C ASN A 6 -64.20 33.69 28.21
N SER A 7 -63.15 33.34 28.94
CA SER A 7 -61.78 33.26 28.42
C SER A 7 -61.49 31.91 27.73
N SER A 8 -60.58 31.91 26.75
CA SER A 8 -60.59 30.92 25.66
C SER A 8 -59.73 29.66 25.88
N PRO A 9 -60.02 28.55 25.17
CA PRO A 9 -59.16 27.35 25.14
C PRO A 9 -57.75 27.56 24.55
N PHE A 10 -57.48 28.74 23.98
CA PHE A 10 -56.35 29.01 23.08
C PHE A 10 -54.97 28.87 23.76
N LEU A 11 -54.88 29.27 25.03
CA LEU A 11 -53.64 29.19 25.83
C LEU A 11 -53.13 27.74 25.99
N ASN A 12 -54.03 26.76 26.07
CA ASN A 12 -53.66 25.35 26.25
C ASN A 12 -53.05 24.73 24.97
N GLN A 13 -53.42 25.20 23.77
CA GLN A 13 -52.73 24.81 22.54
C GLN A 13 -51.32 25.41 22.45
N ILE A 14 -51.15 26.69 22.79
CA ILE A 14 -49.84 27.37 22.77
C ILE A 14 -48.87 26.72 23.77
N SER A 15 -49.35 26.32 24.96
CA SER A 15 -48.59 25.55 25.94
C SER A 15 -48.10 24.21 25.35
N ARG A 16 -49.01 23.40 24.80
CA ARG A 16 -48.68 22.09 24.20
C ARG A 16 -47.76 22.22 22.98
N ALA A 17 -47.86 23.30 22.21
CA ALA A 17 -46.94 23.60 21.11
C ALA A 17 -45.52 23.91 21.60
N LYS A 18 -45.38 24.77 22.63
CA LYS A 18 -44.07 25.07 23.25
C LYS A 18 -43.42 23.82 23.87
N VAL A 19 -44.21 22.94 24.51
CA VAL A 19 -43.70 21.66 25.04
C VAL A 19 -43.25 20.71 23.92
N ARG A 20 -44.02 20.59 22.82
CA ARG A 20 -43.60 19.80 21.64
C ARG A 20 -42.34 20.38 20.97
N ALA A 21 -42.20 21.70 20.87
CA ALA A 21 -40.99 22.33 20.36
C ALA A 21 -39.76 22.05 21.25
N LYS A 22 -39.93 22.05 22.58
CA LYS A 22 -38.85 21.69 23.52
C LYS A 22 -38.46 20.20 23.41
N LEU A 23 -39.43 19.30 23.22
CA LEU A 23 -39.19 17.89 22.89
C LEU A 23 -38.47 17.70 21.56
N LEU A 24 -38.85 18.43 20.51
CA LEU A 24 -38.17 18.39 19.20
C LEU A 24 -36.71 18.88 19.27
N LYS A 25 -36.46 19.96 20.04
CA LYS A 25 -35.09 20.45 20.28
C LYS A 25 -34.22 19.41 20.99
N ASN A 26 -34.81 18.68 21.94
CA ASN A 26 -34.15 17.54 22.59
C ASN A 26 -33.99 16.34 21.64
N MET A 27 -34.97 15.98 20.81
CA MET A 27 -34.84 14.88 19.84
C MET A 27 -33.71 15.16 18.84
N GLY A 28 -33.62 16.39 18.32
CA GLY A 28 -32.50 16.81 17.48
C GLY A 28 -31.16 16.62 18.20
N LEU A 29 -31.04 17.13 19.43
CA LEU A 29 -29.85 16.96 20.25
C LEU A 29 -29.50 15.48 20.52
N TRP A 30 -30.49 14.63 20.81
CA TRP A 30 -30.30 13.19 21.00
C TRP A 30 -29.88 12.48 19.71
N THR A 31 -30.40 12.85 18.54
CA THR A 31 -29.91 12.30 17.26
C THR A 31 -28.50 12.75 16.93
N TRP A 32 -28.12 14.00 17.26
CA TRP A 32 -26.75 14.48 17.14
C TRP A 32 -25.81 13.76 18.14
N LEU A 33 -26.22 13.58 19.39
CA LEU A 33 -25.45 12.84 20.40
C LEU A 33 -25.32 11.36 20.04
N LEU A 34 -26.36 10.71 19.53
CA LEU A 34 -26.31 9.32 19.07
C LEU A 34 -25.42 9.16 17.83
N PHE A 35 -25.41 10.16 16.93
CA PHE A 35 -24.53 10.16 15.76
C PHE A 35 -23.07 10.48 16.13
N ILE A 36 -22.82 11.39 17.06
CA ILE A 36 -21.50 11.64 17.65
C ILE A 36 -21.01 10.39 18.41
N TYR A 37 -21.90 9.70 19.12
CA TYR A 37 -21.62 8.42 19.79
C TYR A 37 -21.32 7.30 18.80
N LEU A 38 -22.03 7.22 17.67
CA LEU A 38 -21.71 6.28 16.57
C LEU A 38 -20.38 6.64 15.88
N ILE A 39 -20.06 7.91 15.71
CA ILE A 39 -18.75 8.37 15.23
C ILE A 39 -17.65 8.02 16.23
N LEU A 40 -17.89 8.20 17.53
CA LEU A 40 -16.97 7.79 18.60
C LEU A 40 -16.81 6.27 18.64
N ILE A 41 -17.85 5.48 18.40
CA ILE A 41 -17.74 4.02 18.22
C ILE A 41 -16.89 3.70 16.99
N CYS A 42 -17.02 4.43 15.87
CA CYS A 42 -16.09 4.31 14.74
C CYS A 42 -14.65 4.80 15.02
N PHE A 43 -14.39 5.35 16.22
CA PHE A 43 -13.04 5.63 16.77
C PHE A 43 -12.66 4.71 17.95
N VAL A 44 -13.56 3.82 18.39
CA VAL A 44 -13.44 2.96 19.61
C VAL A 44 -13.70 1.47 19.31
N ASP A 45 -14.00 1.09 18.07
CA ASP A 45 -13.60 -0.21 17.55
C ASP A 45 -12.06 -0.31 17.68
N ASP A 46 -11.59 -1.04 18.71
CA ASP A 46 -10.20 -1.46 18.84
C ASP A 46 -9.86 -2.33 17.62
N VAL A 47 -9.32 -1.69 16.60
CA VAL A 47 -8.73 -2.37 15.45
C VAL A 47 -7.58 -3.20 15.99
N LEU A 48 -7.59 -4.52 15.73
CA LEU A 48 -6.48 -5.43 16.00
C LEU A 48 -5.27 -5.19 15.06
N SER A 49 -5.04 -3.92 14.68
CA SER A 49 -3.78 -3.46 14.12
C SER A 49 -2.72 -3.55 15.20
N GLY A 50 -1.60 -4.18 14.88
CA GLY A 50 -0.44 -4.19 15.76
C GLY A 50 0.04 -2.78 16.12
N ARG A 51 0.86 -2.72 17.16
CA ARG A 51 1.43 -1.46 17.65
C ARG A 51 2.78 -1.22 17.00
N THR A 52 2.83 -0.31 16.02
CA THR A 52 4.08 0.34 15.62
C THR A 52 4.39 1.35 16.71
N SER A 53 5.59 1.31 17.25
CA SER A 53 5.97 2.27 18.29
C SER A 53 6.02 3.70 17.73
N SER A 54 5.60 4.67 18.55
CA SER A 54 5.78 6.09 18.27
C SER A 54 7.16 6.61 18.71
N PHE A 55 8.01 5.75 19.26
CA PHE A 55 9.39 6.08 19.61
C PHE A 55 10.27 5.98 18.37
N MET A 56 10.95 7.08 18.04
CA MET A 56 12.13 7.06 17.16
C MET A 56 13.35 7.41 18.01
N ARG A 57 14.37 6.54 18.00
CA ARG A 57 15.67 6.83 18.63
C ARG A 57 16.30 8.03 17.91
N SER A 58 17.02 8.88 18.64
CA SER A 58 17.93 9.83 18.01
C SER A 58 19.01 9.09 17.23
N GLU A 59 19.31 9.56 16.01
CA GLU A 59 20.33 8.96 15.15
C GLU A 59 21.74 9.22 15.72
N TRP A 60 22.18 8.34 16.61
CA TRP A 60 23.58 8.19 16.97
C TRP A 60 24.29 7.31 15.93
N PRO A 61 25.46 7.71 15.40
CA PRO A 61 26.21 6.88 14.47
C PRO A 61 26.60 5.56 15.15
N SER A 62 26.50 4.46 14.41
CA SER A 62 26.86 3.13 14.91
C SER A 62 28.36 2.90 14.76
N THR A 63 29.13 3.76 15.41
CA THR A 63 30.60 3.81 15.35
C THR A 63 31.20 2.61 16.08
N ASP A 64 32.12 1.91 15.42
CA ASP A 64 32.99 0.91 16.04
C ASP A 64 33.68 1.44 17.30
N ILE A 65 33.89 0.54 18.25
CA ILE A 65 34.82 0.78 19.34
C ILE A 65 36.26 0.70 18.79
N PRO A 66 37.18 1.62 19.16
CA PRO A 66 38.59 1.53 18.80
C PRO A 66 39.25 0.23 19.32
N LEU A 67 40.15 -0.37 18.54
CA LEU A 67 40.76 -1.67 18.88
C LEU A 67 41.69 -1.63 20.12
N ASP A 68 42.11 -0.43 20.52
CA ASP A 68 42.88 -0.10 21.73
C ASP A 68 41.99 0.18 22.97
N SER A 69 40.66 0.10 22.84
CA SER A 69 39.72 0.32 23.94
C SER A 69 39.76 -0.78 25.01
N GLU A 70 39.46 -0.39 26.26
CA GLU A 70 39.30 -1.30 27.41
C GLU A 70 38.34 -2.47 27.14
N ALA A 71 37.35 -2.28 26.26
CA ALA A 71 36.38 -3.31 25.87
C ALA A 71 36.99 -4.51 25.10
N PHE A 72 38.22 -4.38 24.60
CA PHE A 72 38.93 -5.43 23.85
C PHE A 72 40.29 -5.82 24.47
N VAL A 73 40.53 -5.52 25.75
CA VAL A 73 41.83 -5.74 26.42
C VAL A 73 42.29 -7.20 26.31
N VAL A 74 43.50 -7.39 25.79
CA VAL A 74 44.21 -8.67 25.84
C VAL A 74 44.66 -8.94 27.28
N PRO A 75 44.34 -10.10 27.88
CA PRO A 75 44.70 -10.39 29.26
C PRO A 75 46.22 -10.50 29.44
N GLY A 76 46.74 -9.92 30.52
CA GLY A 76 48.18 -9.86 30.80
C GLY A 76 48.84 -11.23 31.02
N GLY A 77 50.14 -11.30 30.77
CA GLY A 77 50.96 -12.51 30.87
C GLY A 77 51.41 -13.05 29.50
N TYR A 78 52.37 -13.97 29.50
CA TYR A 78 52.84 -14.60 28.27
C TYR A 78 51.87 -15.71 27.84
N ASN A 79 51.42 -15.66 26.59
CA ASN A 79 50.52 -16.65 25.98
C ASN A 79 49.23 -16.94 26.78
N THR A 80 48.72 -15.93 27.51
CA THR A 80 47.55 -16.04 28.38
C THR A 80 46.26 -16.36 27.58
N PRO A 81 45.43 -17.34 28.02
CA PRO A 81 44.16 -17.66 27.36
C PRO A 81 43.21 -16.46 27.25
N GLN A 82 42.69 -16.23 26.05
CA GLN A 82 41.75 -15.15 25.72
C GLN A 82 40.56 -15.66 24.89
N GLN A 83 39.55 -14.81 24.71
CA GLN A 83 38.34 -15.10 23.92
C GLN A 83 37.54 -16.29 24.45
N VAL A 84 37.52 -16.44 25.78
CA VAL A 84 36.97 -17.61 26.46
C VAL A 84 35.45 -17.64 26.32
N HIS A 85 34.93 -18.73 25.78
CA HIS A 85 33.49 -18.89 25.56
C HIS A 85 33.06 -20.34 25.71
N ILE A 86 31.84 -20.55 26.22
CA ILE A 86 31.28 -21.87 26.49
C ILE A 86 29.96 -22.07 25.72
N THR A 87 29.70 -23.30 25.30
CA THR A 87 28.42 -23.73 24.75
C THR A 87 28.02 -25.10 25.32
N GLN A 88 26.80 -25.56 25.05
CA GLN A 88 26.37 -26.90 25.47
C GLN A 88 27.05 -27.97 24.61
N GLY A 89 27.63 -29.00 25.23
CA GLY A 89 28.41 -30.05 24.55
C GLY A 89 27.61 -31.29 24.14
N ASP A 90 26.46 -31.51 24.78
CA ASP A 90 25.61 -32.68 24.57
C ASP A 90 24.15 -32.30 24.21
N TYR A 91 23.35 -33.34 23.95
CA TYR A 91 21.96 -33.16 23.55
C TYR A 91 21.02 -32.83 24.72
N ASP A 92 21.34 -33.22 25.96
CA ASP A 92 20.40 -33.17 27.10
C ASP A 92 20.88 -32.30 28.29
N GLY A 93 22.04 -31.63 28.20
CA GLY A 93 22.48 -30.60 29.14
C GLY A 93 23.53 -31.04 30.17
N LYS A 94 24.14 -32.22 29.99
CA LYS A 94 25.16 -32.81 30.88
C LYS A 94 26.62 -32.58 30.45
N ALA A 95 26.85 -31.82 29.37
CA ALA A 95 28.19 -31.42 28.97
C ALA A 95 28.26 -29.96 28.53
N VAL A 96 29.44 -29.37 28.62
CA VAL A 96 29.78 -28.09 27.99
C VAL A 96 31.00 -28.27 27.09
N ILE A 97 31.09 -27.48 26.02
CA ILE A 97 32.34 -27.28 25.30
C ILE A 97 32.88 -25.92 25.71
N ILE A 98 34.08 -25.90 26.28
CA ILE A 98 34.82 -24.72 26.70
C ILE A 98 35.88 -24.45 25.65
N SER A 99 35.88 -23.23 25.09
CA SER A 99 36.80 -22.82 24.04
C SER A 99 37.56 -21.55 24.42
N TRP A 100 38.81 -21.45 23.99
CA TRP A 100 39.68 -20.30 24.22
C TRP A 100 40.78 -20.22 23.14
N VAL A 101 41.48 -19.09 23.06
CA VAL A 101 42.59 -18.86 22.13
C VAL A 101 43.88 -18.59 22.90
N THR A 102 44.99 -19.19 22.46
CA THR A 102 46.36 -18.84 22.85
C THR A 102 47.13 -18.31 21.63
N GLU A 103 47.95 -17.27 21.81
CA GLU A 103 48.40 -16.44 20.68
C GLU A 103 49.76 -16.88 20.09
N SER A 104 50.75 -17.10 20.94
CA SER A 104 52.16 -17.32 20.55
C SER A 104 52.51 -18.79 20.38
N GLU A 105 51.99 -19.64 21.26
CA GLU A 105 52.29 -21.08 21.36
C GLU A 105 51.02 -21.86 21.67
N THR A 106 50.98 -23.16 21.36
CA THR A 106 49.79 -23.98 21.67
C THR A 106 49.51 -24.09 23.16
N GLY A 107 50.53 -24.19 24.02
CA GLY A 107 50.32 -24.52 25.43
C GLY A 107 49.59 -25.87 25.62
N THR A 108 48.82 -26.00 26.69
CA THR A 108 48.07 -27.22 27.07
C THR A 108 46.58 -27.11 26.75
N SER A 109 46.04 -28.03 25.97
CA SER A 109 44.61 -28.14 25.65
C SER A 109 43.83 -28.85 26.76
N GLU A 110 44.00 -28.42 28.01
CA GLU A 110 43.43 -29.09 29.18
C GLU A 110 42.57 -28.13 30.01
N VAL A 111 41.42 -28.62 30.46
CA VAL A 111 40.55 -27.92 31.41
C VAL A 111 40.61 -28.65 32.74
N LEU A 112 41.09 -27.96 33.77
CA LEU A 112 41.00 -28.40 35.17
C LEU A 112 39.64 -27.94 35.71
N TYR A 113 38.83 -28.81 36.32
CA TYR A 113 37.50 -28.43 36.82
C TYR A 113 37.10 -29.13 38.13
N GLY A 114 36.17 -28.51 38.87
CA GLY A 114 35.64 -28.99 40.14
C GLY A 114 34.42 -28.20 40.61
N THR A 115 33.80 -28.60 41.73
CA THR A 115 32.60 -27.93 42.29
C THR A 115 32.90 -26.93 43.39
N GLU A 116 34.16 -26.81 43.83
CA GLU A 116 34.62 -25.83 44.82
C GLU A 116 35.63 -24.87 44.20
N GLU A 117 35.67 -23.63 44.69
CA GLU A 117 36.58 -22.60 44.20
C GLU A 117 38.04 -22.95 44.51
N HIS A 118 38.92 -22.73 43.52
CA HIS A 118 40.34 -23.12 43.53
C HIS A 118 40.64 -24.63 43.74
N LYS A 119 39.63 -25.52 43.73
CA LYS A 119 39.81 -26.98 43.81
C LYS A 119 39.39 -27.66 42.51
N TYR A 120 40.35 -28.30 41.85
CA TYR A 120 40.16 -28.93 40.55
C TYR A 120 40.42 -30.44 40.66
N GLU A 121 39.36 -31.20 40.87
CA GLU A 121 39.41 -32.66 41.10
C GLU A 121 39.43 -33.46 39.80
N HIS A 122 39.10 -32.84 38.67
CA HIS A 122 38.93 -33.48 37.38
C HIS A 122 39.68 -32.72 36.27
N ILE A 123 40.11 -33.46 35.25
CA ILE A 123 40.82 -32.94 34.08
C ILE A 123 40.08 -33.43 32.84
N ALA A 124 39.79 -32.54 31.90
CA ALA A 124 39.28 -32.86 30.57
C ALA A 124 40.31 -32.43 29.51
N GLN A 125 40.55 -33.27 28.51
CA GLN A 125 41.45 -32.99 27.40
C GLN A 125 40.66 -32.56 26.15
N GLY A 126 41.13 -31.49 25.51
CA GLY A 126 40.56 -30.90 24.32
C GLY A 126 41.46 -30.98 23.10
N THR A 127 40.94 -30.52 21.97
CA THR A 127 41.66 -30.41 20.70
C THR A 127 42.04 -28.97 20.41
N THR A 128 43.00 -28.78 19.50
CA THR A 128 43.43 -27.46 19.02
C THR A 128 43.25 -27.37 17.51
N THR A 129 42.76 -26.25 17.03
CA THR A 129 42.77 -25.88 15.60
C THR A 129 43.38 -24.49 15.42
N ASN A 130 43.75 -24.14 14.19
CA ASN A 130 43.97 -22.77 13.78
C ASN A 130 43.62 -22.64 12.29
N TYR A 131 43.49 -21.41 11.81
CA TYR A 131 43.25 -21.13 10.40
C TYR A 131 44.05 -19.89 9.96
N THR A 132 44.41 -19.86 8.68
CA THR A 132 44.78 -18.60 8.00
C THR A 132 43.55 -18.02 7.31
N PHE A 133 43.47 -16.70 7.19
CA PHE A 133 42.52 -16.05 6.30
C PHE A 133 43.23 -14.90 5.59
N TYR A 134 43.45 -15.02 4.28
CA TYR A 134 44.31 -14.07 3.55
C TYR A 134 45.68 -13.91 4.26
N ASN A 135 46.09 -12.69 4.66
CA ASN A 135 47.33 -12.42 5.39
C ASN A 135 47.24 -12.69 6.90
N TYR A 136 46.03 -12.91 7.44
CA TYR A 136 45.83 -13.20 8.85
C TYR A 136 46.07 -14.69 9.15
N LYS A 137 46.56 -14.95 10.37
CA LYS A 137 46.67 -16.29 10.95
C LYS A 137 46.11 -16.22 12.36
N SER A 138 45.17 -17.10 12.70
CA SER A 138 44.64 -17.17 14.06
C SER A 138 45.69 -17.66 15.05
N GLY A 139 45.55 -17.23 16.29
CA GLY A 139 46.06 -17.98 17.43
C GLY A 139 45.55 -19.43 17.44
N PHE A 140 46.08 -20.22 18.34
CA PHE A 140 45.68 -21.61 18.56
C PHE A 140 44.35 -21.64 19.31
N ILE A 141 43.31 -22.10 18.63
CA ILE A 141 41.94 -22.17 19.14
C ILE A 141 41.73 -23.55 19.76
N HIS A 142 41.44 -23.58 21.05
CA HIS A 142 41.20 -24.79 21.81
C HIS A 142 39.71 -25.05 21.94
N HIS A 143 39.32 -26.32 21.91
CA HIS A 143 37.98 -26.78 22.25
C HIS A 143 38.08 -28.00 23.17
N CYS A 144 37.57 -27.89 24.39
CA CYS A 144 37.55 -28.98 25.36
C CYS A 144 36.11 -29.35 25.71
N LEU A 145 35.72 -30.60 25.46
CA LEU A 145 34.44 -31.16 25.89
C LEU A 145 34.57 -31.62 27.34
N VAL A 146 33.79 -31.01 28.23
CA VAL A 146 33.65 -31.43 29.63
C VAL A 146 32.29 -32.07 29.79
N ASP A 147 32.25 -33.40 29.89
CA ASP A 147 31.03 -34.21 29.98
C ASP A 147 30.83 -34.85 31.36
N GLY A 148 29.86 -35.76 31.48
CA GLY A 148 29.54 -36.46 32.74
C GLY A 148 28.94 -35.58 33.86
N LEU A 149 28.73 -34.29 33.63
CA LEU A 149 28.40 -33.29 34.65
C LEU A 149 27.05 -33.57 35.35
N LYS A 150 26.94 -33.11 36.60
CA LYS A 150 25.69 -33.11 37.37
C LYS A 150 24.83 -31.92 36.95
N TYR A 151 23.49 -32.09 36.92
CA TYR A 151 22.54 -31.00 36.68
C TYR A 151 22.52 -29.99 37.85
N ASN A 152 22.07 -28.77 37.57
CA ASN A 152 21.92 -27.65 38.51
C ASN A 152 23.12 -27.44 39.46
N THR A 153 24.33 -27.66 38.97
CA THR A 153 25.56 -27.66 39.74
C THR A 153 26.48 -26.56 39.22
N LYS A 154 27.02 -25.74 40.13
CA LYS A 154 28.07 -24.77 39.80
C LYS A 154 29.40 -25.50 39.69
N TYR A 155 30.12 -25.27 38.60
CA TYR A 155 31.47 -25.77 38.37
C TYR A 155 32.43 -24.59 38.21
N HIS A 156 33.55 -24.65 38.91
CA HIS A 156 34.70 -23.77 38.68
C HIS A 156 35.67 -24.48 37.73
N TYR A 157 36.25 -23.75 36.79
CA TYR A 157 37.18 -24.30 35.80
C TYR A 157 38.39 -23.39 35.57
N LYS A 158 39.52 -24.00 35.20
CA LYS A 158 40.81 -23.35 35.00
C LYS A 158 41.46 -23.83 33.72
N ILE A 159 42.03 -22.89 32.97
CA ILE A 159 42.68 -23.09 31.67
C ILE A 159 44.03 -22.35 31.61
N GLY A 160 44.97 -22.89 30.82
CA GLY A 160 46.35 -22.38 30.74
C GLY A 160 47.23 -22.83 31.92
N THR A 161 48.50 -22.47 31.88
CA THR A 161 49.55 -22.98 32.79
C THR A 161 50.29 -21.88 33.54
N GLY A 162 50.83 -22.23 34.71
CA GLY A 162 51.68 -21.35 35.52
C GLY A 162 50.99 -20.03 35.89
N ALA A 163 51.73 -18.93 35.76
CA ALA A 163 51.25 -17.58 36.04
C ALA A 163 50.26 -17.03 34.98
N SER A 164 50.15 -17.67 33.81
CA SER A 164 49.23 -17.29 32.74
C SER A 164 47.90 -18.05 32.78
N ALA A 165 47.68 -18.89 33.80
CA ALA A 165 46.44 -19.65 33.95
C ALA A 165 45.28 -18.76 34.44
N ARG A 166 44.09 -18.94 33.88
CA ARG A 166 42.88 -18.18 34.20
C ARG A 166 41.78 -19.07 34.77
N GLU A 167 41.01 -18.53 35.71
CA GLU A 167 39.97 -19.25 36.46
C GLU A 167 38.60 -18.59 36.23
N PHE A 168 37.59 -19.43 36.03
CA PHE A 168 36.23 -19.07 35.65
C PHE A 168 35.22 -20.01 36.34
N TRP A 169 33.92 -19.80 36.14
CA TRP A 169 32.88 -20.71 36.60
C TRP A 169 31.67 -20.71 35.66
N PHE A 170 30.89 -21.78 35.66
CA PHE A 170 29.57 -21.84 35.02
C PHE A 170 28.60 -22.66 35.88
N GLN A 171 27.31 -22.65 35.52
CA GLN A 171 26.30 -23.51 36.15
C GLN A 171 25.65 -24.40 35.08
N THR A 172 25.58 -25.70 35.34
CA THR A 172 24.84 -26.63 34.49
C THR A 172 23.33 -26.37 34.56
N PRO A 173 22.56 -26.62 33.49
CA PRO A 173 21.12 -26.49 33.56
C PRO A 173 20.53 -27.47 34.59
N PRO A 174 19.33 -27.19 35.12
CA PRO A 174 18.56 -28.22 35.81
C PRO A 174 18.17 -29.36 34.86
N GLU A 175 17.79 -30.49 35.43
CA GLU A 175 17.39 -31.69 34.68
C GLU A 175 16.17 -31.40 33.77
N ILE A 176 16.03 -32.19 32.69
CA ILE A 176 14.92 -32.07 31.75
C ILE A 176 13.63 -32.58 32.41
N ASP A 177 12.86 -31.64 32.93
CA ASP A 177 11.53 -31.82 33.49
C ASP A 177 10.58 -30.74 32.91
N PRO A 178 9.30 -31.07 32.63
CA PRO A 178 8.37 -30.16 32.00
C PRO A 178 8.02 -28.90 32.81
N ASP A 179 8.07 -28.92 34.15
CA ASP A 179 7.66 -27.78 34.98
C ASP A 179 8.84 -26.98 35.58
N VAL A 180 10.07 -27.34 35.23
CA VAL A 180 11.27 -26.61 35.67
C VAL A 180 11.39 -25.25 34.95
N PRO A 181 11.57 -24.14 35.70
CA PRO A 181 11.75 -22.80 35.13
C PRO A 181 13.17 -22.58 34.60
N TYR A 182 13.32 -21.70 33.62
CA TYR A 182 14.61 -21.32 33.04
C TYR A 182 14.55 -19.97 32.32
N ILE A 183 15.60 -19.15 32.42
CA ILE A 183 15.69 -17.83 31.76
C ILE A 183 16.72 -17.86 30.63
N PHE A 184 16.24 -17.67 29.40
CA PHE A 184 17.06 -17.45 28.21
C PHE A 184 17.19 -15.95 27.90
N GLY A 185 18.39 -15.51 27.52
CA GLY A 185 18.60 -14.27 26.77
C GLY A 185 18.51 -14.52 25.28
N ILE A 186 18.10 -13.52 24.49
CA ILE A 186 18.09 -13.57 23.02
C ILE A 186 18.72 -12.28 22.48
N ILE A 187 19.72 -12.43 21.62
CA ILE A 187 20.47 -11.37 20.95
C ILE A 187 20.81 -11.86 19.52
N GLY A 188 20.67 -11.01 18.51
CA GLY A 188 21.27 -11.19 17.19
C GLY A 188 22.10 -9.98 16.81
N ASP A 189 22.86 -10.08 15.72
CA ASP A 189 23.28 -8.92 14.92
C ASP A 189 24.08 -7.90 15.77
N LEU A 190 24.98 -8.44 16.61
CA LEU A 190 25.57 -7.72 17.73
C LEU A 190 26.67 -6.75 17.26
N GLY A 191 27.67 -7.23 16.52
CA GLY A 191 28.80 -6.41 16.08
C GLY A 191 29.68 -5.88 17.22
N GLN A 192 30.35 -4.74 16.98
CA GLN A 192 31.47 -4.24 17.80
C GLN A 192 31.43 -2.71 18.04
N THR A 193 30.22 -2.12 18.05
CA THR A 193 30.00 -0.69 18.27
C THR A 193 29.75 -0.38 19.75
N PHE A 194 29.71 0.91 20.10
CA PHE A 194 29.26 1.36 21.42
C PHE A 194 27.80 0.93 21.73
N ASN A 195 26.95 0.74 20.72
CA ASN A 195 25.60 0.19 20.91
C ASN A 195 25.68 -1.31 21.24
N SER A 196 26.55 -2.08 20.57
CA SER A 196 26.80 -3.51 20.85
C SER A 196 27.24 -3.73 22.30
N LEU A 197 28.19 -2.92 22.76
CA LEU A 197 28.68 -2.93 24.14
C LEU A 197 27.54 -2.64 25.13
N SER A 198 26.75 -1.59 24.85
CA SER A 198 25.59 -1.23 25.68
C SER A 198 24.55 -2.35 25.74
N THR A 199 24.23 -3.00 24.61
CA THR A 199 23.31 -4.16 24.57
C THR A 199 23.80 -5.31 25.43
N LEU A 200 25.08 -5.68 25.33
CA LEU A 200 25.68 -6.79 26.06
C LEU A 200 25.69 -6.53 27.58
N GLU A 201 26.12 -5.35 28.01
CA GLU A 201 26.16 -4.97 29.43
C GLU A 201 24.76 -4.79 30.03
N HIS A 202 23.82 -4.32 29.22
CA HIS A 202 22.40 -4.26 29.56
C HIS A 202 21.79 -5.67 29.69
N TYR A 203 22.15 -6.63 28.83
CA TYR A 203 21.73 -8.03 28.94
C TYR A 203 22.26 -8.68 30.23
N MET A 204 23.54 -8.46 30.56
CA MET A 204 24.17 -9.07 31.74
C MET A 204 23.48 -8.69 33.07
N GLN A 205 22.74 -7.58 33.11
CA GLN A 205 21.95 -7.15 34.27
C GLN A 205 20.61 -7.91 34.45
N THR A 206 20.17 -8.69 33.46
CA THR A 206 18.85 -9.36 33.48
C THR A 206 18.82 -10.72 34.18
N GLY A 207 19.98 -11.31 34.49
CA GLY A 207 20.05 -12.64 35.11
C GLY A 207 19.75 -13.82 34.16
N GLY A 208 19.81 -13.61 32.84
CA GLY A 208 19.73 -14.70 31.86
C GLY A 208 20.82 -15.76 32.05
N GLN A 209 20.45 -17.03 31.91
CA GLN A 209 21.27 -18.20 32.26
C GLN A 209 21.92 -18.87 31.03
N THR A 210 21.49 -18.51 29.82
CA THR A 210 21.95 -19.02 28.53
C THR A 210 21.51 -18.05 27.44
N VAL A 211 22.39 -17.71 26.51
CA VAL A 211 22.03 -16.86 25.35
C VAL A 211 21.65 -17.73 24.16
N LEU A 212 20.55 -17.40 23.51
CA LEU A 212 20.15 -17.90 22.20
C LEU A 212 20.59 -16.86 21.17
N PHE A 213 21.72 -17.09 20.49
CA PHE A 213 22.31 -16.09 19.59
C PHE A 213 21.86 -16.35 18.15
N VAL A 214 21.19 -15.38 17.52
CA VAL A 214 20.47 -15.58 16.24
C VAL A 214 21.25 -15.17 14.97
N GLY A 215 22.58 -15.15 15.06
CA GLY A 215 23.51 -14.96 13.93
C GLY A 215 24.06 -13.55 13.81
N ASP A 216 24.99 -13.36 12.87
CA ASP A 216 25.77 -12.13 12.64
C ASP A 216 26.52 -11.65 13.89
N LEU A 217 27.63 -12.33 14.14
CA LEU A 217 28.45 -12.17 15.33
C LEU A 217 29.34 -10.92 15.20
N SER A 218 30.39 -10.99 14.40
CA SER A 218 31.54 -10.07 14.45
C SER A 218 31.53 -8.96 13.40
N TYR A 219 30.82 -9.14 12.28
CA TYR A 219 30.86 -8.31 11.07
C TYR A 219 32.28 -8.14 10.48
N ALA A 220 33.16 -9.15 10.65
CA ALA A 220 34.54 -9.14 10.18
C ALA A 220 34.68 -9.05 8.64
N ASP A 221 33.64 -9.43 7.89
CA ASP A 221 33.57 -9.35 6.43
C ASP A 221 33.47 -7.93 5.87
N ARG A 222 33.14 -6.95 6.71
CA ARG A 222 32.91 -5.54 6.31
C ARG A 222 34.18 -4.71 6.14
N TYR A 223 35.34 -5.26 6.53
CA TYR A 223 36.62 -4.56 6.49
C TYR A 223 37.45 -5.02 5.28
N GLU A 224 38.20 -4.10 4.67
CA GLU A 224 38.80 -4.21 3.33
C GLU A 224 39.46 -5.57 3.00
N TYR A 225 40.15 -6.15 3.99
CA TYR A 225 40.93 -7.39 3.87
C TYR A 225 40.35 -8.60 4.62
N ASN A 226 39.17 -8.49 5.25
CA ASN A 226 38.61 -9.50 6.16
C ASN A 226 39.66 -10.04 7.16
N ASP A 227 40.44 -9.14 7.77
CA ASP A 227 41.77 -9.44 8.33
C ASP A 227 41.80 -10.22 9.66
N GLY A 228 40.71 -10.90 10.03
CA GLY A 228 40.61 -11.79 11.19
C GLY A 228 40.68 -11.14 12.57
N VAL A 229 41.35 -9.98 12.71
CA VAL A 229 41.50 -9.20 13.96
C VAL A 229 40.13 -8.93 14.60
N ARG A 230 39.12 -8.68 13.76
CA ARG A 230 37.74 -8.42 14.19
C ARG A 230 37.02 -9.62 14.79
N TRP A 231 37.44 -10.86 14.50
CA TRP A 231 36.99 -12.02 15.26
C TRP A 231 37.62 -12.06 16.66
N ASP A 232 38.88 -11.65 16.79
CA ASP A 232 39.59 -11.68 18.06
C ASP A 232 39.11 -10.59 19.04
N SER A 233 38.87 -9.38 18.54
CA SER A 233 38.27 -8.31 19.35
C SER A 233 36.83 -8.65 19.75
N TRP A 234 36.02 -9.25 18.86
CA TRP A 234 34.67 -9.70 19.22
C TRP A 234 34.70 -10.81 20.28
N GLY A 235 35.60 -11.79 20.14
CA GLY A 235 35.80 -12.86 21.12
C GLY A 235 36.15 -12.31 22.51
N ARG A 236 36.97 -11.26 22.59
CA ARG A 236 37.27 -10.56 23.86
C ARG A 236 36.06 -9.77 24.38
N LEU A 237 35.30 -9.10 23.50
CA LEU A 237 34.09 -8.33 23.87
C LEU A 237 33.03 -9.20 24.55
N ILE A 238 32.77 -10.41 24.03
CA ILE A 238 31.74 -11.31 24.58
C ILE A 238 32.21 -12.17 25.77
N GLU A 239 33.52 -12.30 26.00
CA GLU A 239 34.10 -13.16 27.05
C GLU A 239 33.47 -12.93 28.43
N LYS A 240 33.21 -11.65 28.77
CA LYS A 240 32.57 -11.23 30.04
C LYS A 240 31.17 -11.82 30.29
N SER A 241 30.52 -12.37 29.26
CA SER A 241 29.29 -13.16 29.37
C SER A 241 29.54 -14.63 29.02
N ALA A 242 30.15 -14.89 27.86
CA ALA A 242 30.25 -16.23 27.28
C ALA A 242 31.20 -17.18 28.03
N ALA A 243 32.13 -16.67 28.85
CA ALA A 243 32.95 -17.53 29.73
C ALA A 243 32.17 -18.12 30.92
N TYR A 244 31.01 -17.53 31.27
CA TYR A 244 30.25 -17.85 32.48
C TYR A 244 28.88 -18.51 32.23
N GLN A 245 28.27 -18.26 31.07
CA GLN A 245 26.99 -18.86 30.66
C GLN A 245 27.06 -19.39 29.23
N PRO A 246 26.43 -20.53 28.89
CA PRO A 246 26.43 -21.04 27.53
C PRO A 246 25.75 -20.11 26.53
N TRP A 247 26.37 -19.94 25.36
CA TRP A 247 25.75 -19.32 24.19
C TRP A 247 25.43 -20.41 23.16
N ILE A 248 24.22 -20.39 22.61
CA ILE A 248 23.75 -21.29 21.56
C ILE A 248 23.87 -20.54 20.23
N TRP A 249 24.84 -20.95 19.42
CA TRP A 249 25.25 -20.26 18.20
C TRP A 249 24.35 -20.58 17.00
N THR A 250 23.82 -19.54 16.36
CA THR A 250 23.30 -19.57 14.98
C THR A 250 24.31 -18.86 14.07
N ALA A 251 24.26 -19.09 12.75
CA ALA A 251 25.11 -18.42 11.76
C ALA A 251 24.26 -17.59 10.78
N GLY A 252 24.65 -16.34 10.56
CA GLY A 252 24.06 -15.40 9.61
C GLY A 252 24.89 -15.23 8.33
N ASN A 253 24.81 -14.06 7.71
CA ASN A 253 25.48 -13.70 6.46
C ASN A 253 26.89 -13.14 6.68
N HIS A 254 27.13 -12.44 7.78
CA HIS A 254 28.45 -11.87 8.10
C HIS A 254 29.46 -12.92 8.59
N GLU A 255 29.01 -14.16 8.79
CA GLU A 255 29.86 -15.34 8.88
C GLU A 255 30.32 -15.88 7.49
N ILE A 256 29.79 -15.39 6.37
CA ILE A 256 30.05 -15.91 5.01
C ILE A 256 31.24 -15.16 4.37
N GLU A 257 32.42 -15.30 4.98
CA GLU A 257 33.68 -14.69 4.52
C GLU A 257 34.25 -15.39 3.27
N TYR A 258 33.51 -15.35 2.16
CA TYR A 258 33.88 -15.94 0.86
C TYR A 258 34.52 -14.87 -0.03
N ARG A 259 35.86 -14.84 -0.07
CA ARG A 259 36.69 -13.88 -0.82
C ARG A 259 37.61 -14.60 -1.84
N PRO A 260 37.10 -15.09 -2.99
CA PRO A 260 37.92 -15.77 -4.01
C PRO A 260 39.04 -14.91 -4.60
N ASP A 261 38.89 -13.59 -4.55
CA ASP A 261 39.90 -12.58 -4.90
C ASP A 261 41.13 -12.62 -3.98
N LEU A 262 40.95 -13.04 -2.72
CA LEU A 262 42.01 -13.27 -1.74
C LEU A 262 42.42 -14.75 -1.66
N GLY A 263 41.87 -15.62 -2.52
CA GLY A 263 42.05 -17.08 -2.49
C GLY A 263 41.13 -17.82 -1.51
N GLU A 264 40.27 -17.12 -0.77
CA GLU A 264 39.44 -17.68 0.29
C GLU A 264 38.08 -18.16 -0.25
N VAL A 265 38.05 -19.44 -0.63
CA VAL A 265 36.92 -20.10 -1.31
C VAL A 265 36.05 -20.97 -0.39
N SER A 266 36.20 -20.85 0.93
CA SER A 266 35.49 -21.67 1.93
C SER A 266 34.57 -20.80 2.80
N SER A 267 33.26 -20.87 2.57
CA SER A 267 32.24 -20.21 3.39
C SER A 267 32.29 -20.67 4.86
N PHE A 268 31.94 -19.77 5.79
CA PHE A 268 31.92 -20.02 7.25
C PHE A 268 33.28 -20.41 7.87
N LYS A 269 34.41 -20.29 7.15
CA LYS A 269 35.72 -20.79 7.61
C LYS A 269 36.13 -20.27 9.01
N PRO A 270 36.16 -18.96 9.31
CA PRO A 270 36.46 -18.48 10.66
C PRO A 270 35.45 -18.92 11.72
N TYR A 271 34.15 -18.86 11.42
CA TYR A 271 33.08 -19.29 12.32
C TYR A 271 33.22 -20.77 12.72
N LEU A 272 33.41 -21.66 11.74
CA LEU A 272 33.54 -23.11 11.95
C LEU A 272 34.79 -23.50 12.75
N HIS A 273 35.83 -22.67 12.73
CA HIS A 273 37.04 -22.85 13.54
C HIS A 273 36.93 -22.27 14.96
N ARG A 274 35.97 -21.38 15.23
CA ARG A 274 35.81 -20.70 16.54
C ARG A 274 34.63 -21.25 17.33
N TYR A 275 33.45 -21.31 16.72
CA TYR A 275 32.17 -21.58 17.39
C TYR A 275 31.67 -22.99 17.07
N VAL A 276 32.33 -23.96 17.70
CA VAL A 276 31.92 -25.38 17.65
C VAL A 276 30.55 -25.60 18.31
N THR A 277 29.82 -26.61 17.85
CA THR A 277 28.43 -26.89 18.29
C THR A 277 28.22 -28.39 18.57
N PRO A 278 27.24 -28.79 19.39
CA PRO A 278 26.97 -30.19 19.76
C PRO A 278 26.24 -30.99 18.66
N TYR A 279 26.54 -30.70 17.38
CA TYR A 279 25.75 -31.18 16.25
C TYR A 279 25.72 -32.71 16.11
N VAL A 280 26.83 -33.38 16.42
CA VAL A 280 26.96 -34.85 16.42
C VAL A 280 26.00 -35.46 17.45
N SER A 281 25.87 -34.86 18.64
CA SER A 281 24.95 -35.28 19.71
C SER A 281 23.49 -35.22 19.24
N SER A 282 23.14 -34.22 18.41
CA SER A 282 21.82 -34.12 17.75
C SER A 282 21.66 -35.02 16.52
N LYS A 283 22.67 -35.83 16.16
CA LYS A 283 22.76 -36.64 14.92
C LYS A 283 22.69 -35.80 13.62
N SER A 284 23.17 -34.57 13.67
CA SER A 284 23.32 -33.73 12.47
C SER A 284 24.57 -34.10 11.67
N SER A 285 24.58 -33.71 10.39
CA SER A 285 25.71 -33.84 9.47
C SER A 285 26.53 -32.55 9.31
N SER A 286 26.23 -31.49 10.05
CA SER A 286 26.92 -30.20 9.99
C SER A 286 26.80 -29.44 11.30
N PRO A 287 27.83 -28.71 11.74
CA PRO A 287 27.74 -27.80 12.90
C PRO A 287 26.77 -26.63 12.70
N LEU A 288 26.43 -26.28 11.45
CA LEU A 288 25.57 -25.13 11.12
C LEU A 288 24.07 -25.36 11.38
N TRP A 289 23.64 -26.60 11.64
CA TRP A 289 22.27 -26.90 12.05
C TRP A 289 22.26 -28.07 13.04
N TYR A 290 21.65 -27.88 14.20
CA TYR A 290 21.70 -28.83 15.31
C TYR A 290 20.57 -28.59 16.30
N ALA A 291 20.42 -29.45 17.30
CA ALA A 291 19.42 -29.28 18.34
C ALA A 291 19.97 -29.62 19.72
N VAL A 292 19.41 -29.00 20.75
CA VAL A 292 19.73 -29.23 22.17
C VAL A 292 18.45 -29.20 23.00
N ARG A 293 18.45 -29.92 24.12
CA ARG A 293 17.45 -29.79 25.18
C ARG A 293 18.09 -29.17 26.41
N ARG A 294 17.31 -28.36 27.13
CA ARG A 294 17.76 -27.60 28.29
C ARG A 294 16.56 -27.22 29.15
N ALA A 295 16.54 -27.68 30.41
CA ALA A 295 15.36 -27.58 31.28
C ALA A 295 14.08 -28.05 30.53
N SER A 296 12.99 -27.28 30.58
CA SER A 296 11.71 -27.56 29.93
C SER A 296 11.67 -27.26 28.40
N ALA A 297 12.81 -26.96 27.75
CA ALA A 297 12.89 -26.58 26.34
C ALA A 297 13.59 -27.59 25.42
N HIS A 298 13.05 -27.76 24.21
CA HIS A 298 13.70 -28.37 23.05
C HIS A 298 14.00 -27.24 22.05
N ILE A 299 15.27 -27.02 21.74
CA ILE A 299 15.75 -25.93 20.90
C ILE A 299 16.35 -26.52 19.62
N ILE A 300 15.90 -26.04 18.46
CA ILE A 300 16.38 -26.44 17.14
C ILE A 300 17.03 -25.22 16.47
N VAL A 301 18.26 -25.36 15.98
CA VAL A 301 19.01 -24.33 15.27
C VAL A 301 19.10 -24.69 13.79
N LEU A 302 18.77 -23.73 12.92
CA LEU A 302 18.79 -23.87 11.46
C LEU A 302 19.66 -22.78 10.82
N SER A 303 20.41 -23.16 9.78
CA SER A 303 21.19 -22.22 8.98
C SER A 303 20.39 -21.81 7.74
N SER A 304 19.98 -20.55 7.70
CA SER A 304 19.27 -19.92 6.58
C SER A 304 20.10 -19.90 5.29
N TYR A 305 21.42 -19.90 5.40
CA TYR A 305 22.36 -19.83 4.27
C TYR A 305 23.00 -21.19 3.89
N SER A 306 22.67 -22.25 4.61
CA SER A 306 22.96 -23.62 4.20
C SER A 306 21.82 -24.18 3.33
N PRO A 307 22.08 -25.08 2.36
CA PRO A 307 21.02 -25.67 1.54
C PRO A 307 19.91 -26.33 2.38
N PHE A 308 18.72 -25.72 2.41
CA PHE A 308 17.58 -26.15 3.22
C PHE A 308 16.41 -26.78 2.42
N VAL A 309 16.46 -26.71 1.09
CA VAL A 309 15.39 -27.19 0.20
C VAL A 309 15.17 -28.71 0.26
N LYS A 310 14.07 -29.18 -0.30
CA LYS A 310 13.69 -30.60 -0.29
C LYS A 310 14.84 -31.51 -0.74
N TYR A 311 15.10 -32.56 0.06
CA TYR A 311 16.19 -33.54 -0.10
C TYR A 311 17.63 -33.06 0.20
N THR A 312 17.85 -31.87 0.77
CA THR A 312 19.17 -31.52 1.32
C THR A 312 19.43 -32.21 2.68
N PRO A 313 20.68 -32.28 3.17
CA PRO A 313 20.98 -32.86 4.48
C PRO A 313 20.26 -32.16 5.64
N GLN A 314 20.17 -30.82 5.62
CA GLN A 314 19.42 -30.04 6.63
C GLN A 314 17.92 -30.40 6.60
N TRP A 315 17.32 -30.53 5.40
CA TRP A 315 15.92 -30.93 5.24
C TRP A 315 15.63 -32.34 5.77
N PHE A 316 16.51 -33.30 5.48
CA PHE A 316 16.38 -34.67 6.01
C PHE A 316 16.56 -34.72 7.53
N TRP A 317 17.57 -34.03 8.07
CA TRP A 317 17.83 -34.01 9.51
C TRP A 317 16.67 -33.40 10.30
N LEU A 318 16.18 -32.21 9.91
CA LEU A 318 15.08 -31.54 10.62
C LEU A 318 13.81 -32.40 10.68
N ARG A 319 13.52 -33.13 9.60
CA ARG A 319 12.37 -34.06 9.53
C ARG A 319 12.46 -35.22 10.53
N GLU A 320 13.67 -35.66 10.89
CA GLU A 320 13.90 -36.70 11.91
C GLU A 320 14.13 -36.10 13.31
N GLU A 321 14.54 -34.83 13.42
CA GLU A 321 14.61 -34.09 14.69
C GLU A 321 13.23 -33.77 15.25
N LEU A 322 12.30 -33.29 14.42
CA LEU A 322 10.94 -32.96 14.86
C LEU A 322 10.17 -34.19 15.39
N LYS A 323 10.50 -35.41 14.91
CA LYS A 323 10.00 -36.68 15.46
C LYS A 323 10.60 -37.06 16.81
N ARG A 324 11.74 -36.48 17.19
CA ARG A 324 12.44 -36.70 18.48
C ARG A 324 12.04 -35.69 19.56
N VAL A 325 11.18 -34.73 19.24
CA VAL A 325 10.60 -33.80 20.23
C VAL A 325 9.58 -34.55 21.09
N ASN A 326 9.84 -34.64 22.40
CA ASN A 326 8.89 -35.20 23.35
C ASN A 326 8.34 -34.09 24.26
N ARG A 327 7.13 -33.61 23.93
CA ARG A 327 6.43 -32.52 24.64
C ARG A 327 6.04 -32.84 26.09
N GLU A 328 6.25 -34.07 26.54
CA GLU A 328 6.03 -34.50 27.94
C GLU A 328 7.30 -34.39 28.80
N LYS A 329 8.48 -34.24 28.17
CA LYS A 329 9.74 -33.90 28.83
C LYS A 329 10.14 -32.45 28.57
N THR A 330 10.13 -32.05 27.30
CA THR A 330 10.42 -30.69 26.84
C THR A 330 9.16 -30.06 26.24
N PRO A 331 8.26 -29.51 27.09
CA PRO A 331 7.00 -28.96 26.63
C PRO A 331 7.16 -27.77 25.70
N TRP A 332 8.23 -26.98 25.80
CA TRP A 332 8.50 -25.84 24.91
C TRP A 332 9.32 -26.26 23.70
N LEU A 333 8.83 -25.96 22.49
CA LEU A 333 9.55 -26.18 21.24
C LEU A 333 9.92 -24.82 20.61
N ILE A 334 11.22 -24.53 20.56
CA ILE A 334 11.80 -23.27 20.09
C ILE A 334 12.66 -23.54 18.85
N VAL A 335 12.55 -22.70 17.83
CA VAL A 335 13.44 -22.72 16.65
C VAL A 335 14.24 -21.42 16.57
N LEU A 336 15.56 -21.54 16.36
CA LEU A 336 16.46 -20.44 16.02
C LEU A 336 16.83 -20.53 14.53
N MET A 337 16.87 -19.37 13.88
CA MET A 337 17.41 -19.16 12.54
C MET A 337 17.93 -17.72 12.46
N HIS A 338 18.52 -17.33 11.33
CA HIS A 338 18.94 -15.95 11.14
C HIS A 338 17.92 -15.16 10.31
N VAL A 339 17.66 -15.55 9.06
CA VAL A 339 16.72 -14.84 8.17
C VAL A 339 15.27 -15.07 8.62
N PRO A 340 14.48 -14.00 8.88
CA PRO A 340 13.10 -14.11 9.37
C PRO A 340 12.11 -14.56 8.28
N LEU A 341 11.23 -15.50 8.63
CA LEU A 341 10.17 -16.00 7.73
C LEU A 341 9.00 -15.01 7.54
N TYR A 342 8.88 -14.05 8.46
CA TYR A 342 7.93 -12.94 8.42
C TYR A 342 8.65 -11.66 8.84
N ASN A 343 8.57 -10.64 8.00
CA ASN A 343 9.28 -9.37 8.15
C ASN A 343 8.42 -8.26 7.53
N SER A 344 8.11 -7.22 8.29
CA SER A 344 7.39 -6.04 7.80
C SER A 344 8.30 -4.83 7.54
N ASN A 345 9.61 -4.96 7.75
CA ASN A 345 10.62 -3.95 7.44
C ASN A 345 10.89 -3.82 5.93
N GLU A 346 11.41 -2.67 5.49
CA GLU A 346 11.90 -2.51 4.11
C GLU A 346 13.25 -3.22 3.90
N ALA A 347 14.09 -3.30 4.96
CA ALA A 347 15.31 -4.10 4.95
C ALA A 347 14.96 -5.61 4.90
N HIS A 348 15.67 -6.37 4.06
CA HIS A 348 15.52 -7.82 3.90
C HIS A 348 14.08 -8.30 3.63
N TYR A 349 13.30 -7.47 2.94
CA TYR A 349 11.91 -7.74 2.61
C TYR A 349 11.77 -8.98 1.71
N MET A 350 10.90 -9.92 2.11
CA MET A 350 10.64 -11.21 1.44
C MET A 350 11.84 -12.19 1.35
N GLU A 351 12.96 -11.95 2.03
CA GLU A 351 14.15 -12.82 1.89
C GLU A 351 13.91 -14.25 2.44
N GLY A 352 13.22 -14.39 3.58
CA GLY A 352 12.93 -15.69 4.21
C GLY A 352 11.83 -16.53 3.54
N GLU A 353 11.17 -16.06 2.47
CA GLU A 353 9.99 -16.76 1.91
C GLU A 353 10.30 -18.17 1.38
N ALA A 354 11.48 -18.37 0.79
CA ALA A 354 11.89 -19.69 0.29
C ALA A 354 12.07 -20.71 1.42
N MET A 355 12.52 -20.27 2.61
CA MET A 355 12.67 -21.13 3.79
C MET A 355 11.31 -21.38 4.47
N ARG A 356 10.39 -20.39 4.39
CA ARG A 356 9.01 -20.50 4.86
C ARG A 356 8.25 -21.59 4.10
N ASP A 357 8.24 -21.54 2.76
CA ASP A 357 7.57 -22.55 1.90
C ASP A 357 7.99 -23.99 2.26
N VAL A 358 9.27 -24.20 2.56
CA VAL A 358 9.83 -25.53 2.84
C VAL A 358 9.56 -26.03 4.27
N PHE A 359 9.60 -25.17 5.30
CA PHE A 359 9.55 -25.60 6.71
C PHE A 359 8.31 -25.19 7.50
N GLU A 360 7.55 -24.18 7.07
CA GLU A 360 6.40 -23.69 7.83
C GLU A 360 5.33 -24.78 8.05
N SER A 361 5.08 -25.60 7.03
CA SER A 361 4.16 -26.75 7.12
C SER A 361 4.50 -27.72 8.25
N TRP A 362 5.78 -27.85 8.60
CA TRP A 362 6.22 -28.66 9.73
C TRP A 362 6.13 -27.89 11.04
N PHE A 363 6.46 -26.60 11.07
CA PHE A 363 6.36 -25.80 12.30
C PHE A 363 4.92 -25.73 12.83
N VAL A 364 3.92 -25.62 11.93
CA VAL A 364 2.50 -25.68 12.29
C VAL A 364 2.08 -27.09 12.71
N HIS A 365 2.53 -28.14 11.99
CA HIS A 365 2.18 -29.53 12.28
C HIS A 365 2.70 -30.01 13.65
N TYR A 366 3.95 -29.69 13.97
CA TYR A 366 4.60 -30.03 15.25
C TYR A 366 4.35 -29.00 16.36
N LYS A 367 3.57 -27.94 16.08
CA LYS A 367 3.22 -26.86 17.01
C LYS A 367 4.44 -26.24 17.70
N VAL A 368 5.37 -25.72 16.89
CA VAL A 368 6.50 -24.91 17.41
C VAL A 368 5.92 -23.71 18.15
N ASP A 369 6.32 -23.47 19.39
CA ASP A 369 5.73 -22.40 20.18
C ASP A 369 6.24 -21.02 19.73
N ILE A 370 7.55 -20.90 19.47
CA ILE A 370 8.26 -19.65 19.16
C ILE A 370 9.35 -19.91 18.10
N VAL A 371 9.51 -18.97 17.16
CA VAL A 371 10.64 -18.90 16.21
C VAL A 371 11.38 -17.57 16.43
N PHE A 372 12.68 -17.62 16.68
CA PHE A 372 13.55 -16.44 16.77
C PHE A 372 14.41 -16.28 15.52
N ALA A 373 14.61 -15.02 15.10
CA ALA A 373 15.39 -14.61 13.94
C ALA A 373 16.15 -13.30 14.21
N GLY A 374 17.24 -13.07 13.49
CA GLY A 374 18.03 -11.83 13.46
C GLY A 374 17.79 -11.09 12.14
N HIS A 375 18.88 -10.70 11.47
CA HIS A 375 18.99 -10.23 10.07
C HIS A 375 18.37 -8.87 9.75
N VAL A 376 17.39 -8.44 10.53
CA VAL A 376 16.71 -7.17 10.39
C VAL A 376 17.00 -6.36 11.63
N HIS A 377 17.69 -5.22 11.46
CA HIS A 377 18.19 -4.39 12.56
C HIS A 377 17.10 -3.56 13.26
N ALA A 378 16.01 -4.22 13.67
CA ALA A 378 14.88 -3.68 14.40
C ALA A 378 14.09 -4.84 15.05
N TYR A 379 13.35 -4.55 16.13
CA TYR A 379 12.50 -5.53 16.79
C TYR A 379 11.12 -5.63 16.11
N GLU A 380 10.67 -6.85 15.81
CA GLU A 380 9.30 -7.12 15.37
C GLU A 380 8.79 -8.46 15.92
N ARG A 381 7.60 -8.46 16.52
CA ARG A 381 6.90 -9.65 16.98
C ARG A 381 5.56 -9.81 16.26
N SER A 382 5.30 -11.02 15.77
CA SER A 382 4.05 -11.40 15.12
C SER A 382 2.93 -11.87 16.08
N TYR A 383 1.72 -12.01 15.55
CA TYR A 383 0.69 -12.92 16.05
C TYR A 383 0.93 -14.34 15.48
N ARG A 384 0.29 -15.36 16.07
CA ARG A 384 0.30 -16.73 15.49
C ARG A 384 -0.46 -16.74 14.15
N VAL A 385 0.28 -16.70 13.04
CA VAL A 385 -0.24 -16.76 11.68
C VAL A 385 0.42 -17.87 10.89
N SER A 386 -0.25 -18.35 9.84
CA SER A 386 0.38 -19.25 8.89
C SER A 386 -0.01 -19.01 7.43
N ASN A 387 0.96 -19.19 6.54
CA ASN A 387 0.84 -19.20 5.09
C ASN A 387 0.84 -20.64 4.51
N ILE A 388 0.71 -21.71 5.31
CA ILE A 388 0.66 -23.10 4.78
C ILE A 388 -0.57 -23.37 3.92
N ASN A 389 -1.65 -22.62 4.14
CA ASN A 389 -2.87 -22.67 3.35
C ASN A 389 -2.79 -21.73 2.12
N TYR A 390 -1.62 -21.16 1.80
CA TYR A 390 -1.41 -20.31 0.64
C TYR A 390 -1.74 -21.08 -0.64
N ASN A 391 -2.89 -20.75 -1.21
CA ASN A 391 -3.42 -21.43 -2.36
C ASN A 391 -4.17 -20.40 -3.22
N ILE A 392 -3.49 -20.03 -4.30
CA ILE A 392 -3.92 -19.06 -5.30
C ILE A 392 -5.30 -19.42 -5.89
N THR A 393 -5.66 -20.72 -5.90
CA THR A 393 -6.95 -21.23 -6.40
C THR A 393 -8.08 -21.28 -5.38
N SER A 394 -7.79 -21.41 -4.07
CA SER A 394 -8.83 -21.43 -3.01
C SER A 394 -9.19 -20.04 -2.47
N GLY A 395 -8.30 -19.05 -2.65
CA GLY A 395 -8.49 -17.67 -2.19
C GLY A 395 -7.70 -17.29 -0.94
N SER A 396 -7.10 -18.25 -0.24
CA SER A 396 -6.15 -18.00 0.85
C SER A 396 -4.82 -17.51 0.29
N ARG A 397 -4.57 -16.19 0.32
CA ARG A 397 -3.41 -15.53 -0.32
C ARG A 397 -2.51 -14.73 0.64
N HIS A 398 -2.86 -14.70 1.91
CA HIS A 398 -2.12 -14.02 2.97
C HIS A 398 -1.95 -14.97 4.16
N PRO A 399 -0.99 -14.72 5.07
CA PRO A 399 -0.87 -15.44 6.32
C PRO A 399 -2.17 -15.31 7.12
N VAL A 400 -2.84 -16.42 7.38
CA VAL A 400 -4.10 -16.45 8.13
C VAL A 400 -3.81 -16.70 9.61
N PRO A 401 -4.57 -16.13 10.56
CA PRO A 401 -4.45 -16.47 11.97
C PRO A 401 -4.66 -17.97 12.21
N ASP A 402 -3.61 -18.66 12.69
CA ASP A 402 -3.64 -20.09 13.00
C ASP A 402 -3.06 -20.31 14.40
N LYS A 403 -3.90 -20.82 15.31
CA LYS A 403 -3.52 -21.10 16.70
C LYS A 403 -2.43 -22.17 16.83
N SER A 404 -2.17 -22.95 15.77
CA SER A 404 -1.16 -24.01 15.69
C SER A 404 0.20 -23.52 15.18
N ALA A 405 0.27 -22.32 14.62
CA ALA A 405 1.51 -21.72 14.13
C ALA A 405 2.36 -21.12 15.26
N PRO A 406 3.71 -21.05 15.12
CA PRO A 406 4.56 -20.35 16.08
C PRO A 406 4.26 -18.85 16.14
N VAL A 407 4.79 -18.20 17.18
CA VAL A 407 5.02 -16.75 17.15
C VAL A 407 6.43 -16.53 16.61
N TYR A 408 6.54 -15.79 15.51
CA TYR A 408 7.80 -15.36 14.92
C TYR A 408 8.24 -14.04 15.55
N ILE A 409 9.50 -13.93 15.93
CA ILE A 409 10.09 -12.78 16.60
C ILE A 409 11.45 -12.47 15.98
N ILE A 410 11.62 -11.23 15.53
CA ILE A 410 12.87 -10.64 15.07
C ILE A 410 13.54 -9.95 16.25
N VAL A 411 14.80 -10.28 16.52
CA VAL A 411 15.66 -9.70 17.56
C VAL A 411 17.06 -9.42 16.97
N GLY A 412 17.09 -8.83 15.76
CA GLY A 412 18.33 -8.41 15.08
C GLY A 412 18.82 -7.02 15.53
N ASP A 413 18.33 -6.53 16.66
CA ASP A 413 18.57 -5.18 17.17
C ASP A 413 19.78 -5.09 18.13
N GLY A 414 20.79 -5.95 17.95
CA GLY A 414 21.94 -6.07 18.86
C GLY A 414 22.86 -4.85 18.93
N GLY A 415 23.03 -4.11 17.82
CA GLY A 415 23.81 -2.86 17.81
C GLY A 415 24.95 -2.77 16.81
N ASN A 416 24.99 -3.58 15.75
CA ASN A 416 26.08 -3.61 14.78
C ASN A 416 26.30 -2.28 14.00
N GLN A 417 27.37 -2.28 13.20
CA GLN A 417 27.88 -1.10 12.48
C GLN A 417 26.99 -0.60 11.32
N GLU A 418 26.06 -1.40 10.80
CA GLU A 418 25.22 -0.99 9.66
C GLU A 418 24.09 -0.03 10.04
N GLY A 419 23.76 0.09 11.33
CA GLY A 419 22.70 0.97 11.81
C GLY A 419 21.33 0.28 11.94
N LEU A 420 20.35 1.06 12.42
CA LEU A 420 18.98 0.61 12.62
C LEU A 420 18.19 0.54 11.30
N ALA A 421 17.41 -0.53 11.14
CA ALA A 421 16.45 -0.70 10.06
C ALA A 421 15.18 0.13 10.34
N VAL A 422 15.28 1.46 10.24
CA VAL A 422 14.23 2.41 10.72
C VAL A 422 12.91 2.40 9.92
N ARG A 423 12.83 1.70 8.79
CA ARG A 423 11.68 1.76 7.88
C ARG A 423 10.86 0.49 7.90
N PHE A 424 9.64 0.60 8.43
CA PHE A 424 8.63 -0.45 8.31
C PHE A 424 7.58 -0.09 7.26
N SER A 425 7.05 -1.12 6.61
CA SER A 425 5.91 -1.05 5.67
C SER A 425 4.77 -0.19 6.21
N ASP A 426 4.32 0.77 5.39
CA ASP A 426 3.38 1.79 5.80
C ASP A 426 1.93 1.26 5.78
N LEU A 427 1.21 1.46 6.89
CA LEU A 427 0.24 0.51 7.47
C LEU A 427 0.89 -0.82 7.93
N GLN A 428 0.76 -1.12 9.22
CA GLN A 428 1.26 -2.36 9.81
C GLN A 428 0.47 -3.58 9.30
N PRO A 429 1.12 -4.65 8.81
CA PRO A 429 0.44 -5.87 8.40
C PRO A 429 -0.30 -6.54 9.55
N ASP A 430 -1.44 -7.19 9.25
CA ASP A 430 -2.30 -7.84 10.27
C ASP A 430 -1.61 -8.98 11.05
N TYR A 431 -0.52 -9.54 10.53
CA TYR A 431 0.30 -10.52 11.23
C TYR A 431 1.26 -9.91 12.25
N SER A 432 1.58 -8.62 12.13
CA SER A 432 2.56 -7.92 12.95
C SER A 432 1.86 -7.38 14.20
N ALA A 433 2.30 -7.79 15.39
CA ALA A 433 1.65 -7.46 16.66
C ALA A 433 2.32 -6.27 17.36
N PHE A 434 3.65 -6.21 17.33
CA PHE A 434 4.45 -5.08 17.80
C PHE A 434 5.69 -4.92 16.92
N ARG A 435 6.10 -3.69 16.62
CA ARG A 435 7.37 -3.41 15.93
C ARG A 435 7.97 -2.05 16.32
N GLU A 436 9.29 -2.01 16.49
CA GLU A 436 10.06 -0.80 16.82
C GLU A 436 11.50 -0.89 16.30
N ALA A 437 11.99 0.20 15.70
CA ALA A 437 13.39 0.32 15.30
C ALA A 437 14.21 1.00 16.40
N SER A 438 14.82 0.20 17.26
CA SER A 438 15.72 0.63 18.33
C SER A 438 16.54 -0.56 18.81
N TYR A 439 17.76 -0.31 19.31
CA TYR A 439 18.62 -1.37 19.83
C TYR A 439 18.16 -1.89 21.20
N GLY A 440 18.43 -3.16 21.47
CA GLY A 440 17.92 -3.87 22.64
C GLY A 440 18.36 -5.33 22.70
N HIS A 441 17.74 -6.05 23.62
CA HIS A 441 17.83 -7.52 23.73
C HIS A 441 16.47 -8.05 24.20
N SER A 442 16.30 -9.37 24.19
CA SER A 442 15.10 -10.00 24.78
C SER A 442 15.43 -11.02 25.87
N THR A 443 14.46 -11.29 26.74
CA THR A 443 14.48 -12.43 27.66
C THR A 443 13.23 -13.29 27.53
N LEU A 444 13.42 -14.61 27.59
CA LEU A 444 12.35 -15.61 27.63
C LEU A 444 12.50 -16.41 28.93
N GLU A 445 11.61 -16.15 29.87
CA GLU A 445 11.49 -16.89 31.13
C GLU A 445 10.43 -17.98 30.99
N LEU A 446 10.87 -19.23 30.88
CA LEU A 446 9.99 -20.39 31.03
C LEU A 446 9.65 -20.54 32.52
N LYS A 447 8.37 -20.68 32.87
CA LYS A 447 7.95 -20.91 34.27
C LYS A 447 7.59 -22.36 34.55
N ASN A 448 6.89 -23.00 33.62
CA ASN A 448 6.43 -24.40 33.71
C ASN A 448 5.94 -24.89 32.33
N ARG A 449 5.29 -26.07 32.26
CA ARG A 449 4.81 -26.67 30.99
C ARG A 449 3.72 -25.89 30.26
N THR A 450 3.12 -24.88 30.90
CA THR A 450 1.95 -24.14 30.39
C THR A 450 2.24 -22.68 30.07
N HIS A 451 3.08 -22.00 30.85
CA HIS A 451 3.33 -20.56 30.75
C HIS A 451 4.82 -20.18 30.66
N ALA A 452 5.09 -19.21 29.79
CA ALA A 452 6.38 -18.53 29.67
C ALA A 452 6.15 -17.02 29.53
N PHE A 453 7.05 -16.22 30.06
CA PHE A 453 7.03 -14.76 30.00
C PHE A 453 8.13 -14.29 29.05
N TYR A 454 7.79 -13.38 28.15
CA TYR A 454 8.70 -12.83 27.16
C TYR A 454 8.73 -11.31 27.25
N HIS A 455 9.93 -10.75 27.18
CA HIS A 455 10.21 -9.34 27.32
C HIS A 455 11.20 -8.90 26.24
N TRP A 456 10.95 -7.75 25.60
CA TRP A 456 11.94 -7.04 24.80
C TRP A 456 12.27 -5.69 25.43
N ASN A 457 13.57 -5.44 25.63
CA ASN A 457 14.11 -4.36 26.43
C ASN A 457 14.99 -3.46 25.58
N ARG A 458 14.50 -2.26 25.25
CA ARG A 458 15.27 -1.22 24.56
C ARG A 458 16.38 -0.70 25.49
N ASN A 459 17.59 -0.51 24.94
CA ASN A 459 18.80 -0.09 25.65
C ASN A 459 19.02 1.46 25.68
N ASN A 460 17.95 2.26 25.65
CA ASN A 460 18.05 3.70 25.36
C ASN A 460 18.90 4.45 26.40
N ASP A 461 19.93 5.18 25.93
CA ASP A 461 20.89 5.92 26.75
C ASP A 461 21.50 5.08 27.89
N GLY A 462 21.72 3.78 27.63
CA GLY A 462 22.24 2.82 28.61
C GLY A 462 21.25 2.38 29.69
N LYS A 463 19.95 2.70 29.54
CA LYS A 463 18.90 2.38 30.53
C LYS A 463 17.98 1.28 30.06
N HIS A 464 17.55 0.45 31.01
CA HIS A 464 16.58 -0.63 30.79
C HIS A 464 15.17 -0.09 30.59
N VAL A 465 14.64 -0.20 29.37
CA VAL A 465 13.26 0.16 29.04
C VAL A 465 12.52 -1.05 28.47
N LEU A 466 11.81 -1.78 29.35
CA LEU A 466 10.83 -2.80 28.95
C LEU A 466 9.78 -2.15 28.05
N THR A 467 9.75 -2.55 26.78
CA THR A 467 8.97 -1.84 25.73
C THR A 467 7.91 -2.73 25.10
N ASP A 468 8.15 -4.04 25.00
CA ASP A 468 7.14 -5.04 24.66
C ASP A 468 7.19 -6.22 25.65
N GLN A 469 6.03 -6.76 25.99
CA GLN A 469 5.89 -7.89 26.92
C GLN A 469 4.72 -8.78 26.51
N ILE A 470 4.89 -10.10 26.61
CA ILE A 470 3.82 -11.06 26.31
C ILE A 470 3.98 -12.35 27.14
N VAL A 471 2.84 -12.90 27.56
CA VAL A 471 2.79 -14.22 28.20
C VAL A 471 2.43 -15.27 27.14
N PHE A 472 3.38 -16.14 26.81
CA PHE A 472 3.12 -17.28 25.94
C PHE A 472 2.45 -18.40 26.71
N ARG A 473 1.44 -19.00 26.06
CA ARG A 473 0.81 -20.26 26.48
C ARG A 473 1.24 -21.38 25.55
N ASN A 474 1.58 -22.52 26.16
CA ASN A 474 2.12 -23.69 25.47
C ASN A 474 1.08 -24.35 24.55
N GLN A 475 1.43 -24.60 23.28
CA GLN A 475 0.47 -25.11 22.28
C GLN A 475 0.08 -26.59 22.44
N TYR A 476 0.86 -27.37 23.20
CA TYR A 476 0.57 -28.80 23.45
C TYR A 476 -0.26 -28.97 24.72
N TRP A 477 0.16 -28.37 25.84
CA TRP A 477 -0.48 -28.60 27.15
C TRP A 477 -1.78 -27.83 27.38
N TRP A 478 -1.88 -26.57 26.95
CA TRP A 478 -3.07 -25.72 27.23
C TRP A 478 -4.37 -26.30 26.65
N GLY A 479 -4.29 -27.08 25.56
CA GLY A 479 -5.45 -27.72 24.94
C GLY A 479 -6.07 -28.82 25.81
N LYS A 480 -5.25 -29.69 26.42
CA LYS A 480 -5.71 -30.83 27.23
C LYS A 480 -6.44 -30.35 28.48
N GLN A 481 -5.80 -29.44 29.23
CA GLN A 481 -6.31 -28.91 30.50
C GLN A 481 -7.68 -28.22 30.34
N TYR A 482 -7.94 -27.58 29.19
CA TYR A 482 -9.23 -26.93 28.90
C TYR A 482 -10.35 -27.92 28.51
N GLU A 483 -10.02 -29.11 28.02
CA GLU A 483 -11.02 -30.19 27.81
C GLU A 483 -11.27 -30.98 29.11
N GLU A 484 -10.25 -31.16 29.94
CA GLU A 484 -10.34 -31.78 31.27
C GLU A 484 -11.23 -30.96 32.21
N GLU A 485 -10.93 -29.66 32.43
CA GLU A 485 -11.79 -28.75 33.25
C GLU A 485 -13.25 -28.76 32.79
N LYS A 486 -13.48 -28.84 31.48
CA LYS A 486 -14.81 -28.78 30.86
C LYS A 486 -15.57 -30.09 30.99
N THR A 487 -14.85 -31.20 31.20
CA THR A 487 -15.41 -32.53 31.46
C THR A 487 -15.77 -32.67 32.95
N GLU A 488 -14.92 -32.17 33.85
CA GLU A 488 -15.21 -32.11 35.30
C GLU A 488 -16.42 -31.22 35.59
N LYS A 489 -16.45 -29.99 35.04
CA LYS A 489 -17.60 -29.06 35.17
C LYS A 489 -18.89 -29.55 34.48
N ALA A 490 -18.82 -30.61 33.67
CA ALA A 490 -20.00 -31.29 33.12
C ALA A 490 -20.50 -32.45 34.01
N GLN A 491 -19.72 -32.89 34.99
CA GLN A 491 -20.12 -33.89 35.99
C GLN A 491 -20.65 -33.24 37.28
N GLU A 492 -20.20 -32.02 37.61
CA GLU A 492 -20.71 -31.22 38.75
C GLU A 492 -22.03 -30.48 38.45
N VAL A 493 -23.12 -31.22 38.19
CA VAL A 493 -24.49 -30.66 38.15
C VAL A 493 -25.34 -31.27 39.27
N PRO A 494 -25.76 -30.48 40.29
CA PRO A 494 -26.54 -31.00 41.42
C PRO A 494 -27.90 -31.58 41.02
N LYS A 495 -28.27 -32.70 41.64
CA LYS A 495 -29.62 -33.30 41.53
C LYS A 495 -30.63 -32.55 42.41
N SER A 496 -31.42 -31.66 41.85
CA SER A 496 -32.65 -31.18 42.50
C SER A 496 -33.77 -30.86 41.49
N ASN A 497 -35.02 -30.91 41.99
CA ASN A 497 -36.24 -30.45 41.33
C ASN A 497 -36.63 -31.11 39.99
N GLN A 498 -37.07 -32.36 40.07
CA GLN A 498 -38.16 -32.81 39.18
C GLN A 498 -39.45 -32.04 39.53
N LEU A 499 -40.22 -31.61 38.53
CA LEU A 499 -41.69 -31.69 38.57
C LEU A 499 -42.31 -31.59 37.17
N HIS A 500 -43.49 -32.17 37.04
CA HIS A 500 -44.15 -32.67 35.82
C HIS A 500 -44.20 -31.79 34.57
N CYS A 501 -44.03 -32.46 33.41
CA CYS A 501 -45.17 -32.62 32.49
C CYS A 501 -45.15 -34.03 31.86
N GLN A 502 -46.31 -34.70 31.79
CA GLN A 502 -46.48 -35.95 31.04
C GLN A 502 -47.17 -35.67 29.71
N ILE A 503 -46.87 -36.45 28.65
CA ILE A 503 -47.89 -37.13 27.80
C ILE A 503 -47.22 -38.06 26.76
N ARG A 504 -47.71 -39.31 26.74
CA ARG A 504 -47.76 -40.36 25.67
C ARG A 504 -46.58 -40.60 24.70
N ARG A 505 -46.22 -41.89 24.57
CA ARG A 505 -45.58 -42.50 23.38
C ARG A 505 -46.54 -42.52 22.17
N PRO A 506 -46.05 -42.79 20.94
CA PRO A 506 -46.17 -44.17 20.46
C PRO A 506 -44.85 -44.80 19.93
N LEU A 507 -44.96 -46.03 19.42
CA LEU A 507 -43.92 -47.05 19.25
C LEU A 507 -43.50 -47.28 17.78
N GLN A 508 -42.47 -48.13 17.59
CA GLN A 508 -41.97 -48.71 16.32
C GLN A 508 -41.07 -47.79 15.45
N ARG A 509 -40.11 -48.31 14.65
CA ARG A 509 -39.92 -49.69 14.13
C ARG A 509 -38.53 -50.30 14.44
N ARG A 510 -38.24 -51.49 13.91
CA ARG A 510 -37.17 -52.44 14.34
C ARG A 510 -36.56 -53.15 13.12
N LYS A 511 -35.36 -53.75 13.28
CA LYS A 511 -34.59 -54.64 12.36
C LYS A 511 -33.56 -53.95 11.42
N SER A 512 -32.44 -54.57 11.01
CA SER A 512 -31.67 -55.71 11.61
C SER A 512 -30.32 -55.99 10.91
N LYS A 513 -29.31 -56.35 11.72
CA LYS A 513 -28.21 -57.34 11.51
C LYS A 513 -27.67 -57.70 10.10
N GLY A 514 -26.33 -57.78 10.04
CA GLY A 514 -25.58 -58.84 9.33
C GLY A 514 -24.86 -58.40 8.04
N ALA A 515 -23.70 -58.94 7.68
CA ALA A 515 -22.76 -59.81 8.41
C ALA A 515 -21.33 -59.65 7.82
N ALA A 516 -20.30 -60.15 8.50
CA ALA A 516 -18.90 -60.16 8.02
C ALA A 516 -18.46 -61.55 7.55
N PHE A 517 -17.40 -61.64 6.73
CA PHE A 517 -16.27 -62.59 6.80
C PHE A 517 -15.39 -62.48 5.52
N GLY A 518 -14.10 -62.84 5.59
CA GLY A 518 -13.29 -63.15 4.39
C GLY A 518 -11.85 -62.63 4.33
N ALA A 519 -10.91 -63.44 4.81
CA ALA A 519 -9.49 -63.49 4.42
C ALA A 519 -9.09 -65.00 4.43
N PRO A 520 -8.10 -65.52 3.66
CA PRO A 520 -6.68 -65.13 3.82
C PRO A 520 -5.74 -65.24 2.58
N SER A 521 -4.47 -64.87 2.78
CA SER A 521 -3.19 -65.36 2.19
C SER A 521 -3.11 -66.15 0.87
N HIS A 522 -2.07 -65.88 0.03
CA HIS A 522 -0.97 -66.85 -0.26
C HIS A 522 0.21 -66.28 -1.13
N GLN A 523 1.46 -66.62 -0.74
CA GLN A 523 2.70 -66.91 -1.52
C GLN A 523 3.33 -65.99 -2.62
N SER A 524 4.65 -66.18 -2.77
CA SER A 524 5.64 -65.68 -3.77
C SER A 524 6.27 -66.91 -4.51
N PRO A 525 7.36 -66.89 -5.36
CA PRO A 525 8.33 -65.82 -5.72
C PRO A 525 8.91 -65.78 -7.19
N ALA A 526 9.82 -64.82 -7.47
CA ALA A 526 10.98 -64.88 -8.42
C ALA A 526 10.73 -64.82 -9.98
N PRO A 527 11.76 -64.84 -10.87
CA PRO A 527 12.72 -63.73 -11.11
C PRO A 527 13.16 -63.44 -12.59
N ARG A 528 14.02 -62.39 -12.76
CA ARG A 528 15.05 -62.11 -13.83
C ARG A 528 14.68 -61.69 -15.28
N ALA A 529 15.02 -60.44 -15.60
CA ALA A 529 15.80 -59.97 -16.78
C ALA A 529 16.17 -58.45 -16.59
N GLN A 530 17.28 -57.81 -17.02
CA GLN A 530 18.65 -58.15 -17.45
C GLN A 530 19.07 -57.73 -18.90
N GLN A 531 20.13 -56.90 -19.01
CA GLN A 531 20.75 -56.25 -20.22
C GLN A 531 19.87 -55.17 -20.91
N HIS A 532 20.38 -54.00 -21.35
CA HIS A 532 21.69 -53.65 -21.94
C HIS A 532 22.33 -52.34 -21.44
N LEU A 533 23.65 -52.19 -21.65
CA LEU A 533 24.38 -50.90 -21.66
C LEU A 533 24.35 -50.23 -23.05
N PRO A 534 24.68 -48.93 -23.14
CA PRO A 534 26.00 -48.62 -23.73
C PRO A 534 26.82 -47.57 -22.95
N THR A 535 28.16 -47.69 -23.04
CA THR A 535 29.14 -46.70 -22.55
C THR A 535 29.74 -45.89 -23.71
N ARG A 536 30.00 -44.58 -23.52
CA ARG A 536 31.08 -43.88 -24.24
C ARG A 536 31.56 -42.58 -23.58
N HIS A 537 32.81 -42.24 -23.92
CA HIS A 537 33.77 -41.38 -23.21
C HIS A 537 33.44 -39.90 -22.92
N ARG A 538 34.05 -39.43 -21.81
CA ARG A 538 34.67 -38.10 -21.56
C ARG A 538 34.50 -37.00 -22.63
N ARG A 539 34.11 -35.81 -22.17
CA ARG A 539 34.89 -34.56 -22.36
C ARG A 539 34.86 -33.70 -21.09
N LEU A 540 35.98 -33.06 -20.79
CA LEU A 540 36.09 -31.93 -19.86
C LEU A 540 36.11 -30.65 -20.70
N GLN A 541 35.39 -29.60 -20.28
CA GLN A 541 35.60 -28.22 -20.74
C GLN A 541 35.39 -27.23 -19.58
N PRO A 542 35.98 -26.01 -19.64
CA PRO A 542 36.23 -25.20 -18.45
C PRO A 542 35.17 -24.12 -18.18
N LEU A 543 35.30 -23.47 -17.02
CA LEU A 543 34.58 -22.26 -16.64
C LEU A 543 34.86 -21.12 -17.64
N SER A 544 33.80 -20.47 -18.13
CA SER A 544 33.89 -19.24 -18.95
C SER A 544 33.58 -17.99 -18.12
N HIS A 545 34.20 -16.86 -18.48
CA HIS A 545 34.01 -15.57 -17.81
C HIS A 545 32.55 -15.08 -17.81
N ARG A 546 32.18 -14.27 -16.82
CA ARG A 546 30.90 -13.53 -16.80
C ARG A 546 31.02 -12.22 -17.58
N GLU A 547 30.29 -12.10 -18.67
CA GLU A 547 30.16 -10.84 -19.43
C GLU A 547 29.18 -9.84 -18.77
N PRO A 548 29.34 -8.53 -19.02
CA PRO A 548 28.42 -7.50 -18.52
C PRO A 548 27.05 -7.58 -19.20
N ARG A 549 25.96 -7.63 -18.41
CA ARG A 549 24.58 -7.79 -18.92
C ARG A 549 23.77 -6.51 -18.79
N LEU A 550 22.99 -6.19 -19.83
CA LEU A 550 21.98 -5.13 -19.80
C LEU A 550 20.90 -5.41 -18.73
N ARG A 551 20.32 -4.33 -18.20
CA ARG A 551 19.17 -4.37 -17.26
C ARG A 551 18.09 -3.38 -17.72
N VAL A 552 16.89 -3.41 -17.13
CA VAL A 552 15.78 -2.51 -17.50
C VAL A 552 14.92 -2.18 -16.29
N ILE A 553 14.63 -0.89 -16.06
CA ILE A 553 13.53 -0.49 -15.18
C ILE A 553 12.22 -0.64 -15.97
N THR A 554 11.35 -1.51 -15.47
CA THR A 554 9.97 -1.66 -15.95
C THR A 554 8.99 -1.48 -14.81
N LEU A 555 7.92 -0.73 -15.04
CA LEU A 555 6.72 -0.80 -14.22
C LEU A 555 6.01 -2.11 -14.56
N SER A 556 6.49 -3.20 -13.96
CA SER A 556 6.01 -4.56 -14.20
C SER A 556 4.87 -4.93 -13.26
N SER A 557 3.88 -5.63 -13.81
CA SER A 557 2.86 -6.32 -13.03
C SER A 557 3.38 -7.68 -12.56
N VAL A 558 3.16 -8.02 -11.29
CA VAL A 558 3.31 -9.39 -10.75
C VAL A 558 2.56 -10.38 -11.68
N SER A 559 3.14 -11.56 -11.93
CA SER A 559 2.77 -12.38 -13.10
C SER A 559 2.46 -13.86 -12.81
N THR A 560 1.82 -14.52 -13.79
CA THR A 560 1.31 -15.92 -13.82
C THR A 560 -0.05 -16.15 -13.11
N VAL A 561 -1.01 -16.99 -13.60
CA VAL A 561 -1.12 -17.72 -14.89
C VAL A 561 -2.59 -18.07 -15.30
N HIS A 562 -2.85 -18.14 -16.63
CA HIS A 562 -3.93 -18.79 -17.43
C HIS A 562 -5.47 -18.62 -17.19
N PRO A 563 -6.35 -18.96 -18.20
CA PRO A 563 -7.76 -18.50 -18.23
C PRO A 563 -8.87 -19.46 -18.79
N CYS A 564 -10.01 -19.65 -18.09
CA CYS A 564 -11.36 -19.96 -18.65
C CYS A 564 -12.42 -20.10 -17.52
N PRO A 565 -13.74 -20.22 -17.81
CA PRO A 565 -14.60 -19.39 -18.66
C PRO A 565 -15.70 -18.67 -17.81
N TRP A 566 -16.69 -18.01 -18.44
CA TRP A 566 -17.72 -17.22 -17.73
C TRP A 566 -19.05 -17.98 -17.51
N THR A 567 -19.46 -18.21 -16.25
CA THR A 567 -20.89 -18.26 -15.80
C THR A 567 -21.01 -18.13 -14.27
N ASP A 568 -21.90 -17.23 -13.83
CA ASP A 568 -22.63 -17.19 -12.55
C ASP A 568 -22.06 -17.83 -11.27
N ARG A 569 -21.27 -17.03 -10.52
CA ARG A 569 -21.47 -16.75 -9.08
C ARG A 569 -20.67 -15.51 -8.65
N LEU A 570 -21.25 -14.66 -7.81
CA LEU A 570 -20.69 -13.38 -7.36
C LEU A 570 -20.99 -13.14 -5.87
N VAL A 571 -20.13 -12.33 -5.22
CA VAL A 571 -20.25 -11.72 -3.86
C VAL A 571 -19.59 -12.48 -2.69
N SER A 572 -18.29 -12.21 -2.48
CA SER A 572 -17.62 -12.09 -1.17
C SER A 572 -16.26 -11.38 -1.37
N LYS A 573 -16.09 -10.13 -0.93
CA LYS A 573 -15.44 -9.78 0.35
C LYS A 573 -14.12 -10.56 0.54
N ASP A 574 -12.96 -10.17 0.02
CA ASP A 574 -12.38 -8.83 -0.22
C ASP A 574 -12.31 -7.97 1.09
N TRP A 575 -11.27 -7.20 1.44
CA TRP A 575 -10.06 -6.71 0.73
C TRP A 575 -8.78 -6.69 1.62
N ASN A 576 -7.60 -6.77 0.99
CA ASN A 576 -6.44 -5.86 1.21
C ASN A 576 -5.93 -5.47 -0.22
N TYR A 577 -5.01 -4.51 -0.42
CA TYR A 577 -4.84 -3.72 -1.67
C TYR A 577 -4.38 -4.46 -2.94
N ALA A 578 -5.23 -5.36 -3.45
CA ALA A 578 -5.15 -5.98 -4.75
C ALA A 578 -6.54 -6.04 -5.40
N SER A 579 -7.12 -4.87 -5.68
CA SER A 579 -8.02 -4.77 -6.83
C SER A 579 -7.20 -5.09 -8.08
N TYR A 580 -7.27 -6.34 -8.55
CA TYR A 580 -6.60 -6.84 -9.77
C TYR A 580 -7.24 -6.26 -11.04
N PHE A 581 -7.24 -4.93 -11.14
CA PHE A 581 -7.15 -4.27 -12.43
C PHE A 581 -5.84 -4.73 -13.09
N LEU A 582 -5.93 -5.22 -14.33
CA LEU A 582 -4.76 -5.38 -15.20
C LEU A 582 -4.28 -3.98 -15.61
N LEU A 583 -3.55 -3.33 -14.71
CA LEU A 583 -3.01 -1.98 -14.86
C LEU A 583 -1.90 -1.98 -15.92
N CYS A 584 -2.31 -1.91 -17.19
CA CYS A 584 -1.39 -1.81 -18.30
C CYS A 584 -0.87 -0.37 -18.37
N PHE A 585 0.44 -0.17 -18.31
CA PHE A 585 0.99 1.17 -18.54
C PHE A 585 0.90 1.54 -20.04
N TRP A 586 0.65 2.81 -20.36
CA TRP A 586 0.59 3.30 -21.75
C TRP A 586 2.00 3.54 -22.32
N VAL A 587 2.18 3.36 -23.63
CA VAL A 587 3.44 3.71 -24.31
C VAL A 587 3.22 5.04 -25.04
N PHE A 588 3.39 6.18 -24.35
CA PHE A 588 2.98 7.48 -24.90
C PHE A 588 3.85 7.99 -26.07
N ARG A 589 5.06 7.44 -26.26
CA ARG A 589 5.87 7.64 -27.46
C ARG A 589 5.47 6.62 -28.53
N LEU A 590 5.45 7.05 -29.79
CA LEU A 590 5.28 6.11 -30.92
C LEU A 590 6.53 5.22 -31.02
N ILE A 591 6.35 3.97 -31.45
CA ILE A 591 7.48 3.09 -31.76
C ILE A 591 7.97 3.41 -33.17
N GLU A 592 9.21 3.86 -33.25
CA GLU A 592 9.89 4.29 -34.48
C GLU A 592 10.58 3.07 -35.12
N ASN A 593 9.79 2.03 -35.43
CA ASN A 593 10.25 0.88 -36.20
C ASN A 593 10.17 1.14 -37.71
N ASP A 594 10.79 0.27 -38.52
CA ASP A 594 10.91 0.51 -39.95
C ASP A 594 9.57 0.57 -40.68
N LEU A 595 8.58 -0.23 -40.26
CA LEU A 595 7.23 -0.16 -40.80
C LEU A 595 6.56 1.20 -40.55
N PHE A 596 6.70 1.75 -39.34
CA PHE A 596 6.19 3.09 -39.02
C PHE A 596 6.93 4.18 -39.82
N ASN A 597 8.25 4.05 -39.96
CA ASN A 597 9.08 4.99 -40.71
C ASN A 597 8.78 4.94 -42.22
N GLN A 598 8.55 3.76 -42.80
CA GLN A 598 8.16 3.57 -44.19
C GLN A 598 6.73 4.07 -44.45
N ASP A 599 5.77 3.76 -43.57
CA ASP A 599 4.40 4.29 -43.62
C ASP A 599 4.37 5.82 -43.58
N TRP A 600 5.22 6.46 -42.75
CA TRP A 600 5.33 7.93 -42.78
C TRP A 600 5.97 8.44 -44.07
N ARG A 601 7.06 7.83 -44.54
CA ARG A 601 7.75 8.23 -45.78
C ARG A 601 6.85 8.09 -47.02
N SER A 602 5.95 7.12 -47.06
CA SER A 602 5.02 6.91 -48.19
C SER A 602 3.86 7.90 -48.25
N ARG A 603 3.60 8.69 -47.20
CA ARG A 603 2.42 9.57 -47.10
C ARG A 603 2.66 10.91 -47.81
N GLY A 604 2.08 11.04 -49.00
CA GLY A 604 2.01 12.32 -49.72
C GLY A 604 1.29 13.43 -48.94
N ARG A 605 1.53 14.70 -49.31
CA ARG A 605 1.08 15.91 -48.60
C ARG A 605 -0.42 15.90 -48.23
N ALA A 606 -1.29 15.38 -49.11
CA ALA A 606 -2.72 15.27 -48.85
C ALA A 606 -3.07 14.37 -47.64
N ALA A 607 -2.32 13.29 -47.40
CA ALA A 607 -2.52 12.40 -46.26
C ALA A 607 -2.09 13.07 -44.94
N ILE A 608 -0.99 13.84 -44.97
CA ILE A 608 -0.51 14.65 -43.83
C ILE A 608 -1.57 15.71 -43.48
N LEU A 609 -2.05 16.46 -44.47
CA LEU A 609 -3.09 17.49 -44.28
C LEU A 609 -4.39 16.88 -43.73
N ARG A 610 -4.82 15.73 -44.26
CA ARG A 610 -6.00 15.00 -43.75
C ARG A 610 -5.84 14.58 -42.29
N TYR A 611 -4.66 14.13 -41.86
CA TYR A 611 -4.39 13.78 -40.46
C TYR A 611 -4.48 15.01 -39.54
N VAL A 612 -3.86 16.12 -39.93
CA VAL A 612 -3.91 17.38 -39.15
C VAL A 612 -5.35 17.90 -39.07
N PHE A 613 -6.08 17.94 -40.18
CA PHE A 613 -7.48 18.36 -40.23
C PHE A 613 -8.35 17.52 -39.31
N LEU A 614 -8.27 16.18 -39.40
CA LEU A 614 -9.07 15.27 -38.56
C LEU A 614 -8.82 15.47 -37.06
N LYS A 615 -7.60 15.83 -36.62
CA LYS A 615 -7.36 16.18 -35.20
C LYS A 615 -8.17 17.39 -34.77
N TRP A 616 -8.17 18.46 -35.56
CA TRP A 616 -8.98 19.64 -35.28
C TRP A 616 -10.49 19.32 -35.34
N THR A 617 -10.92 18.46 -36.28
CA THR A 617 -12.31 17.96 -36.33
C THR A 617 -12.71 17.21 -35.06
N PHE A 618 -11.83 16.41 -34.46
CA PHE A 618 -12.12 15.76 -33.18
C PHE A 618 -12.15 16.75 -32.01
N CYS A 619 -11.24 17.73 -31.97
CA CYS A 619 -11.28 18.76 -30.92
C CYS A 619 -12.58 19.58 -31.00
N LEU A 620 -13.05 19.91 -32.21
CA LEU A 620 -14.35 20.52 -32.47
C LEU A 620 -15.50 19.62 -31.95
N PHE A 621 -15.53 18.35 -32.34
CA PHE A 621 -16.58 17.42 -31.95
C PHE A 621 -16.60 17.14 -30.43
N ILE A 622 -15.42 16.99 -29.81
CA ILE A 622 -15.27 16.85 -28.36
C ILE A 622 -15.81 18.10 -27.66
N GLY A 623 -15.50 19.30 -28.15
CA GLY A 623 -16.01 20.55 -27.60
C GLY A 623 -17.53 20.68 -27.68
N ILE A 624 -18.11 20.38 -28.85
CA ILE A 624 -19.57 20.42 -29.05
C ILE A 624 -20.27 19.41 -28.12
N VAL A 625 -19.81 18.15 -28.09
CA VAL A 625 -20.44 17.10 -27.27
C VAL A 625 -20.25 17.34 -25.78
N ALA A 626 -19.06 17.79 -25.34
CA ALA A 626 -18.84 18.12 -23.93
C ALA A 626 -19.66 19.33 -23.47
N GLY A 627 -19.78 20.37 -24.31
CA GLY A 627 -20.64 21.53 -24.05
C GLY A 627 -22.12 21.15 -23.98
N ALA A 628 -22.63 20.40 -24.96
CA ALA A 628 -24.02 19.95 -24.98
C ALA A 628 -24.36 19.00 -23.82
N VAL A 629 -23.46 18.10 -23.43
CA VAL A 629 -23.64 17.22 -22.26
C VAL A 629 -23.56 18.01 -20.95
N GLY A 630 -22.64 18.97 -20.82
CA GLY A 630 -22.58 19.87 -19.66
C GLY A 630 -23.86 20.69 -19.49
N PHE A 631 -24.35 21.26 -20.59
CA PHE A 631 -25.61 21.98 -20.66
C PHE A 631 -26.80 21.10 -20.25
N PHE A 632 -26.96 19.91 -20.87
CA PHE A 632 -28.04 18.98 -20.55
C PHE A 632 -28.00 18.53 -19.08
N ASN A 633 -26.81 18.19 -18.57
CA ASN A 633 -26.63 17.77 -17.17
C ASN A 633 -27.03 18.88 -16.20
N ASN A 634 -26.71 20.13 -16.53
CA ASN A 634 -27.12 21.29 -15.74
C ASN A 634 -28.64 21.47 -15.77
N LEU A 635 -29.24 21.52 -16.97
CA LEU A 635 -30.68 21.69 -17.17
C LEU A 635 -31.51 20.59 -16.49
N ALA A 636 -31.01 19.34 -16.50
CA ALA A 636 -31.64 18.22 -15.80
C ALA A 636 -31.61 18.39 -14.28
N VAL A 637 -30.48 18.82 -13.70
CA VAL A 637 -30.37 19.10 -12.26
C VAL A 637 -31.25 20.29 -11.86
N GLU A 638 -31.24 21.39 -12.64
CA GLU A 638 -32.12 22.56 -12.43
C GLU A 638 -33.60 22.15 -12.33
N ASN A 639 -34.11 21.39 -13.30
CA ASN A 639 -35.52 21.01 -13.34
C ASN A 639 -35.90 19.97 -12.26
N ILE A 640 -35.06 18.96 -11.99
CA ILE A 640 -35.35 17.93 -10.99
C ILE A 640 -35.27 18.51 -9.56
N ALA A 641 -34.21 19.26 -9.26
CA ALA A 641 -34.06 19.90 -7.95
C ALA A 641 -35.08 21.03 -7.76
N GLY A 642 -35.33 21.84 -8.80
CA GLY A 642 -36.33 22.92 -8.80
C GLY A 642 -37.73 22.42 -8.48
N TYR A 643 -38.22 21.40 -9.20
CA TYR A 643 -39.54 20.80 -8.93
C TYR A 643 -39.67 20.29 -7.48
N LYS A 644 -38.62 19.64 -6.96
CA LYS A 644 -38.54 19.19 -5.56
C LYS A 644 -38.64 20.37 -4.60
N PHE A 645 -37.82 21.41 -4.78
CA PHE A 645 -37.79 22.57 -3.88
C PHE A 645 -39.09 23.39 -3.91
N VAL A 646 -39.73 23.56 -5.08
CA VAL A 646 -41.03 24.22 -5.19
C VAL A 646 -42.10 23.41 -4.44
N THR A 647 -42.22 22.10 -4.72
CA THR A 647 -43.19 21.22 -4.03
C THR A 647 -43.02 21.25 -2.51
N VAL A 648 -41.77 21.26 -2.02
CA VAL A 648 -41.46 21.35 -0.58
C VAL A 648 -41.80 22.74 -0.04
N SER A 649 -41.51 23.82 -0.78
CA SER A 649 -41.86 25.20 -0.42
C SER A 649 -43.37 25.39 -0.28
N ASP A 650 -44.16 24.95 -1.27
CA ASP A 650 -45.62 25.07 -1.27
C ASP A 650 -46.26 24.33 -0.09
N LEU A 651 -45.72 23.15 0.26
CA LEU A 651 -46.15 22.39 1.44
C LEU A 651 -45.78 23.10 2.76
N MET A 652 -44.64 23.79 2.84
CA MET A 652 -44.28 24.59 4.02
C MET A 652 -45.14 25.85 4.15
N LEU A 653 -45.42 26.54 3.04
CA LEU A 653 -46.32 27.70 2.98
C LEU A 653 -47.77 27.33 3.34
N ALA A 654 -48.23 26.14 2.94
CA ALA A 654 -49.49 25.55 3.40
C ALA A 654 -49.46 25.07 4.88
N ASN A 655 -48.39 25.35 5.62
CA ASN A 655 -48.12 24.92 7.00
C ASN A 655 -48.06 23.40 7.22
N LYS A 656 -47.87 22.61 6.16
CA LYS A 656 -47.79 21.13 6.19
C LYS A 656 -46.33 20.64 6.30
N TYR A 657 -45.59 21.17 7.27
CA TYR A 657 -44.14 20.93 7.46
C TYR A 657 -43.77 19.43 7.52
N TRP A 658 -44.59 18.57 8.13
CA TRP A 658 -44.32 17.13 8.18
C TRP A 658 -44.42 16.44 6.81
N THR A 659 -45.39 16.80 5.96
CA THR A 659 -45.43 16.27 4.59
C THR A 659 -44.32 16.87 3.72
N ALA A 660 -43.95 18.13 3.96
CA ALA A 660 -42.79 18.75 3.30
C ALA A 660 -41.49 17.99 3.63
N PHE A 661 -41.27 17.62 4.89
CA PHE A 661 -40.14 16.79 5.31
C PHE A 661 -40.14 15.42 4.63
N TRP A 662 -41.26 14.69 4.66
CA TRP A 662 -41.32 13.35 4.05
C TRP A 662 -41.14 13.38 2.52
N VAL A 663 -41.66 14.41 1.83
CA VAL A 663 -41.42 14.62 0.39
C VAL A 663 -39.95 14.95 0.13
N PHE A 664 -39.33 15.82 0.93
CA PHE A 664 -37.91 16.18 0.80
C PHE A 664 -36.98 14.98 1.06
N ALA A 665 -37.10 14.32 2.21
CA ALA A 665 -36.28 13.18 2.58
C ALA A 665 -36.52 11.97 1.67
N GLY A 666 -37.77 11.70 1.31
CA GLY A 666 -38.13 10.58 0.41
C GLY A 666 -37.59 10.76 -1.01
N SER A 667 -37.66 11.97 -1.57
CA SER A 667 -37.09 12.26 -2.90
C SER A 667 -35.56 12.25 -2.90
N ASN A 668 -34.92 12.81 -1.86
CA ASN A 668 -33.45 12.71 -1.68
C ASN A 668 -33.00 11.24 -1.61
N LEU A 669 -33.69 10.42 -0.82
CA LEU A 669 -33.40 8.99 -0.66
C LEU A 669 -33.58 8.22 -1.97
N ALA A 670 -34.69 8.43 -2.68
CA ALA A 670 -34.95 7.77 -3.96
C ALA A 670 -33.90 8.11 -5.02
N LEU A 671 -33.54 9.40 -5.14
CA LEU A 671 -32.53 9.87 -6.10
C LEU A 671 -31.13 9.32 -5.79
N LEU A 672 -30.70 9.33 -4.52
CA LEU A 672 -29.37 8.82 -4.16
C LEU A 672 -29.29 7.29 -4.26
N LEU A 673 -30.34 6.56 -3.86
CA LEU A 673 -30.39 5.10 -4.02
C LEU A 673 -30.35 4.72 -5.50
N PHE A 674 -31.08 5.43 -6.38
CA PHE A 674 -31.00 5.21 -7.82
C PHE A 674 -29.57 5.39 -8.35
N ALA A 675 -28.90 6.50 -8.01
CA ALA A 675 -27.51 6.76 -8.38
C ALA A 675 -26.53 5.66 -7.89
N THR A 676 -26.71 5.22 -6.64
CA THR A 676 -25.89 4.18 -6.01
C THR A 676 -26.15 2.80 -6.63
N VAL A 677 -27.40 2.45 -6.97
CA VAL A 677 -27.75 1.20 -7.65
C VAL A 677 -27.07 1.13 -9.02
N ILE A 678 -27.19 2.16 -9.87
CA ILE A 678 -26.58 2.10 -11.20
C ILE A 678 -25.05 2.11 -11.14
N THR A 679 -24.44 2.74 -10.14
CA THR A 679 -22.99 2.67 -9.92
C THR A 679 -22.56 1.30 -9.38
N ALA A 680 -23.27 0.71 -8.42
CA ALA A 680 -22.90 -0.57 -7.80
C ALA A 680 -23.19 -1.81 -8.67
N PHE A 681 -24.16 -1.74 -9.59
CA PHE A 681 -24.56 -2.86 -10.45
C PHE A 681 -24.22 -2.67 -11.94
N VAL A 682 -24.10 -1.43 -12.45
CA VAL A 682 -23.81 -1.18 -13.88
C VAL A 682 -22.35 -0.78 -14.11
N SER A 683 -21.82 0.29 -13.50
CA SER A 683 -20.37 0.57 -13.61
C SER A 683 -19.81 1.14 -12.31
N THR A 684 -19.01 0.32 -11.62
CA THR A 684 -18.27 0.72 -10.41
C THR A 684 -17.20 1.77 -10.70
N ALA A 685 -16.63 1.78 -11.90
CA ALA A 685 -15.73 2.83 -12.40
C ALA A 685 -16.42 4.21 -12.60
N ALA A 686 -17.75 4.29 -12.44
CA ALA A 686 -18.47 5.55 -12.39
C ALA A 686 -18.49 6.19 -10.97
N GLY A 687 -18.02 5.52 -9.92
CA GLY A 687 -18.02 6.07 -8.56
C GLY A 687 -17.19 7.34 -8.38
N GLY A 688 -17.56 8.18 -7.41
CA GLY A 688 -16.86 9.40 -7.01
C GLY A 688 -16.59 10.39 -8.16
N SER A 689 -15.50 11.14 -8.06
CA SER A 689 -15.15 12.20 -9.02
C SER A 689 -14.75 11.65 -10.40
N GLY A 690 -13.81 10.70 -10.44
CA GLY A 690 -13.15 10.27 -11.69
C GLY A 690 -11.92 11.12 -12.06
N ILE A 691 -11.68 12.24 -11.39
CA ILE A 691 -10.42 13.00 -11.51
C ILE A 691 -9.18 12.15 -11.16
N PRO A 692 -9.15 11.39 -10.04
CA PRO A 692 -8.01 10.51 -9.74
C PRO A 692 -7.75 9.47 -10.84
N GLU A 693 -8.80 8.88 -11.41
CA GLU A 693 -8.71 7.95 -12.53
C GLU A 693 -8.16 8.59 -13.81
N VAL A 694 -8.60 9.82 -14.15
CA VAL A 694 -8.07 10.59 -15.28
C VAL A 694 -6.60 11.00 -15.03
N LYS A 695 -6.25 11.39 -13.79
CA LYS A 695 -4.89 11.75 -13.40
C LYS A 695 -3.94 10.54 -13.46
N ALA A 696 -4.37 9.38 -12.97
CA ALA A 696 -3.61 8.13 -13.07
C ALA A 696 -3.41 7.71 -14.54
N TYR A 697 -4.46 7.78 -15.38
CA TYR A 697 -4.36 7.49 -16.81
C TYR A 697 -3.39 8.43 -17.54
N LEU A 698 -3.43 9.72 -17.24
CA LEU A 698 -2.53 10.71 -17.83
C LEU A 698 -1.11 10.66 -17.21
N ASN A 699 -0.94 10.10 -16.01
CA ASN A 699 0.38 9.77 -15.46
C ASN A 699 0.99 8.57 -16.22
N GLY A 700 0.23 7.49 -16.40
CA GLY A 700 0.66 6.30 -17.14
C GLY A 700 -0.30 5.10 -17.19
N VAL A 701 -1.39 5.08 -16.42
CA VAL A 701 -2.04 3.83 -15.95
C VAL A 701 -3.38 3.53 -16.65
N ASP A 702 -3.46 2.43 -17.42
CA ASP A 702 -4.73 1.93 -17.99
C ASP A 702 -5.48 1.06 -16.97
N ALA A 703 -6.45 1.64 -16.28
CA ALA A 703 -7.42 0.86 -15.52
C ALA A 703 -8.59 0.41 -16.41
N PRO A 704 -8.94 -0.90 -16.45
CA PRO A 704 -10.11 -1.43 -17.16
C PRO A 704 -11.41 -0.61 -17.01
N ASP A 705 -12.11 -0.44 -18.13
CA ASP A 705 -13.44 0.18 -18.27
C ASP A 705 -13.63 1.65 -17.81
N ILE A 706 -12.59 2.36 -17.34
CA ILE A 706 -12.71 3.78 -16.92
C ILE A 706 -13.33 4.67 -18.01
N PHE A 707 -12.91 4.51 -19.27
CA PHE A 707 -13.45 5.25 -20.41
C PHE A 707 -14.40 4.42 -21.29
N SER A 708 -15.09 3.44 -20.71
CA SER A 708 -16.12 2.69 -21.44
C SER A 708 -17.39 3.53 -21.65
N LEU A 709 -18.12 3.27 -22.73
CA LEU A 709 -19.44 3.88 -22.97
C LEU A 709 -20.43 3.57 -21.83
N ARG A 710 -20.27 2.40 -21.17
CA ARG A 710 -21.04 2.02 -19.98
C ARG A 710 -20.76 2.96 -18.81
N THR A 711 -19.48 3.25 -18.55
CA THR A 711 -19.06 4.20 -17.52
C THR A 711 -19.54 5.61 -17.84
N LEU A 712 -19.42 6.09 -19.08
CA LEU A 712 -19.91 7.40 -19.51
C LEU A 712 -21.42 7.60 -19.20
N VAL A 713 -22.27 6.66 -19.61
CA VAL A 713 -23.73 6.75 -19.38
C VAL A 713 -24.07 6.70 -17.88
N VAL A 714 -23.45 5.80 -17.12
CA VAL A 714 -23.67 5.71 -15.65
C VAL A 714 -23.16 6.97 -14.93
N LYS A 715 -22.03 7.56 -15.38
CA LYS A 715 -21.48 8.81 -14.83
C LYS A 715 -22.45 9.98 -15.03
N ILE A 716 -23.00 10.12 -16.24
CA ILE A 716 -24.00 11.15 -16.58
C ILE A 716 -25.27 10.99 -15.72
N VAL A 717 -25.95 9.86 -15.82
CA VAL A 717 -27.27 9.65 -15.20
C VAL A 717 -27.16 9.62 -13.67
N GLY A 718 -26.13 8.99 -13.13
CA GLY A 718 -25.91 8.91 -11.68
C GLY A 718 -25.48 10.24 -11.07
N MET A 719 -24.72 11.07 -11.78
CA MET A 719 -24.39 12.43 -11.32
C MET A 719 -25.64 13.31 -11.26
N ILE A 720 -26.49 13.31 -12.28
CA ILE A 720 -27.74 14.08 -12.28
C ILE A 720 -28.58 13.73 -11.05
N ALA A 721 -28.77 12.44 -10.76
CA ALA A 721 -29.53 11.99 -9.60
C ALA A 721 -28.83 12.31 -8.26
N ALA A 722 -27.51 12.08 -8.15
CA ALA A 722 -26.76 12.35 -6.92
C ALA A 722 -26.71 13.84 -6.56
N VAL A 723 -26.52 14.74 -7.54
CA VAL A 723 -26.54 16.20 -7.30
C VAL A 723 -27.98 16.67 -7.00
N SER A 724 -28.99 16.13 -7.68
CA SER A 724 -30.40 16.45 -7.41
C SER A 724 -30.89 15.97 -6.02
N SER A 725 -30.18 15.06 -5.36
CA SER A 725 -30.55 14.50 -4.04
C SER A 725 -30.23 15.40 -2.83
N SER A 726 -29.82 16.66 -3.05
CA SER A 726 -29.42 17.61 -1.99
C SER A 726 -28.30 17.11 -1.06
N LEU A 727 -27.46 16.19 -1.54
CA LEU A 727 -26.16 15.94 -0.93
C LEU A 727 -25.24 17.16 -1.11
N HIS A 728 -24.26 17.30 -0.22
CA HIS A 728 -23.19 18.29 -0.39
C HIS A 728 -22.17 17.72 -1.39
N VAL A 729 -22.53 17.82 -2.68
CA VAL A 729 -21.79 17.32 -3.84
C VAL A 729 -21.88 18.28 -5.03
N GLY A 730 -20.95 18.16 -5.99
CA GLY A 730 -20.91 18.98 -7.20
C GLY A 730 -20.81 18.18 -8.51
N LYS A 731 -21.23 18.82 -9.61
CA LYS A 731 -21.19 18.26 -10.99
C LYS A 731 -19.80 18.31 -11.66
N ALA A 732 -18.93 19.24 -11.26
CA ALA A 732 -17.69 19.54 -11.99
C ALA A 732 -16.69 18.36 -12.10
N GLY A 733 -16.47 17.61 -11.01
CA GLY A 733 -15.52 16.48 -11.02
C GLY A 733 -15.88 15.39 -12.03
N PRO A 734 -17.11 14.83 -11.97
CA PRO A 734 -17.61 13.91 -12.98
C PRO A 734 -17.64 14.49 -14.40
N MET A 735 -17.85 15.80 -14.59
CA MET A 735 -17.77 16.43 -15.91
C MET A 735 -16.37 16.32 -16.53
N VAL A 736 -15.28 16.41 -15.75
CA VAL A 736 -13.92 16.12 -16.24
C VAL A 736 -13.83 14.67 -16.74
N HIS A 737 -14.39 13.72 -16.00
CA HIS A 737 -14.35 12.30 -16.37
C HIS A 737 -15.25 11.99 -17.59
N ILE A 738 -16.40 12.64 -17.70
CA ILE A 738 -17.32 12.58 -18.86
C ILE A 738 -16.61 13.12 -20.11
N GLY A 739 -15.94 14.28 -20.00
CA GLY A 739 -15.14 14.85 -21.07
C GLY A 739 -13.99 13.93 -21.51
N ALA A 740 -13.25 13.36 -20.55
CA ALA A 740 -12.21 12.36 -20.81
C ALA A 740 -12.76 11.10 -21.53
N CYS A 741 -13.92 10.59 -21.12
CA CYS A 741 -14.62 9.49 -21.79
C CYS A 741 -14.99 9.84 -23.24
N ILE A 742 -15.53 11.04 -23.48
CA ILE A 742 -15.86 11.53 -24.83
C ILE A 742 -14.59 11.56 -25.70
N GLY A 743 -13.50 12.17 -25.21
CA GLY A 743 -12.21 12.21 -25.90
C GLY A 743 -11.65 10.82 -26.24
N ALA A 744 -11.71 9.88 -25.29
CA ALA A 744 -11.29 8.50 -25.51
C ALA A 744 -12.15 7.78 -26.57
N ILE A 745 -13.48 7.91 -26.52
CA ILE A 745 -14.41 7.21 -27.42
C ILE A 745 -14.31 7.77 -28.85
N VAL A 746 -14.19 9.09 -28.99
CA VAL A 746 -13.99 9.78 -30.28
C VAL A 746 -12.67 9.36 -30.91
N GLY A 747 -11.55 9.39 -30.16
CA GLY A 747 -10.24 8.99 -30.67
C GLY A 747 -10.12 7.51 -31.08
N GLN A 748 -10.95 6.63 -30.51
CA GLN A 748 -11.04 5.22 -30.92
C GLN A 748 -11.97 5.00 -32.13
N GLY A 749 -12.78 6.01 -32.49
CA GLY A 749 -13.78 5.91 -33.54
C GLY A 749 -14.90 4.93 -33.23
N GLY A 750 -15.43 4.97 -32.01
CA GLY A 750 -16.58 4.17 -31.56
C GLY A 750 -16.23 2.85 -30.86
N SER A 751 -17.21 2.25 -30.17
CA SER A 751 -17.01 1.01 -29.41
C SER A 751 -17.11 -0.23 -30.29
N ARG A 752 -16.11 -1.10 -30.23
CA ARG A 752 -16.09 -2.37 -30.98
C ARG A 752 -17.14 -3.36 -30.49
N LYS A 753 -17.54 -3.30 -29.20
CA LYS A 753 -18.57 -4.17 -28.62
C LYS A 753 -19.96 -3.97 -29.25
N TYR A 754 -20.23 -2.76 -29.75
CA TYR A 754 -21.52 -2.40 -30.36
C TYR A 754 -21.42 -2.19 -31.88
N GLY A 755 -20.36 -2.70 -32.52
CA GLY A 755 -20.17 -2.61 -33.98
C GLY A 755 -19.81 -1.22 -34.54
N MET A 756 -19.84 -0.16 -33.72
CA MET A 756 -19.76 1.26 -34.12
C MET A 756 -18.38 1.73 -34.64
N THR A 757 -17.52 0.84 -35.15
CA THR A 757 -16.13 1.20 -35.51
C THR A 757 -16.00 1.70 -36.94
N CYS A 758 -16.00 3.02 -37.14
CA CYS A 758 -15.77 3.62 -38.45
C CYS A 758 -14.37 3.25 -39.00
N ARG A 759 -14.32 2.67 -40.21
CA ARG A 759 -13.05 2.22 -40.83
C ARG A 759 -12.09 3.40 -41.09
N TRP A 760 -12.59 4.60 -41.36
CA TRP A 760 -11.76 5.79 -41.62
C TRP A 760 -11.07 6.39 -40.38
N LEU A 761 -11.44 5.97 -39.16
CA LEU A 761 -10.87 6.50 -37.89
C LEU A 761 -9.71 5.68 -37.33
N ARG A 762 -9.26 4.63 -38.03
CA ARG A 762 -8.25 3.69 -37.51
C ARG A 762 -6.89 4.32 -37.20
N TYR A 763 -6.49 5.34 -37.96
CA TYR A 763 -5.17 5.99 -37.82
C TYR A 763 -4.90 6.63 -36.45
N PHE A 764 -5.95 6.90 -35.66
CA PHE A 764 -5.86 7.50 -34.32
C PHE A 764 -5.78 6.46 -33.18
N LYS A 765 -5.68 5.16 -33.51
CA LYS A 765 -5.59 4.04 -32.57
C LYS A 765 -4.16 3.85 -32.04
N ASN A 766 -3.59 4.94 -31.55
CA ASN A 766 -2.26 4.99 -30.95
C ASN A 766 -2.31 5.71 -29.58
N ASP A 767 -1.40 5.33 -28.69
CA ASP A 767 -1.38 5.76 -27.29
C ASP A 767 -1.22 7.27 -27.12
N ARG A 768 -0.43 7.87 -28.01
CA ARG A 768 -0.11 9.30 -28.04
C ARG A 768 -1.32 10.17 -28.38
N ASP A 769 -2.03 9.84 -29.45
CA ASP A 769 -3.18 10.61 -29.92
C ASP A 769 -4.41 10.37 -29.04
N ARG A 770 -4.58 9.16 -28.50
CA ARG A 770 -5.62 8.88 -27.50
C ARG A 770 -5.36 9.66 -26.20
N ARG A 771 -4.09 9.82 -25.75
CA ARG A 771 -3.75 10.71 -24.63
C ARG A 771 -4.09 12.17 -24.95
N ASP A 772 -3.65 12.71 -26.09
CA ASP A 772 -3.97 14.08 -26.50
C ASP A 772 -5.49 14.36 -26.45
N LEU A 773 -6.31 13.47 -27.03
CA LEU A 773 -7.77 13.64 -27.09
C LEU A 773 -8.45 13.45 -25.72
N VAL A 774 -7.93 12.59 -24.85
CA VAL A 774 -8.38 12.48 -23.44
C VAL A 774 -8.07 13.77 -22.67
N THR A 775 -6.88 14.37 -22.86
CA THR A 775 -6.52 15.65 -22.23
C THR A 775 -7.40 16.80 -22.74
N CYS A 776 -7.63 16.90 -24.05
CA CYS A 776 -8.57 17.89 -24.61
C CYS A 776 -10.00 17.67 -24.09
N GLY A 777 -10.44 16.41 -23.97
CA GLY A 777 -11.74 16.06 -23.39
C GLY A 777 -11.85 16.44 -21.91
N ALA A 778 -10.84 16.18 -21.10
CA ALA A 778 -10.81 16.55 -19.70
C ALA A 778 -10.88 18.09 -19.52
N ALA A 779 -10.09 18.84 -20.29
CA ALA A 779 -10.15 20.31 -20.32
C ALA A 779 -11.53 20.83 -20.73
N ALA A 780 -12.11 20.25 -21.79
CA ALA A 780 -13.48 20.55 -22.24
C ALA A 780 -14.53 20.25 -21.15
N GLY A 781 -14.34 19.19 -20.35
CA GLY A 781 -15.20 18.87 -19.21
C GLY A 781 -15.16 19.91 -18.09
N VAL A 782 -14.00 20.51 -17.81
CA VAL A 782 -13.85 21.62 -16.84
C VAL A 782 -14.53 22.88 -17.37
N ALA A 783 -14.25 23.25 -18.63
CA ALA A 783 -14.89 24.39 -19.29
C ALA A 783 -16.42 24.23 -19.36
N ALA A 784 -16.92 23.00 -19.53
CA ALA A 784 -18.34 22.67 -19.54
C ALA A 784 -19.00 22.73 -18.15
N ALA A 785 -18.22 22.67 -17.06
CA ALA A 785 -18.72 22.76 -15.69
C ALA A 785 -18.71 24.21 -15.14
N PHE A 786 -17.70 25.00 -15.53
CA PHE A 786 -17.44 26.33 -14.96
C PHE A 786 -17.54 27.48 -15.99
N ARG A 787 -17.94 27.23 -17.25
CA ARG A 787 -17.90 28.23 -18.34
C ARG A 787 -16.49 28.86 -18.55
N ALA A 788 -15.44 28.21 -18.05
CA ALA A 788 -14.07 28.74 -17.91
C ALA A 788 -13.11 28.10 -18.94
N PRO A 789 -12.98 28.65 -20.17
CA PRO A 789 -12.23 28.01 -21.25
C PRO A 789 -10.70 28.03 -21.06
N VAL A 790 -10.11 29.10 -20.53
CA VAL A 790 -8.66 29.16 -20.24
C VAL A 790 -8.35 28.35 -18.98
N GLY A 791 -9.17 28.52 -17.94
CA GLY A 791 -9.09 27.79 -16.68
C GLY A 791 -9.18 26.27 -16.88
N GLY A 792 -10.01 25.81 -17.83
CA GLY A 792 -10.10 24.39 -18.20
C GLY A 792 -8.82 23.82 -18.85
N VAL A 793 -8.09 24.62 -19.65
CA VAL A 793 -6.79 24.21 -20.20
C VAL A 793 -5.73 24.17 -19.11
N LEU A 794 -5.68 25.22 -18.28
CA LEU A 794 -4.74 25.31 -17.16
C LEU A 794 -4.98 24.21 -16.12
N PHE A 795 -6.23 23.81 -15.88
CA PHE A 795 -6.55 22.65 -15.04
C PHE A 795 -5.94 21.35 -15.58
N ALA A 796 -6.09 21.11 -16.89
CA ALA A 796 -5.54 19.90 -17.51
C ALA A 796 -4.01 19.89 -17.54
N LEU A 797 -3.38 21.07 -17.61
CA LEU A 797 -1.94 21.27 -17.51
C LEU A 797 -1.42 21.06 -16.08
N GLU A 798 -2.01 21.74 -15.09
CA GLU A 798 -1.53 21.79 -13.69
C GLU A 798 -1.92 20.53 -12.88
N SER A 799 -3.16 20.05 -13.02
CA SER A 799 -3.74 19.06 -12.10
C SER A 799 -3.81 17.63 -12.65
N LEU A 800 -3.74 17.44 -13.98
CA LEU A 800 -4.01 16.14 -14.61
C LEU A 800 -2.81 15.53 -15.35
N SER A 801 -2.10 16.28 -16.19
CA SER A 801 -1.13 15.69 -17.12
C SER A 801 0.31 15.72 -16.59
N SER A 802 0.97 14.56 -16.55
CA SER A 802 2.39 14.45 -16.19
C SER A 802 3.37 15.10 -17.19
N TRP A 803 2.89 15.42 -18.39
CA TRP A 803 3.67 15.92 -19.53
C TRP A 803 2.78 16.74 -20.47
N TRP A 804 3.37 17.68 -21.22
CA TRP A 804 2.64 18.53 -22.15
C TRP A 804 3.44 18.85 -23.42
N ARG A 805 2.74 19.24 -24.50
CA ARG A 805 3.32 19.71 -25.77
C ARG A 805 2.72 21.04 -26.19
N SER A 806 3.51 21.93 -26.80
CA SER A 806 3.03 23.22 -27.32
C SER A 806 1.82 23.06 -28.27
N ALA A 807 1.85 22.04 -29.14
CA ALA A 807 0.74 21.71 -30.04
C ALA A 807 -0.51 21.12 -29.34
N LEU A 808 -0.44 20.79 -28.05
CA LEU A 808 -1.58 20.34 -27.23
C LEU A 808 -2.27 21.51 -26.51
N ILE A 809 -1.56 22.61 -26.17
CA ILE A 809 -2.19 23.86 -25.69
C ILE A 809 -3.27 24.28 -26.69
N TRP A 810 -2.89 24.46 -27.95
CA TRP A 810 -3.79 24.99 -28.98
C TRP A 810 -5.00 24.09 -29.26
N ARG A 811 -4.85 22.76 -29.15
CA ARG A 811 -5.96 21.81 -29.31
C ARG A 811 -6.89 21.77 -28.12
N ALA A 812 -6.35 21.83 -26.89
CA ALA A 812 -7.15 21.91 -25.68
C ALA A 812 -7.92 23.25 -25.62
N PHE A 813 -7.24 24.37 -25.90
CA PHE A 813 -7.84 25.71 -25.96
C PHE A 813 -8.92 25.82 -27.04
N PHE A 814 -8.69 25.27 -28.23
CA PHE A 814 -9.74 25.23 -29.26
C PHE A 814 -10.95 24.37 -28.82
N ALA A 815 -10.72 23.22 -28.17
CA ALA A 815 -11.82 22.41 -27.65
C ALA A 815 -12.61 23.13 -26.54
N THR A 816 -11.95 23.86 -25.62
CA THR A 816 -12.63 24.63 -24.56
C THR A 816 -13.31 25.90 -25.08
N ALA A 817 -12.75 26.57 -26.09
CA ALA A 817 -13.41 27.69 -26.77
C ALA A 817 -14.69 27.22 -27.49
N VAL A 818 -14.65 26.06 -28.16
CA VAL A 818 -15.84 25.45 -28.78
C VAL A 818 -16.88 25.06 -27.72
N VAL A 819 -16.49 24.60 -26.53
CA VAL A 819 -17.41 24.42 -25.39
C VAL A 819 -18.11 25.74 -25.06
N ALA A 820 -17.37 26.83 -24.87
CA ALA A 820 -17.94 28.13 -24.51
C ALA A 820 -18.96 28.65 -25.56
N VAL A 821 -18.64 28.53 -26.86
CA VAL A 821 -19.57 28.88 -27.95
C VAL A 821 -20.81 27.99 -27.95
N THR A 822 -20.64 26.67 -27.77
CA THR A 822 -21.76 25.70 -27.75
C THR A 822 -22.70 25.99 -26.57
N LEU A 823 -22.15 26.26 -25.39
CA LEU A 823 -22.92 26.64 -24.20
C LEU A 823 -23.70 27.94 -24.43
N HIS A 824 -23.06 28.97 -24.98
CA HIS A 824 -23.70 30.26 -25.23
C HIS A 824 -24.88 30.12 -26.21
N ALA A 825 -24.73 29.33 -27.27
CA ALA A 825 -25.79 29.08 -28.25
C ALA A 825 -26.98 28.31 -27.62
N LEU A 826 -26.71 27.32 -26.76
CA LEU A 826 -27.76 26.57 -26.06
C LEU A 826 -28.49 27.41 -25.01
N ILE A 827 -27.77 28.27 -24.27
CA ILE A 827 -28.38 29.18 -23.28
C ILE A 827 -29.31 30.19 -23.98
N ASP A 828 -28.88 30.84 -25.06
CA ASP A 828 -29.72 31.78 -25.84
C ASP A 828 -31.00 31.12 -26.39
N ILE A 829 -30.92 29.88 -26.86
CA ILE A 829 -32.11 29.10 -27.27
C ILE A 829 -33.10 28.91 -26.11
N CYS A 830 -32.60 28.78 -24.89
CA CYS A 830 -33.39 28.55 -23.69
C CYS A 830 -33.95 29.82 -23.06
N GLU A 831 -33.23 30.94 -23.11
CA GLU A 831 -33.75 32.24 -22.67
C GLU A 831 -34.93 32.73 -23.53
N ARG A 832 -35.04 32.22 -24.76
CA ARG A 832 -36.24 32.35 -25.63
C ARG A 832 -37.42 31.45 -25.21
N GLY A 833 -37.43 30.94 -23.98
CA GLY A 833 -38.55 30.24 -23.35
C GLY A 833 -38.75 28.77 -23.75
N LYS A 834 -37.73 28.09 -24.30
CA LYS A 834 -37.89 26.76 -24.93
C LYS A 834 -37.41 25.56 -24.11
N CYS A 835 -36.93 25.74 -22.88
CA CYS A 835 -36.16 24.71 -22.15
C CYS A 835 -36.72 24.30 -20.78
N GLY A 836 -37.94 23.75 -20.78
CA GLY A 836 -38.56 23.20 -19.57
C GLY A 836 -39.14 24.27 -18.63
N LEU A 837 -39.46 23.87 -17.40
CA LEU A 837 -40.26 24.69 -16.49
C LEU A 837 -39.43 25.57 -15.55
N PHE A 838 -38.19 25.17 -15.24
CA PHE A 838 -37.32 25.88 -14.28
C PHE A 838 -35.98 26.32 -14.87
N GLY A 839 -35.70 25.95 -16.13
CA GLY A 839 -34.35 26.02 -16.68
C GLY A 839 -34.10 27.16 -17.64
N LYS A 840 -33.20 28.07 -17.26
CA LYS A 840 -32.40 28.84 -18.25
C LYS A 840 -31.18 28.05 -18.73
N GLY A 841 -30.83 26.93 -18.09
CA GLY A 841 -29.60 26.20 -18.35
C GLY A 841 -28.36 26.96 -17.89
N GLY A 842 -28.49 27.75 -16.83
CA GLY A 842 -27.44 28.59 -16.28
C GLY A 842 -26.35 27.76 -15.62
N LEU A 843 -25.19 27.66 -16.26
CA LEU A 843 -23.99 27.17 -15.59
C LEU A 843 -23.64 28.04 -14.37
N ILE A 844 -22.75 27.50 -13.53
CA ILE A 844 -22.08 28.26 -12.48
C ILE A 844 -21.56 29.57 -13.09
N MET A 845 -22.11 30.70 -12.66
CA MET A 845 -21.71 32.05 -13.04
C MET A 845 -21.78 32.93 -11.80
N TYR A 846 -20.70 33.67 -11.56
CA TYR A 846 -20.51 34.43 -10.34
C TYR A 846 -20.56 35.92 -10.67
N ASP A 847 -21.78 36.39 -10.91
CA ASP A 847 -22.06 37.80 -11.20
C ASP A 847 -21.83 38.65 -9.93
N VAL A 848 -20.58 39.06 -9.71
CA VAL A 848 -20.15 39.90 -8.57
C VAL A 848 -20.30 41.36 -8.99
N THR A 849 -21.54 41.83 -8.94
CA THR A 849 -21.97 43.17 -9.40
C THR A 849 -21.39 44.28 -8.53
N SER A 850 -20.18 44.69 -8.87
CA SER A 850 -19.48 45.88 -8.36
C SER A 850 -18.57 46.43 -9.46
N ASP A 851 -18.97 47.55 -10.07
CA ASP A 851 -18.35 48.06 -11.31
C ASP A 851 -16.90 48.53 -11.13
N THR A 852 -16.49 48.83 -9.89
CA THR A 852 -15.10 49.13 -9.52
C THR A 852 -14.74 48.49 -8.19
N ILE A 853 -13.80 47.55 -8.17
CA ILE A 853 -13.27 46.96 -6.95
C ILE A 853 -11.98 47.70 -6.55
N THR A 854 -12.09 48.56 -5.54
CA THR A 854 -10.96 49.30 -4.95
C THR A 854 -10.55 48.68 -3.63
N TYR A 855 -9.34 48.13 -3.56
CA TYR A 855 -8.74 47.62 -2.31
C TYR A 855 -7.55 48.48 -1.90
N HIS A 856 -7.29 48.57 -0.60
CA HIS A 856 -6.18 49.31 -0.01
C HIS A 856 -5.21 48.34 0.69
N ILE A 857 -4.05 48.87 1.12
CA ILE A 857 -3.06 48.09 1.89
C ILE A 857 -3.65 47.57 3.21
N ALA A 858 -4.62 48.29 3.79
CA ALA A 858 -5.34 47.88 5.00
C ALA A 858 -6.18 46.59 4.82
N ASP A 859 -6.59 46.26 3.59
CA ASP A 859 -7.36 45.05 3.30
C ASP A 859 -6.48 43.80 3.15
N LEU A 860 -5.15 43.95 3.02
CA LEU A 860 -4.23 42.83 2.82
C LEU A 860 -4.05 41.93 4.06
N PRO A 861 -3.91 42.43 5.31
CA PRO A 861 -3.80 41.56 6.49
C PRO A 861 -5.04 40.67 6.73
N PRO A 862 -6.30 41.15 6.60
CA PRO A 862 -7.48 40.29 6.60
C PRO A 862 -7.44 39.18 5.53
N VAL A 863 -6.99 39.49 4.31
CA VAL A 863 -6.88 38.51 3.22
C VAL A 863 -5.76 37.48 3.48
N ILE A 864 -4.63 37.89 4.05
CA ILE A 864 -3.56 36.96 4.47
C ILE A 864 -4.06 36.04 5.59
N LEU A 865 -4.75 36.57 6.60
CA LEU A 865 -5.33 35.80 7.70
C LEU A 865 -6.38 34.79 7.18
N LEU A 866 -7.25 35.22 6.25
CA LEU A 866 -8.21 34.36 5.55
C LEU A 866 -7.50 33.20 4.84
N GLY A 867 -6.34 33.47 4.24
CA GLY A 867 -5.42 32.49 3.63
C GLY A 867 -4.91 31.45 4.62
N VAL A 868 -4.33 31.90 5.75
CA VAL A 868 -3.81 31.02 6.81
C VAL A 868 -4.91 30.13 7.38
N ILE A 869 -6.07 30.71 7.70
CA ILE A 869 -7.23 29.98 8.24
C ILE A 869 -7.74 28.94 7.23
N GLY A 870 -7.87 29.30 5.95
CA GLY A 870 -8.29 28.36 4.90
C GLY A 870 -7.28 27.23 4.66
N GLY A 871 -5.99 27.49 4.85
CA GLY A 871 -4.93 26.48 4.77
C GLY A 871 -5.04 25.43 5.88
N ILE A 872 -5.18 25.89 7.13
CA ILE A 872 -5.36 25.02 8.31
C ILE A 872 -6.67 24.23 8.20
N LEU A 873 -7.78 24.90 7.90
CA LEU A 873 -9.10 24.25 7.80
C LEU A 873 -9.19 23.28 6.61
N GLY A 874 -8.52 23.56 5.49
CA GLY A 874 -8.44 22.68 4.32
C GLY A 874 -7.56 21.44 4.58
N SER A 875 -6.43 21.59 5.27
CA SER A 875 -5.62 20.46 5.72
C SER A 875 -6.34 19.59 6.76
N LEU A 876 -7.12 20.18 7.65
CA LEU A 876 -8.00 19.42 8.56
C LEU A 876 -9.12 18.69 7.80
N TYR A 877 -9.69 19.33 6.77
CA TYR A 877 -10.72 18.73 5.92
C TYR A 877 -10.16 17.50 5.19
N ASN A 878 -8.94 17.59 4.65
CA ASN A 878 -8.23 16.46 4.03
C ASN A 878 -8.04 15.28 4.99
N PHE A 879 -7.59 15.56 6.22
CA PHE A 879 -7.37 14.53 7.25
C PHE A 879 -8.67 13.82 7.64
N LEU A 880 -9.72 14.59 7.96
CA LEU A 880 -11.03 14.05 8.35
C LEU A 880 -11.70 13.29 7.20
N MET A 881 -11.65 13.84 5.98
CA MET A 881 -12.12 13.19 4.76
C MET A 881 -11.43 11.85 4.54
N LEU A 882 -10.10 11.76 4.70
CA LEU A 882 -9.36 10.51 4.54
C LEU A 882 -9.76 9.45 5.58
N LYS A 883 -9.98 9.84 6.85
CA LYS A 883 -10.44 8.93 7.90
C LYS A 883 -11.86 8.42 7.61
N VAL A 884 -12.79 9.30 7.26
CA VAL A 884 -14.17 8.94 6.89
C VAL A 884 -14.20 8.05 5.64
N LEU A 885 -13.37 8.34 4.63
CA LEU A 885 -13.24 7.51 3.43
C LEU A 885 -12.71 6.10 3.74
N ARG A 886 -11.76 5.93 4.66
CA ARG A 886 -11.28 4.60 5.10
C ARG A 886 -12.43 3.79 5.74
N VAL A 887 -13.18 4.38 6.67
CA VAL A 887 -14.34 3.72 7.29
C VAL A 887 -15.42 3.40 6.26
N CYS A 888 -15.73 4.33 5.35
CA CYS A 888 -16.66 4.09 4.25
C CYS A 888 -16.16 2.99 3.30
N SER A 889 -14.85 2.86 3.09
CA SER A 889 -14.26 1.73 2.36
C SER A 889 -14.61 0.42 3.06
N LEU A 890 -14.22 0.22 4.32
CA LEU A 890 -14.51 -1.00 5.10
C LEU A 890 -16.00 -1.39 5.13
N VAL A 891 -16.92 -0.42 5.05
CA VAL A 891 -18.38 -0.67 4.88
C VAL A 891 -18.74 -1.02 3.43
N ASN A 892 -18.20 -0.33 2.44
CA ASN A 892 -18.41 -0.62 1.02
C ASN A 892 -17.76 -1.97 0.58
N GLU A 893 -16.70 -2.40 1.26
CA GLU A 893 -16.02 -3.69 1.12
C GLU A 893 -16.91 -4.83 1.60
N LYS A 894 -17.72 -4.61 2.64
CA LYS A 894 -18.82 -5.51 3.07
C LYS A 894 -19.96 -5.65 2.03
N GLY A 895 -19.77 -5.19 0.80
CA GLY A 895 -20.51 -5.63 -0.39
C GLY A 895 -21.75 -4.80 -0.72
N ARG A 896 -22.39 -5.10 -1.86
CA ARG A 896 -23.40 -4.23 -2.52
C ARG A 896 -24.55 -3.80 -1.60
N ALA A 897 -25.04 -4.67 -0.71
CA ALA A 897 -26.10 -4.33 0.24
C ALA A 897 -25.65 -3.26 1.26
N TYR A 898 -24.42 -3.34 1.76
CA TYR A 898 -23.88 -2.35 2.69
C TYR A 898 -23.60 -1.00 2.02
N ARG A 899 -23.24 -0.99 0.72
CA ARG A 899 -23.15 0.25 -0.09
C ARG A 899 -24.47 0.99 -0.17
N LEU A 900 -25.57 0.25 -0.38
CA LEU A 900 -26.93 0.81 -0.44
C LEU A 900 -27.42 1.25 0.95
N LEU A 901 -27.11 0.49 2.00
CA LEU A 901 -27.44 0.86 3.37
C LEU A 901 -26.72 2.15 3.80
N LEU A 902 -25.41 2.27 3.49
CA LEU A 902 -24.61 3.48 3.74
C LEU A 902 -25.17 4.69 2.99
N ALA A 903 -25.55 4.53 1.72
CA ALA A 903 -26.21 5.58 0.96
C ALA A 903 -27.54 6.01 1.60
N ALA A 904 -28.37 5.06 2.06
CA ALA A 904 -29.63 5.35 2.72
C ALA A 904 -29.44 6.10 4.04
N THR A 905 -28.52 5.66 4.91
CA THR A 905 -28.27 6.31 6.21
C THR A 905 -27.71 7.72 6.03
N VAL A 906 -26.78 7.92 5.08
CA VAL A 906 -26.24 9.26 4.75
C VAL A 906 -27.32 10.18 4.17
N SER A 907 -28.18 9.69 3.27
CA SER A 907 -29.27 10.49 2.68
C SER A 907 -30.30 10.94 3.73
N ILE A 908 -30.71 10.02 4.62
CA ILE A 908 -31.65 10.32 5.71
C ILE A 908 -31.01 11.31 6.70
N PHE A 909 -29.76 11.09 7.11
CA PHE A 909 -29.05 11.98 8.03
C PHE A 909 -28.92 13.40 7.46
N ILE A 910 -28.46 13.55 6.21
CA ILE A 910 -28.34 14.85 5.55
C ILE A 910 -29.72 15.53 5.43
N SER A 911 -30.77 14.78 5.09
CA SER A 911 -32.13 15.33 4.99
C SER A 911 -32.67 15.82 6.35
N CYS A 912 -32.39 15.08 7.43
CA CYS A 912 -32.70 15.49 8.80
C CYS A 912 -31.93 16.75 9.23
N CYS A 913 -30.64 16.86 8.90
CA CYS A 913 -29.84 18.04 9.20
C CYS A 913 -30.32 19.27 8.41
N LEU A 914 -30.49 19.16 7.08
CA LEU A 914 -30.93 20.26 6.21
C LEU A 914 -32.33 20.78 6.57
N PHE A 915 -33.27 19.91 6.94
CA PHE A 915 -34.62 20.31 7.35
C PHE A 915 -34.71 20.71 8.84
N GLY A 916 -33.81 20.19 9.69
CA GLY A 916 -33.79 20.41 11.14
C GLY A 916 -33.05 21.68 11.58
N LEU A 917 -31.95 22.05 10.94
CA LEU A 917 -31.14 23.21 11.30
C LEU A 917 -31.86 24.58 11.12
N PRO A 918 -32.70 24.81 10.08
CA PRO A 918 -33.45 26.06 9.93
C PRO A 918 -34.36 26.44 11.11
N TRP A 919 -34.79 25.47 11.94
CA TRP A 919 -35.53 25.73 13.18
C TRP A 919 -34.72 26.48 14.26
N LEU A 920 -33.41 26.64 14.07
CA LEU A 920 -32.52 27.39 14.97
C LEU A 920 -32.31 28.85 14.52
N ALA A 921 -32.63 29.19 13.26
CA ALA A 921 -32.47 30.53 12.72
C ALA A 921 -33.73 31.40 12.96
N PRO A 922 -33.57 32.69 13.31
CA PRO A 922 -34.70 33.60 13.46
C PRO A 922 -35.23 34.09 12.11
N CYS A 923 -36.50 34.49 12.09
CA CYS A 923 -37.11 35.11 10.92
C CYS A 923 -36.67 36.57 10.74
N ARG A 924 -36.50 36.99 9.48
CA ARG A 924 -36.16 38.37 9.09
C ARG A 924 -37.29 39.01 8.27
N PRO A 925 -37.54 40.32 8.42
CA PRO A 925 -38.49 41.04 7.57
C PRO A 925 -37.94 41.14 6.14
N CYS A 926 -38.84 41.09 5.17
CA CYS A 926 -38.53 41.30 3.75
C CYS A 926 -38.31 42.79 3.44
N LEU A 927 -37.15 43.13 2.86
CA LEU A 927 -36.78 44.51 2.47
C LEU A 927 -37.06 44.83 0.98
N LYS A 928 -37.14 43.81 0.12
CA LYS A 928 -37.51 43.89 -1.29
C LYS A 928 -38.94 43.34 -1.46
N GLU A 929 -39.73 43.86 -2.41
CA GLU A 929 -41.18 43.54 -2.51
C GLU A 929 -41.46 42.06 -2.85
N ASP A 930 -40.62 41.41 -3.65
CA ASP A 930 -40.74 40.00 -4.07
C ASP A 930 -40.31 38.98 -2.99
N CYS A 931 -40.74 39.16 -1.74
CA CYS A 931 -40.30 38.33 -0.61
C CYS A 931 -41.43 38.03 0.40
N PRO A 932 -41.59 36.75 0.84
CA PRO A 932 -40.90 35.55 0.35
C PRO A 932 -41.33 35.23 -1.10
N SER A 933 -40.39 34.84 -1.95
CA SER A 933 -40.58 34.86 -3.39
C SER A 933 -41.34 33.60 -3.88
N MET A 934 -42.58 33.79 -4.33
CA MET A 934 -43.47 32.73 -4.81
C MET A 934 -43.20 32.40 -6.29
N GLY A 935 -42.16 31.61 -6.59
CA GLY A 935 -41.93 31.18 -7.98
C GLY A 935 -40.57 30.54 -8.30
N HIS A 936 -40.35 30.37 -9.60
CA HIS A 936 -39.30 29.56 -10.25
C HIS A 936 -37.86 29.79 -9.75
N SER A 937 -37.54 31.01 -9.29
CA SER A 937 -36.19 31.43 -8.87
C SER A 937 -36.17 32.05 -7.48
N GLY A 938 -37.09 31.66 -6.60
CA GLY A 938 -37.36 32.40 -5.37
C GLY A 938 -36.19 32.48 -4.39
N SER A 939 -35.57 33.67 -4.27
CA SER A 939 -34.35 33.89 -3.48
C SER A 939 -34.54 33.63 -1.98
N PHE A 940 -35.68 34.04 -1.43
CA PHE A 940 -35.97 34.01 0.01
C PHE A 940 -37.10 33.03 0.32
N LYS A 941 -36.81 32.03 1.16
CA LYS A 941 -37.77 31.01 1.57
C LYS A 941 -38.40 31.38 2.92
N ASN A 942 -39.73 31.30 3.03
CA ASN A 942 -40.39 31.31 4.32
C ASN A 942 -40.30 29.91 4.95
N PHE A 943 -39.81 29.84 6.18
CA PHE A 943 -39.80 28.63 6.99
C PHE A 943 -40.23 29.00 8.40
N GLN A 944 -41.48 28.68 8.77
CA GLN A 944 -42.06 28.98 10.08
C GLN A 944 -42.11 30.50 10.42
N CYS A 945 -42.13 31.36 9.40
CA CYS A 945 -42.10 32.83 9.55
C CYS A 945 -43.44 33.51 9.27
N PRO A 946 -43.71 34.69 9.86
CA PRO A 946 -44.90 35.49 9.54
C PRO A 946 -44.99 35.88 8.04
N PRO A 947 -46.14 36.39 7.57
CA PRO A 947 -46.24 37.05 6.27
C PRO A 947 -45.18 38.16 6.12
N LYS A 948 -44.68 38.36 4.89
CA LYS A 948 -43.58 39.28 4.56
C LYS A 948 -42.29 39.07 5.38
N HIS A 949 -42.04 37.84 5.84
CA HIS A 949 -40.78 37.44 6.48
C HIS A 949 -40.21 36.17 5.83
N TYR A 950 -38.89 36.00 5.95
CA TYR A 950 -38.14 34.84 5.46
C TYR A 950 -37.21 34.27 6.56
N ASN A 951 -36.71 33.06 6.34
CA ASN A 951 -35.69 32.43 7.18
C ASN A 951 -34.40 32.35 6.34
N ASP A 952 -33.31 32.96 6.81
CA ASP A 952 -32.10 33.13 6.02
C ASP A 952 -31.32 31.81 5.85
N LEU A 953 -31.23 30.98 6.90
CA LEU A 953 -30.65 29.64 6.83
C LEU A 953 -31.46 28.69 5.95
N ALA A 954 -32.80 28.74 6.00
CA ALA A 954 -33.66 28.02 5.06
C ALA A 954 -33.42 28.47 3.61
N SER A 955 -33.08 29.75 3.40
CA SER A 955 -32.78 30.32 2.08
C SER A 955 -31.38 29.92 1.56
N LEU A 956 -30.52 29.35 2.40
CA LEU A 956 -29.25 28.71 2.00
C LEU A 956 -29.43 27.20 1.72
N PHE A 957 -30.29 26.50 2.48
CA PHE A 957 -30.45 25.04 2.42
C PHE A 957 -31.54 24.53 1.46
N PHE A 958 -32.59 25.30 1.17
CA PHE A 958 -33.67 24.91 0.23
C PHE A 958 -33.51 25.53 -1.16
N ASN A 959 -32.29 25.52 -1.71
CA ASN A 959 -31.96 25.86 -3.08
C ASN A 959 -30.85 24.92 -3.60
N THR A 960 -30.42 25.04 -4.86
CA THR A 960 -29.25 24.26 -5.33
C THR A 960 -27.96 24.80 -4.71
N ASN A 961 -26.94 23.95 -4.58
CA ASN A 961 -25.63 24.37 -4.07
C ASN A 961 -25.03 25.51 -4.92
N ASP A 962 -25.28 25.52 -6.23
CA ASP A 962 -24.80 26.53 -7.15
C ASP A 962 -25.52 27.89 -6.95
N ASP A 963 -26.85 27.89 -6.74
CA ASP A 963 -27.63 29.09 -6.36
C ASP A 963 -27.15 29.68 -5.03
N THR A 964 -26.87 28.80 -4.04
CA THR A 964 -26.44 29.22 -2.72
C THR A 964 -25.05 29.86 -2.75
N ILE A 965 -24.12 29.36 -3.58
CA ILE A 965 -22.83 30.05 -3.81
C ILE A 965 -23.06 31.41 -4.49
N ARG A 966 -23.91 31.49 -5.53
CA ARG A 966 -24.22 32.78 -6.20
C ARG A 966 -24.76 33.83 -5.23
N LYS A 967 -25.62 33.43 -4.29
CA LYS A 967 -26.11 34.31 -3.20
C LYS A 967 -25.00 34.71 -2.23
N LEU A 968 -24.15 33.78 -1.83
CA LEU A 968 -23.02 34.06 -0.93
C LEU A 968 -21.99 35.02 -1.55
N TYR A 969 -21.89 35.09 -2.88
CA TYR A 969 -20.98 35.99 -3.61
C TYR A 969 -21.59 37.35 -4.00
N SER A 970 -22.92 37.49 -4.01
CA SER A 970 -23.59 38.70 -4.49
C SER A 970 -23.46 39.86 -3.50
N SER A 971 -22.89 40.97 -3.96
CA SER A 971 -22.74 42.25 -3.26
C SER A 971 -24.08 42.82 -2.77
N GLU A 972 -25.16 42.67 -3.55
CA GLU A 972 -26.52 43.10 -3.20
C GLU A 972 -27.07 42.50 -1.90
N THR A 973 -26.51 41.39 -1.43
CA THR A 973 -27.06 40.62 -0.31
C THR A 973 -26.39 40.94 1.03
N ASN A 974 -25.54 41.98 1.09
CA ASN A 974 -24.65 42.26 2.22
C ASN A 974 -25.34 42.20 3.60
N ASP A 975 -26.58 42.69 3.70
CA ASP A 975 -27.39 42.70 4.93
C ASP A 975 -28.34 41.50 5.10
N ASP A 976 -28.57 40.67 4.08
CA ASP A 976 -29.64 39.64 4.08
C ASP A 976 -29.39 38.48 5.06
N PHE A 977 -28.14 38.16 5.38
CA PHE A 977 -27.79 37.01 6.22
C PHE A 977 -27.30 37.42 7.61
N GLN A 978 -27.58 36.62 8.63
CA GLN A 978 -27.03 36.80 9.99
C GLN A 978 -25.72 36.02 10.17
N LYS A 979 -24.81 36.56 11.00
CA LYS A 979 -23.51 35.91 11.35
C LYS A 979 -23.71 34.51 11.94
N SER A 980 -24.76 34.32 12.73
CA SER A 980 -25.21 33.04 13.29
C SER A 980 -25.62 32.03 12.20
N SER A 981 -26.45 32.43 11.24
CA SER A 981 -26.92 31.58 10.14
C SER A 981 -25.80 31.23 9.17
N ILE A 982 -24.89 32.16 8.86
CA ILE A 982 -23.70 31.88 8.06
C ILE A 982 -22.74 30.91 8.79
N MET A 983 -22.53 31.07 10.10
CA MET A 983 -21.74 30.11 10.90
C MET A 983 -22.38 28.70 10.89
N LEU A 984 -23.69 28.59 11.06
CA LEU A 984 -24.41 27.32 10.95
C LEU A 984 -24.30 26.71 9.55
N SER A 985 -24.39 27.53 8.49
CA SER A 985 -24.21 27.11 7.10
C SER A 985 -22.79 26.59 6.84
N PHE A 986 -21.76 27.28 7.36
CA PHE A 986 -20.36 26.85 7.26
C PHE A 986 -20.14 25.49 7.94
N VAL A 987 -20.52 25.34 9.22
CA VAL A 987 -20.31 24.10 9.98
C VAL A 987 -21.09 22.94 9.35
N ALA A 988 -22.33 23.18 8.89
CA ALA A 988 -23.10 22.18 8.15
C ALA A 988 -22.42 21.79 6.83
N SER A 989 -21.99 22.76 6.02
CA SER A 989 -21.33 22.50 4.73
C SER A 989 -20.06 21.68 4.88
N TYR A 990 -19.23 22.01 5.89
CA TYR A 990 -17.99 21.33 6.21
C TYR A 990 -18.24 19.85 6.59
N VAL A 991 -19.13 19.61 7.56
CA VAL A 991 -19.40 18.24 8.07
C VAL A 991 -20.18 17.40 7.07
N LEU A 992 -21.24 17.95 6.46
CA LEU A 992 -22.08 17.22 5.51
C LEU A 992 -21.34 16.98 4.18
N GLY A 993 -20.40 17.84 3.78
CA GLY A 993 -19.50 17.62 2.65
C GLY A 993 -18.57 16.42 2.86
N ILE A 994 -17.96 16.30 4.05
CA ILE A 994 -17.14 15.13 4.43
C ILE A 994 -17.96 13.83 4.37
N LEU A 995 -19.15 13.82 4.97
CA LEU A 995 -20.01 12.63 5.01
C LEU A 995 -20.58 12.24 3.63
N SER A 996 -20.88 13.22 2.77
CA SER A 996 -21.45 12.98 1.43
C SER A 996 -20.49 12.20 0.52
N TYR A 997 -19.18 12.43 0.64
CA TYR A 997 -18.19 11.91 -0.31
C TYR A 997 -17.87 10.41 -0.13
N GLY A 998 -18.28 9.78 0.99
CA GLY A 998 -18.11 8.34 1.25
C GLY A 998 -19.09 7.41 0.51
N VAL A 999 -20.12 7.96 -0.14
CA VAL A 999 -21.20 7.19 -0.79
C VAL A 999 -20.75 6.65 -2.17
N ALA A 1000 -21.18 5.43 -2.52
CA ALA A 1000 -20.83 4.80 -3.79
C ALA A 1000 -21.64 5.31 -5.01
N ALA A 1001 -21.61 6.62 -5.29
CA ALA A 1001 -22.31 7.28 -6.40
C ALA A 1001 -21.38 8.29 -7.15
N PRO A 1002 -21.78 8.84 -8.33
CA PRO A 1002 -20.94 9.76 -9.11
C PRO A 1002 -21.08 11.22 -8.66
N PHE A 1003 -20.01 11.83 -8.14
CA PHE A 1003 -20.01 13.23 -7.67
C PHE A 1003 -18.61 13.83 -7.55
N GLY A 1004 -18.50 15.16 -7.56
CA GLY A 1004 -17.24 15.92 -7.43
C GLY A 1004 -17.15 16.80 -6.19
N LEU A 1005 -15.91 17.07 -5.76
CA LEU A 1005 -15.59 17.81 -4.53
C LEU A 1005 -15.57 19.35 -4.67
N PHE A 1006 -15.54 19.89 -5.89
CA PHE A 1006 -15.42 21.34 -6.12
C PHE A 1006 -16.52 22.16 -5.45
N VAL A 1007 -17.80 21.88 -5.75
CA VAL A 1007 -18.92 22.69 -5.25
C VAL A 1007 -19.03 22.67 -3.72
N PRO A 1008 -18.86 21.53 -2.99
CA PRO A 1008 -18.80 21.53 -1.53
C PRO A 1008 -17.66 22.35 -0.93
N ILE A 1009 -16.47 22.28 -1.53
CA ILE A 1009 -15.29 23.03 -1.07
C ILE A 1009 -15.49 24.53 -1.34
N ILE A 1010 -16.03 24.90 -2.50
CA ILE A 1010 -16.41 26.29 -2.81
C ILE A 1010 -17.49 26.78 -1.83
N LEU A 1011 -18.59 26.04 -1.61
CA LEU A 1011 -19.67 26.45 -0.70
C LEU A 1011 -19.20 26.61 0.75
N THR A 1012 -18.33 25.71 1.22
CA THR A 1012 -17.71 25.79 2.56
C THR A 1012 -16.78 27.01 2.65
N GLY A 1013 -15.97 27.23 1.62
CA GLY A 1013 -15.09 28.39 1.45
C GLY A 1013 -15.85 29.73 1.43
N ALA A 1014 -16.94 29.80 0.67
CA ALA A 1014 -17.83 30.95 0.56
C ALA A 1014 -18.46 31.29 1.92
N SER A 1015 -18.92 30.28 2.65
CA SER A 1015 -19.58 30.46 3.94
C SER A 1015 -18.62 31.02 4.99
N TYR A 1016 -17.41 30.48 5.13
CA TYR A 1016 -16.44 31.03 6.12
C TYR A 1016 -15.79 32.33 5.64
N GLY A 1017 -15.54 32.50 4.34
CA GLY A 1017 -15.06 33.76 3.76
C GLY A 1017 -16.01 34.91 4.07
N ARG A 1018 -17.30 34.73 3.75
CA ARG A 1018 -18.34 35.70 4.08
C ARG A 1018 -18.44 35.98 5.58
N LEU A 1019 -18.31 34.95 6.43
CA LEU A 1019 -18.28 35.11 7.87
C LEU A 1019 -17.12 36.01 8.34
N ILE A 1020 -15.92 35.83 7.79
CA ILE A 1020 -14.76 36.68 8.08
C ILE A 1020 -15.01 38.13 7.64
N GLY A 1021 -15.54 38.36 6.44
CA GLY A 1021 -15.93 39.71 6.00
C GLY A 1021 -16.93 40.37 6.95
N MET A 1022 -17.99 39.65 7.31
CA MET A 1022 -18.98 40.10 8.30
C MET A 1022 -18.41 40.29 9.71
N LEU A 1023 -17.24 39.75 10.04
CA LEU A 1023 -16.53 39.97 11.30
C LEU A 1023 -15.57 41.16 11.24
N MET A 1024 -14.99 41.46 10.06
CA MET A 1024 -14.19 42.67 9.84
C MET A 1024 -15.07 43.94 9.83
N GLY A 1025 -16.23 43.89 9.16
CA GLY A 1025 -17.15 45.03 9.08
C GLY A 1025 -16.43 46.29 8.58
N ALA A 1026 -16.55 47.41 9.31
CA ALA A 1026 -15.95 48.69 8.94
C ALA A 1026 -14.40 48.74 8.97
N ASN A 1027 -13.72 47.65 9.34
CA ASN A 1027 -12.24 47.58 9.35
C ASN A 1027 -11.65 47.19 7.98
N SER A 1028 -12.48 46.95 6.96
CA SER A 1028 -12.06 46.64 5.59
C SER A 1028 -13.06 47.27 4.60
N ASN A 1029 -12.56 47.70 3.43
CA ASN A 1029 -13.38 48.28 2.37
C ASN A 1029 -13.90 47.21 1.38
N LEU A 1030 -13.54 45.93 1.55
CA LEU A 1030 -14.04 44.83 0.72
C LEU A 1030 -15.44 44.39 1.16
N ASP A 1031 -16.34 44.15 0.20
CA ASP A 1031 -17.69 43.69 0.49
C ASP A 1031 -17.75 42.22 0.95
N HIS A 1032 -18.87 41.83 1.59
CA HIS A 1032 -19.01 40.47 2.12
C HIS A 1032 -19.04 39.39 1.01
N GLY A 1033 -19.44 39.73 -0.22
CA GLY A 1033 -19.44 38.85 -1.38
C GLY A 1033 -18.02 38.58 -1.89
N LEU A 1034 -17.19 39.60 -2.04
CA LEU A 1034 -15.76 39.44 -2.36
C LEU A 1034 -15.03 38.62 -1.29
N PHE A 1035 -15.28 38.87 0.00
CA PHE A 1035 -14.74 38.01 1.07
C PHE A 1035 -15.15 36.53 0.93
N ALA A 1036 -16.35 36.23 0.40
CA ALA A 1036 -16.78 34.87 0.09
C ALA A 1036 -16.03 34.26 -1.12
N VAL A 1037 -15.76 35.05 -2.17
CA VAL A 1037 -14.93 34.64 -3.31
C VAL A 1037 -13.51 34.30 -2.84
N LEU A 1038 -12.90 35.16 -2.02
CA LEU A 1038 -11.55 34.96 -1.49
C LEU A 1038 -11.47 33.76 -0.52
N GLY A 1039 -12.50 33.54 0.31
CA GLY A 1039 -12.59 32.34 1.15
C GLY A 1039 -12.74 31.05 0.34
N SER A 1040 -13.44 31.11 -0.79
CA SER A 1040 -13.58 29.98 -1.72
C SER A 1040 -12.28 29.66 -2.46
N ALA A 1041 -11.56 30.70 -2.91
CA ALA A 1041 -10.21 30.56 -3.43
C ALA A 1041 -9.30 29.93 -2.37
N SER A 1042 -9.30 30.47 -1.15
CA SER A 1042 -8.52 29.95 -0.03
C SER A 1042 -8.81 28.47 0.28
N PHE A 1043 -10.08 28.08 0.43
CA PHE A 1043 -10.42 26.70 0.79
C PHE A 1043 -10.10 25.69 -0.34
N LEU A 1044 -10.22 26.10 -1.61
CA LEU A 1044 -9.68 25.32 -2.74
C LEU A 1044 -8.14 25.22 -2.68
N GLY A 1045 -7.47 26.33 -2.37
CA GLY A 1045 -6.03 26.41 -2.16
C GLY A 1045 -5.53 25.49 -1.07
N GLY A 1046 -6.18 25.46 0.10
CA GLY A 1046 -5.83 24.58 1.23
C GLY A 1046 -6.20 23.11 1.07
N THR A 1047 -7.25 22.79 0.30
CA THR A 1047 -7.76 21.41 0.15
C THR A 1047 -7.19 20.70 -1.09
N MET A 1048 -7.22 21.37 -2.25
CA MET A 1048 -6.80 20.82 -3.55
C MET A 1048 -5.38 21.22 -3.98
N ARG A 1049 -4.78 22.24 -3.36
CA ARG A 1049 -3.40 22.75 -3.64
C ARG A 1049 -3.17 23.28 -5.06
N MET A 1050 -4.26 23.54 -5.78
CA MET A 1050 -4.26 24.12 -7.11
C MET A 1050 -4.13 25.65 -7.03
N THR A 1051 -3.41 26.25 -7.97
CA THR A 1051 -3.00 27.66 -7.93
C THR A 1051 -3.50 28.42 -9.16
N VAL A 1052 -2.75 28.40 -10.25
CA VAL A 1052 -3.00 29.21 -11.46
C VAL A 1052 -4.33 28.82 -12.10
N SER A 1053 -4.67 27.54 -12.16
CA SER A 1053 -5.95 27.07 -12.70
C SER A 1053 -7.15 27.52 -11.86
N VAL A 1054 -7.10 27.44 -10.52
CA VAL A 1054 -8.18 27.96 -9.66
C VAL A 1054 -8.32 29.46 -9.81
N CYS A 1055 -7.21 30.18 -9.82
CA CYS A 1055 -7.21 31.63 -9.98
C CYS A 1055 -7.90 32.04 -11.29
N VAL A 1056 -7.50 31.46 -12.42
CA VAL A 1056 -8.13 31.77 -13.73
C VAL A 1056 -9.58 31.27 -13.81
N ILE A 1057 -9.93 30.11 -13.25
CA ILE A 1057 -11.32 29.65 -13.18
C ILE A 1057 -12.18 30.65 -12.39
N ILE A 1058 -11.71 31.17 -11.26
CA ILE A 1058 -12.44 32.16 -10.47
C ILE A 1058 -12.58 33.48 -11.25
N LEU A 1059 -11.53 33.95 -11.95
CA LEU A 1059 -11.58 35.18 -12.74
C LEU A 1059 -12.47 35.08 -13.99
N GLU A 1060 -12.48 33.95 -14.69
CA GLU A 1060 -13.41 33.69 -15.79
C GLU A 1060 -14.86 33.56 -15.31
N LEU A 1061 -15.07 33.13 -14.06
CA LEU A 1061 -16.40 33.04 -13.42
C LEU A 1061 -16.92 34.37 -12.87
N THR A 1062 -16.04 35.24 -12.34
CA THR A 1062 -16.40 36.57 -11.81
C THR A 1062 -16.33 37.69 -12.84
N ASN A 1063 -15.74 37.42 -14.01
CA ASN A 1063 -15.54 38.36 -15.11
C ASN A 1063 -14.79 39.65 -14.70
N ASN A 1064 -14.03 39.63 -13.60
CA ASN A 1064 -13.35 40.81 -13.05
C ASN A 1064 -11.85 40.55 -12.81
N LEU A 1065 -11.02 41.06 -13.71
CA LEU A 1065 -9.56 40.89 -13.69
C LEU A 1065 -8.86 41.61 -12.52
N LEU A 1066 -9.49 42.62 -11.91
CA LEU A 1066 -8.91 43.36 -10.77
C LEU A 1066 -8.77 42.48 -9.51
N LEU A 1067 -9.46 41.35 -9.47
CA LEU A 1067 -9.36 40.37 -8.38
C LEU A 1067 -8.10 39.51 -8.43
N LEU A 1068 -7.37 39.51 -9.54
CA LEU A 1068 -6.19 38.66 -9.76
C LEU A 1068 -5.17 38.73 -8.60
N PRO A 1069 -4.75 39.91 -8.09
CA PRO A 1069 -3.74 39.97 -7.03
C PRO A 1069 -4.22 39.39 -5.70
N LEU A 1070 -5.45 39.69 -5.29
CA LEU A 1070 -6.03 39.21 -4.02
C LEU A 1070 -6.29 37.70 -4.06
N VAL A 1071 -6.82 37.19 -5.18
CA VAL A 1071 -7.08 35.76 -5.39
C VAL A 1071 -5.76 34.98 -5.43
N MET A 1072 -4.72 35.48 -6.11
CA MET A 1072 -3.38 34.85 -6.08
C MET A 1072 -2.77 34.85 -4.69
N LEU A 1073 -2.81 35.98 -3.96
CA LEU A 1073 -2.24 36.09 -2.62
C LEU A 1073 -2.89 35.10 -1.64
N VAL A 1074 -4.22 35.03 -1.59
CA VAL A 1074 -4.93 34.15 -0.65
C VAL A 1074 -4.74 32.66 -1.00
N LEU A 1075 -4.65 32.32 -2.29
CA LEU A 1075 -4.34 30.96 -2.77
C LEU A 1075 -2.94 30.52 -2.36
N LEU A 1076 -1.92 31.36 -2.61
CA LEU A 1076 -0.53 31.01 -2.34
C LEU A 1076 -0.26 30.88 -0.83
N VAL A 1077 -0.78 31.81 -0.01
CA VAL A 1077 -0.69 31.71 1.45
C VAL A 1077 -1.37 30.43 1.95
N SER A 1078 -2.60 30.16 1.49
CA SER A 1078 -3.35 28.99 1.92
C SER A 1078 -2.68 27.67 1.53
N LYS A 1079 -2.22 27.54 0.28
CA LYS A 1079 -1.47 26.37 -0.19
C LYS A 1079 -0.21 26.15 0.65
N THR A 1080 0.60 27.19 0.85
CA THR A 1080 1.87 27.12 1.58
C THR A 1080 1.67 26.68 3.03
N VAL A 1081 0.70 27.26 3.73
CA VAL A 1081 0.34 26.83 5.11
C VAL A 1081 -0.14 25.39 5.13
N ALA A 1082 -0.91 24.96 4.13
CA ALA A 1082 -1.48 23.62 4.06
C ALA A 1082 -0.47 22.53 3.69
N ASP A 1083 0.53 22.84 2.85
CA ASP A 1083 1.60 21.92 2.41
C ASP A 1083 2.39 21.33 3.59
N SER A 1084 2.54 22.09 4.68
CA SER A 1084 3.17 21.64 5.93
C SER A 1084 2.42 20.52 6.70
N PHE A 1085 1.20 20.13 6.28
CA PHE A 1085 0.37 19.16 7.03
C PHE A 1085 -0.03 17.91 6.26
N ASN A 1086 -0.28 17.99 4.95
CA ASN A 1086 -0.64 16.84 4.09
C ASN A 1086 -0.56 17.21 2.61
N PRO A 1087 -0.49 16.25 1.67
CA PRO A 1087 -0.65 16.50 0.23
C PRO A 1087 -2.11 16.77 -0.17
N ASN A 1088 -2.35 17.09 -1.44
CA ASN A 1088 -3.70 17.42 -1.94
C ASN A 1088 -4.69 16.26 -1.88
N ILE A 1089 -5.98 16.59 -1.80
CA ILE A 1089 -7.06 15.62 -1.63
C ILE A 1089 -7.16 14.59 -2.76
N TYR A 1090 -6.86 14.95 -4.01
CA TYR A 1090 -6.99 14.01 -5.12
C TYR A 1090 -5.89 12.94 -5.10
N ASP A 1091 -4.68 13.28 -4.65
CA ASP A 1091 -3.59 12.31 -4.51
C ASP A 1091 -3.74 11.45 -3.25
N LEU A 1092 -4.32 11.98 -2.16
CA LEU A 1092 -4.79 11.17 -1.04
C LEU A 1092 -5.84 10.14 -1.48
N ILE A 1093 -6.82 10.53 -2.31
CA ILE A 1093 -7.82 9.62 -2.87
C ILE A 1093 -7.22 8.65 -3.88
N LEU A 1094 -6.21 9.07 -4.66
CA LEU A 1094 -5.51 8.21 -5.63
C LEU A 1094 -4.73 7.11 -4.90
N LYS A 1095 -3.99 7.45 -3.84
CA LYS A 1095 -3.29 6.51 -2.97
C LYS A 1095 -4.28 5.57 -2.25
N LEU A 1096 -5.41 6.09 -1.76
CA LEU A 1096 -6.52 5.27 -1.21
C LEU A 1096 -7.21 4.35 -2.25
N LYS A 1097 -7.01 4.56 -3.56
CA LYS A 1097 -7.49 3.66 -4.62
C LYS A 1097 -6.46 2.61 -5.05
N GLY A 1098 -5.26 2.62 -4.48
CA GLY A 1098 -4.16 1.72 -4.89
C GLY A 1098 -3.71 1.93 -6.33
N LEU A 1099 -3.93 3.13 -6.91
CA LEU A 1099 -3.48 3.45 -8.25
C LEU A 1099 -2.01 3.87 -8.21
N PRO A 1100 -1.11 3.28 -9.02
CA PRO A 1100 0.25 3.77 -9.15
C PRO A 1100 0.26 5.19 -9.72
N TYR A 1101 1.02 6.08 -9.10
CA TYR A 1101 1.25 7.44 -9.60
C TYR A 1101 2.68 7.83 -9.28
N LEU A 1102 3.44 8.17 -10.32
CA LEU A 1102 4.73 8.83 -10.15
C LEU A 1102 4.48 10.28 -9.73
N GLU A 1103 5.14 10.74 -8.68
CA GLU A 1103 5.15 12.15 -8.27
C GLU A 1103 5.92 13.03 -9.29
N ASP A 1104 5.81 14.35 -9.19
CA ASP A 1104 6.43 15.31 -10.11
C ASP A 1104 7.86 15.73 -9.72
N HIS A 1105 8.13 15.76 -8.42
CA HIS A 1105 9.45 15.95 -7.83
C HIS A 1105 10.13 14.60 -7.56
N ALA A 1106 11.46 14.64 -7.47
CA ALA A 1106 12.25 13.51 -6.98
C ALA A 1106 12.65 13.77 -5.52
N GLU A 1107 12.41 12.78 -4.66
CA GLU A 1107 12.72 12.86 -3.23
C GLU A 1107 14.23 13.07 -2.98
N PRO A 1108 14.64 13.73 -1.88
CA PRO A 1108 16.05 14.04 -1.61
C PRO A 1108 16.98 12.81 -1.69
N TYR A 1109 16.55 11.67 -1.12
CA TYR A 1109 17.32 10.42 -1.12
C TYR A 1109 17.54 9.83 -2.52
N MET A 1110 16.65 10.10 -3.48
CA MET A 1110 16.80 9.64 -4.87
C MET A 1110 17.99 10.32 -5.58
N ARG A 1111 18.61 11.35 -4.99
CA ARG A 1111 19.84 11.95 -5.49
C ARG A 1111 21.09 11.17 -5.08
N GLN A 1112 21.02 10.42 -3.97
CA GLN A 1112 22.09 9.58 -3.44
C GLN A 1112 22.05 8.19 -4.10
N LEU A 1113 20.84 7.64 -4.33
CA LEU A 1113 20.66 6.40 -5.08
C LEU A 1113 21.00 6.55 -6.56
N THR A 1114 21.63 5.52 -7.12
CA THR A 1114 21.83 5.34 -8.55
C THR A 1114 20.69 4.55 -9.18
N VAL A 1115 20.72 4.43 -10.51
CA VAL A 1115 19.78 3.60 -11.26
C VAL A 1115 20.04 2.11 -11.05
N SER A 1116 21.28 1.67 -10.81
CA SER A 1116 21.58 0.24 -10.56
C SER A 1116 20.91 -0.31 -9.29
N ASP A 1117 20.74 0.53 -8.28
CA ASP A 1117 20.32 0.12 -6.93
C ASP A 1117 18.83 -0.29 -6.87
N VAL A 1118 18.05 0.07 -7.89
CA VAL A 1118 16.61 -0.21 -7.97
C VAL A 1118 16.21 -1.17 -9.10
N VAL A 1119 17.17 -1.89 -9.72
CA VAL A 1119 16.88 -2.84 -10.81
C VAL A 1119 16.83 -4.28 -10.33
N ALA A 1120 15.63 -4.81 -10.12
CA ALA A 1120 15.41 -6.19 -9.70
C ALA A 1120 15.30 -7.19 -10.87
N GLY A 1121 15.87 -8.38 -10.67
CA GLY A 1121 15.59 -9.59 -11.43
C GLY A 1121 16.38 -9.81 -12.74
N PRO A 1122 16.42 -11.06 -13.24
CA PRO A 1122 17.05 -11.39 -14.51
C PRO A 1122 16.18 -10.90 -15.69
N LEU A 1123 16.74 -10.00 -16.49
CA LEU A 1123 16.11 -9.49 -17.70
C LEU A 1123 15.78 -10.62 -18.70
N ARG A 1124 14.59 -10.58 -19.31
CA ARG A 1124 14.23 -11.42 -20.44
C ARG A 1124 14.40 -10.63 -21.74
N THR A 1125 15.27 -11.13 -22.59
CA THR A 1125 15.61 -10.58 -23.92
C THR A 1125 15.18 -11.54 -25.01
N PHE A 1126 15.19 -11.07 -26.25
CA PHE A 1126 15.12 -11.90 -27.46
C PHE A 1126 16.29 -11.58 -28.38
N ASN A 1127 16.66 -12.53 -29.22
CA ASN A 1127 17.65 -12.31 -30.27
C ASN A 1127 17.04 -11.58 -31.48
N GLY A 1128 17.85 -10.88 -32.29
CA GLY A 1128 17.38 -10.22 -33.52
C GLY A 1128 16.64 -11.15 -34.49
N VAL A 1129 17.10 -12.41 -34.61
CA VAL A 1129 16.35 -13.53 -35.20
C VAL A 1129 16.12 -14.56 -34.10
N GLU A 1130 14.86 -14.86 -33.80
CA GLU A 1130 14.46 -15.59 -32.57
C GLU A 1130 13.53 -16.77 -32.89
N LYS A 1131 13.60 -17.84 -32.09
CA LYS A 1131 12.82 -19.06 -32.30
C LYS A 1131 11.36 -18.89 -31.84
N VAL A 1132 10.40 -19.29 -32.67
CA VAL A 1132 8.95 -19.20 -32.39
C VAL A 1132 8.59 -19.85 -31.05
N GLY A 1133 9.12 -21.05 -30.78
CA GLY A 1133 8.92 -21.75 -29.50
C GLY A 1133 9.43 -20.98 -28.28
N ASN A 1134 10.55 -20.25 -28.40
CA ASN A 1134 11.11 -19.43 -27.31
C ASN A 1134 10.22 -18.21 -27.02
N ILE A 1135 9.76 -17.52 -28.08
CA ILE A 1135 8.80 -16.41 -27.96
C ILE A 1135 7.52 -16.89 -27.26
N ILE A 1136 6.94 -18.02 -27.68
CA ILE A 1136 5.73 -18.58 -27.06
C ILE A 1136 5.99 -18.97 -25.60
N HIS A 1137 7.14 -19.57 -25.28
CA HIS A 1137 7.51 -19.92 -23.91
C HIS A 1137 7.63 -18.68 -23.01
N ILE A 1138 8.37 -17.65 -23.42
CA ILE A 1138 8.54 -16.40 -22.66
C ILE A 1138 7.22 -15.64 -22.54
N LEU A 1139 6.37 -15.64 -23.57
CA LEU A 1139 5.04 -15.01 -23.50
C LEU A 1139 4.05 -15.78 -22.61
N LYS A 1140 4.15 -17.11 -22.49
CA LYS A 1140 3.31 -17.90 -21.55
C LYS A 1140 3.80 -17.81 -20.10
N THR A 1141 5.12 -17.79 -19.88
CA THR A 1141 5.73 -17.76 -18.54
C THR A 1141 5.81 -16.37 -17.91
N THR A 1142 5.83 -15.29 -18.69
CA THR A 1142 5.99 -13.91 -18.16
C THR A 1142 4.79 -13.02 -18.46
N GLY A 1143 4.50 -12.10 -17.52
CA GLY A 1143 3.55 -11.00 -17.71
C GLY A 1143 4.15 -9.77 -18.42
N HIS A 1144 5.41 -9.83 -18.86
CA HIS A 1144 6.14 -8.68 -19.37
C HIS A 1144 5.51 -8.16 -20.68
N HIS A 1145 5.45 -6.84 -20.83
CA HIS A 1145 4.82 -6.18 -21.98
C HIS A 1145 5.80 -5.70 -23.04
N ALA A 1146 7.11 -5.68 -22.75
CA ALA A 1146 8.16 -5.40 -23.72
C ALA A 1146 9.44 -6.15 -23.33
N PHE A 1147 10.28 -6.38 -24.33
CA PHE A 1147 11.48 -7.20 -24.25
C PHE A 1147 12.59 -6.53 -25.06
N PRO A 1148 13.80 -6.34 -24.53
CA PRO A 1148 14.92 -5.85 -25.33
C PRO A 1148 15.36 -6.88 -26.36
N VAL A 1149 15.73 -6.40 -27.54
CA VAL A 1149 16.29 -7.22 -28.61
C VAL A 1149 17.80 -6.99 -28.64
N ILE A 1150 18.57 -8.07 -28.60
CA ILE A 1150 20.03 -8.07 -28.59
C ILE A 1150 20.52 -8.86 -29.81
N ASP A 1151 21.51 -8.32 -30.50
CA ASP A 1151 22.20 -8.99 -31.59
C ASP A 1151 23.49 -9.60 -31.07
N GLU A 1152 23.62 -10.92 -31.25
CA GLU A 1152 24.77 -11.74 -30.87
C GLU A 1152 25.39 -12.37 -32.15
N PRO A 1153 26.59 -12.98 -32.07
CA PRO A 1153 27.15 -13.73 -33.20
C PRO A 1153 26.17 -14.81 -33.70
N PRO A 1154 25.92 -14.92 -35.03
CA PRO A 1154 26.73 -14.39 -36.14
C PRO A 1154 26.34 -12.98 -36.64
N PHE A 1155 25.28 -12.34 -36.10
CA PHE A 1155 24.74 -11.09 -36.65
C PHE A 1155 25.49 -9.84 -36.14
N SER A 1156 26.08 -9.92 -34.94
CA SER A 1156 27.00 -8.92 -34.39
C SER A 1156 28.29 -9.58 -33.92
N SER A 1157 29.40 -8.82 -33.87
CA SER A 1157 30.69 -9.31 -33.34
C SER A 1157 30.75 -9.37 -31.81
N SER A 1158 29.79 -8.74 -31.12
CA SER A 1158 29.59 -8.79 -29.68
C SER A 1158 28.12 -8.51 -29.33
N PRO A 1159 27.61 -8.87 -28.14
CA PRO A 1159 26.24 -8.57 -27.74
C PRO A 1159 25.92 -7.07 -27.79
N VAL A 1160 25.07 -6.65 -28.73
CA VAL A 1160 24.66 -5.24 -28.92
C VAL A 1160 23.15 -5.10 -28.77
N LEU A 1161 22.71 -4.11 -28.00
CA LEU A 1161 21.30 -3.74 -27.89
C LEU A 1161 20.81 -3.16 -29.23
N TYR A 1162 20.01 -3.92 -29.97
CA TYR A 1162 19.34 -3.44 -31.20
C TYR A 1162 18.14 -2.55 -30.87
N GLY A 1163 17.36 -2.90 -29.84
CA GLY A 1163 16.19 -2.10 -29.47
C GLY A 1163 15.23 -2.71 -28.46
N LEU A 1164 13.96 -2.32 -28.54
CA LEU A 1164 12.87 -2.80 -27.67
C LEU A 1164 11.63 -3.20 -28.49
N ILE A 1165 11.14 -4.44 -28.33
CA ILE A 1165 9.91 -4.93 -28.97
C ILE A 1165 8.78 -5.11 -27.95
N LEU A 1166 7.53 -4.85 -28.34
CA LEU A 1166 6.36 -5.05 -27.47
C LEU A 1166 5.78 -6.46 -27.60
N ARG A 1167 5.25 -6.97 -26.49
CA ARG A 1167 4.35 -8.14 -26.45
C ARG A 1167 3.21 -8.03 -27.46
N ALA A 1168 2.64 -6.83 -27.61
CA ALA A 1168 1.56 -6.59 -28.58
C ALA A 1168 2.01 -6.78 -30.04
N HIS A 1169 3.27 -6.48 -30.36
CA HIS A 1169 3.82 -6.71 -31.70
C HIS A 1169 4.08 -8.20 -31.91
N LEU A 1170 4.73 -8.86 -30.94
CA LEU A 1170 4.98 -10.31 -30.97
C LEU A 1170 3.70 -11.14 -31.15
N LEU A 1171 2.60 -10.77 -30.45
CA LEU A 1171 1.30 -11.43 -30.64
C LEU A 1171 0.71 -11.21 -32.04
N SER A 1172 0.88 -10.02 -32.64
CA SER A 1172 0.47 -9.76 -34.03
C SER A 1172 1.34 -10.54 -35.04
N LEU A 1173 2.64 -10.73 -34.78
CA LEU A 1173 3.54 -11.53 -35.61
C LEU A 1173 3.15 -13.02 -35.58
N LEU A 1174 3.06 -13.61 -34.39
CA LEU A 1174 2.63 -15.00 -34.18
C LEU A 1174 1.27 -15.29 -34.84
N LYS A 1175 0.32 -14.34 -34.74
CA LYS A 1175 -1.02 -14.48 -35.32
C LYS A 1175 -1.06 -14.41 -36.86
N LYS A 1176 -0.07 -13.78 -37.50
CA LYS A 1176 0.08 -13.78 -38.97
C LYS A 1176 0.94 -14.91 -39.51
N LYS A 1177 1.62 -15.68 -38.65
CA LYS A 1177 2.43 -16.86 -39.02
C LYS A 1177 3.49 -16.59 -40.12
N CYS A 1178 4.06 -15.38 -40.14
CA CYS A 1178 5.27 -15.13 -40.94
C CYS A 1178 6.48 -15.70 -40.20
N PHE A 1179 6.76 -16.98 -40.48
CA PHE A 1179 7.85 -17.73 -39.89
C PHE A 1179 8.90 -18.09 -40.95
N LEU A 1180 10.17 -18.08 -40.56
CA LEU A 1180 11.32 -18.42 -41.41
C LEU A 1180 11.80 -19.85 -41.09
N PRO A 1181 12.06 -20.70 -42.09
CA PRO A 1181 12.55 -22.06 -41.87
C PRO A 1181 14.03 -22.11 -41.42
N THR A 1182 14.75 -21.00 -41.51
CA THR A 1182 16.19 -20.89 -41.19
C THR A 1182 16.47 -19.65 -40.35
N CYS A 1183 17.48 -19.73 -39.47
CA CYS A 1183 17.98 -18.59 -38.72
C CYS A 1183 18.83 -17.68 -39.62
N THR A 1184 18.16 -16.84 -40.41
CA THR A 1184 18.74 -15.96 -41.42
C THR A 1184 18.02 -14.62 -41.42
N LEU A 1185 18.75 -13.51 -41.58
CA LEU A 1185 18.15 -12.19 -41.73
C LEU A 1185 17.16 -12.17 -42.89
N SER A 1186 16.01 -11.53 -42.67
CA SER A 1186 14.96 -11.34 -43.65
C SER A 1186 15.39 -10.33 -44.72
N GLY A 1187 15.85 -10.83 -45.86
CA GLY A 1187 15.89 -10.06 -47.11
C GLY A 1187 14.49 -9.71 -47.67
N PHE A 1188 13.42 -10.03 -46.96
CA PHE A 1188 12.04 -9.76 -47.33
C PHE A 1188 11.57 -8.38 -46.83
N ASP A 1189 10.86 -7.67 -47.71
CA ASP A 1189 10.28 -6.36 -47.46
C ASP A 1189 9.00 -6.48 -46.61
N ALA A 1190 9.16 -6.33 -45.29
CA ALA A 1190 8.10 -6.46 -44.29
C ALA A 1190 6.84 -5.63 -44.59
N SER A 1191 6.97 -4.49 -45.30
CA SER A 1191 5.85 -3.62 -45.66
C SER A 1191 4.83 -4.28 -46.59
N LYS A 1192 5.22 -5.35 -47.30
CA LYS A 1192 4.34 -6.09 -48.23
C LYS A 1192 3.40 -7.08 -47.53
N GLN A 1193 3.70 -7.49 -46.29
CA GLN A 1193 2.86 -8.38 -45.47
C GLN A 1193 2.20 -7.66 -44.29
N PHE A 1194 2.82 -6.60 -43.77
CA PHE A 1194 2.41 -5.90 -42.57
C PHE A 1194 2.17 -4.42 -42.84
N VAL A 1195 0.98 -3.95 -42.47
CA VAL A 1195 0.62 -2.53 -42.49
C VAL A 1195 0.74 -2.00 -41.06
N ALA A 1196 1.08 -0.72 -40.87
CA ALA A 1196 1.10 -0.11 -39.54
C ALA A 1196 -0.22 -0.28 -38.74
N ASP A 1197 -1.35 -0.41 -39.46
CA ASP A 1197 -2.69 -0.70 -38.92
C ASP A 1197 -2.79 -2.07 -38.19
N ASP A 1198 -1.91 -3.05 -38.50
CA ASP A 1198 -1.85 -4.37 -37.83
C ASP A 1198 -1.27 -4.28 -36.40
N PHE A 1199 -0.43 -3.28 -36.16
CA PHE A 1199 0.20 -3.00 -34.86
C PHE A 1199 -0.51 -1.90 -34.07
N ALA A 1200 -1.52 -1.24 -34.65
CA ALA A 1200 -2.33 -0.23 -33.98
C ALA A 1200 -3.07 -0.80 -32.76
N LYS A 1201 -3.04 -0.09 -31.63
CA LYS A 1201 -3.62 -0.56 -30.37
C LYS A 1201 -5.13 -0.67 -30.48
N ARG A 1202 -5.63 -1.89 -30.39
CA ARG A 1202 -7.06 -2.17 -30.39
C ARG A 1202 -7.71 -1.50 -29.19
N GLY A 1203 -8.71 -0.66 -29.45
CA GLY A 1203 -9.51 0.02 -28.43
C GLY A 1203 -10.43 -0.92 -27.66
N SER A 1204 -11.34 -0.35 -26.87
CA SER A 1204 -12.31 -1.03 -25.99
C SER A 1204 -12.90 -2.32 -26.62
N GLY A 1205 -12.41 -3.47 -26.12
CA GLY A 1205 -12.67 -4.81 -26.63
C GLY A 1205 -11.66 -5.82 -26.09
N LYS A 1206 -11.86 -7.12 -26.37
CA LYS A 1206 -10.92 -8.18 -25.97
C LYS A 1206 -9.57 -7.97 -26.66
N HIS A 1207 -8.49 -7.86 -25.89
CA HIS A 1207 -7.12 -7.98 -26.42
C HIS A 1207 -6.87 -9.43 -26.87
N ASP A 1208 -6.08 -9.62 -27.93
CA ASP A 1208 -5.60 -10.98 -28.28
C ASP A 1208 -4.74 -11.49 -27.12
N ARG A 1209 -5.05 -12.67 -26.60
CA ARG A 1209 -4.25 -13.36 -25.59
C ARG A 1209 -3.30 -14.36 -26.23
N ILE A 1210 -2.28 -14.81 -25.49
CA ILE A 1210 -1.37 -15.86 -26.00
C ILE A 1210 -2.08 -17.23 -26.09
N GLU A 1211 -3.17 -17.41 -25.34
CA GLU A 1211 -4.08 -18.55 -25.41
C GLU A 1211 -5.08 -18.45 -26.58
N ASP A 1212 -5.20 -17.30 -27.26
CA ASP A 1212 -6.02 -17.13 -28.46
C ASP A 1212 -5.23 -17.38 -29.78
N ILE A 1213 -4.05 -18.02 -29.71
CA ILE A 1213 -3.13 -18.24 -30.84
C ILE A 1213 -2.66 -19.70 -30.87
N GLU A 1214 -3.02 -20.42 -31.93
CA GLU A 1214 -2.63 -21.81 -32.16
C GLU A 1214 -1.44 -21.91 -33.11
N VAL A 1215 -0.39 -22.63 -32.66
CA VAL A 1215 0.88 -22.81 -33.37
C VAL A 1215 1.23 -24.30 -33.34
N THR A 1216 1.60 -24.89 -34.48
CA THR A 1216 1.92 -26.32 -34.60
C THR A 1216 3.31 -26.65 -34.03
N ALA A 1217 3.60 -27.93 -33.82
CA ALA A 1217 4.93 -28.37 -33.39
C ALA A 1217 6.03 -28.01 -34.43
N GLU A 1218 5.70 -28.08 -35.72
CA GLU A 1218 6.59 -27.69 -36.83
C GLU A 1218 6.84 -26.17 -36.81
N GLU A 1219 5.79 -25.36 -36.63
CA GLU A 1219 5.89 -23.91 -36.55
C GLU A 1219 6.67 -23.43 -35.32
N MET A 1220 6.65 -24.17 -34.20
CA MET A 1220 7.46 -23.85 -33.01
C MET A 1220 8.97 -24.00 -33.25
N GLU A 1221 9.37 -24.81 -34.24
CA GLU A 1221 10.77 -25.01 -34.61
C GLU A 1221 11.30 -23.92 -35.58
N MET A 1222 10.42 -23.11 -36.14
CA MET A 1222 10.76 -22.00 -37.06
C MET A 1222 11.22 -20.73 -36.30
N TYR A 1223 11.66 -19.73 -37.07
CA TYR A 1223 12.21 -18.46 -36.59
C TYR A 1223 11.35 -17.24 -36.98
N ILE A 1224 11.54 -16.12 -36.27
CA ILE A 1224 10.99 -14.80 -36.64
C ILE A 1224 12.14 -13.79 -36.62
N ASP A 1225 12.26 -13.00 -37.69
CA ASP A 1225 13.10 -11.80 -37.71
C ASP A 1225 12.36 -10.66 -36.99
N LEU A 1226 12.95 -10.14 -35.90
CA LEU A 1226 12.36 -9.11 -35.06
C LEU A 1226 12.80 -7.69 -35.44
N HIS A 1227 13.85 -7.51 -36.25
CA HIS A 1227 14.45 -6.20 -36.51
C HIS A 1227 13.44 -5.18 -37.07
N PRO A 1228 12.65 -5.47 -38.15
CA PRO A 1228 11.75 -4.48 -38.76
C PRO A 1228 10.60 -4.01 -37.86
N PHE A 1229 10.32 -4.74 -36.79
CA PHE A 1229 9.19 -4.54 -35.88
C PHE A 1229 9.60 -3.90 -34.55
N THR A 1230 10.91 -3.82 -34.29
CA THR A 1230 11.53 -3.39 -33.03
C THR A 1230 11.76 -1.88 -33.01
N ASN A 1231 11.63 -1.25 -31.83
CA ASN A 1231 11.97 0.16 -31.67
C ASN A 1231 13.49 0.32 -31.57
N THR A 1232 14.12 0.87 -32.61
CA THR A 1232 15.59 1.08 -32.69
C THR A 1232 16.08 2.32 -31.94
N SER A 1233 15.18 3.22 -31.50
CA SER A 1233 15.49 4.44 -30.74
C SER A 1233 14.98 4.45 -29.27
N PRO A 1234 15.14 3.36 -28.48
CA PRO A 1234 14.63 3.32 -27.11
C PRO A 1234 15.44 4.26 -26.21
N TYR A 1235 14.81 4.81 -25.17
CA TYR A 1235 15.55 5.58 -24.17
C TYR A 1235 16.38 4.64 -23.29
N THR A 1236 17.68 4.96 -23.22
CA THR A 1236 18.69 4.31 -22.39
C THR A 1236 19.22 5.28 -21.34
N VAL A 1237 19.53 4.78 -20.15
CA VAL A 1237 20.38 5.47 -19.16
C VAL A 1237 21.58 4.58 -18.83
N VAL A 1238 22.67 5.19 -18.37
CA VAL A 1238 23.77 4.45 -17.75
C VAL A 1238 23.39 4.05 -16.33
N GLU A 1239 23.84 2.88 -15.88
CA GLU A 1239 23.52 2.36 -14.54
C GLU A 1239 23.93 3.29 -13.39
N THR A 1240 25.03 4.05 -13.56
CA THR A 1240 25.55 5.02 -12.59
C THR A 1240 24.84 6.39 -12.63
N MET A 1241 23.72 6.52 -13.36
CA MET A 1241 22.92 7.75 -13.35
C MET A 1241 22.13 7.83 -12.05
N SER A 1242 22.00 9.01 -11.43
CA SER A 1242 21.21 9.15 -10.20
C SER A 1242 19.71 8.90 -10.45
N LEU A 1243 19.06 8.22 -9.51
CA LEU A 1243 17.66 7.81 -9.61
C LEU A 1243 16.72 9.00 -9.82
N ALA A 1244 16.97 10.12 -9.14
CA ALA A 1244 16.25 11.37 -9.32
C ALA A 1244 16.27 11.87 -10.78
N LYS A 1245 17.44 11.79 -11.44
CA LYS A 1245 17.58 12.22 -12.83
C LYS A 1245 16.87 11.25 -13.80
N ALA A 1246 16.85 9.95 -13.47
CA ALA A 1246 16.13 8.94 -14.23
C ALA A 1246 14.61 9.06 -14.07
N LEU A 1247 14.10 9.32 -12.87
CA LEU A 1247 12.68 9.59 -12.59
C LEU A 1247 12.19 10.82 -13.39
N ILE A 1248 12.96 11.92 -13.36
CA ILE A 1248 12.65 13.13 -14.13
C ILE A 1248 12.58 12.82 -15.63
N LEU A 1249 13.55 12.08 -16.20
CA LEU A 1249 13.53 11.65 -17.59
C LEU A 1249 12.30 10.76 -17.91
N PHE A 1250 12.01 9.80 -17.05
CA PHE A 1250 10.89 8.86 -17.21
C PHE A 1250 9.54 9.60 -17.25
N ARG A 1251 9.32 10.54 -16.33
CA ARG A 1251 8.12 11.39 -16.27
C ARG A 1251 8.05 12.36 -17.45
N GLN A 1252 9.09 13.15 -17.68
CA GLN A 1252 9.11 14.23 -18.68
C GLN A 1252 9.02 13.74 -20.13
N VAL A 1253 9.30 12.46 -20.40
CA VAL A 1253 9.15 11.86 -21.73
C VAL A 1253 7.95 10.90 -21.81
N GLY A 1254 7.28 10.61 -20.68
CA GLY A 1254 6.12 9.72 -20.63
C GLY A 1254 6.48 8.27 -20.98
N LEU A 1255 7.55 7.76 -20.40
CA LEU A 1255 8.06 6.42 -20.69
C LEU A 1255 7.22 5.33 -20.01
N ARG A 1256 7.36 4.10 -20.53
CA ARG A 1256 6.81 2.87 -19.94
C ARG A 1256 7.90 1.92 -19.43
N HIS A 1257 9.00 1.87 -20.17
CA HIS A 1257 10.18 1.05 -19.91
C HIS A 1257 11.39 1.94 -20.17
N LEU A 1258 12.41 1.84 -19.32
CA LEU A 1258 13.66 2.58 -19.47
C LEU A 1258 14.83 1.59 -19.45
N LEU A 1259 15.55 1.50 -20.56
CA LEU A 1259 16.66 0.56 -20.70
C LEU A 1259 17.87 1.06 -19.91
N ILE A 1260 18.64 0.14 -19.34
CA ILE A 1260 19.81 0.45 -18.51
C ILE A 1260 21.00 -0.27 -19.12
N VAL A 1261 21.94 0.55 -19.59
CA VAL A 1261 23.17 0.11 -20.25
C VAL A 1261 24.28 0.15 -19.20
N PRO A 1262 25.08 -0.92 -19.05
CA PRO A 1262 26.20 -0.92 -18.13
C PRO A 1262 27.26 0.10 -18.56
N LYS A 1263 28.06 0.58 -17.61
CA LYS A 1263 29.17 1.51 -17.86
C LYS A 1263 30.23 0.79 -18.71
N SER A 1264 30.41 1.24 -19.95
CA SER A 1264 31.37 0.65 -20.90
C SER A 1264 32.80 0.63 -20.36
N SER A 1265 33.26 -0.53 -19.90
CA SER A 1265 34.63 -0.81 -19.44
C SER A 1265 35.61 -0.94 -20.61
N ARG A 1266 35.84 0.17 -21.34
CA ARG A 1266 36.86 0.28 -22.40
C ARG A 1266 38.03 1.18 -21.98
N VAL A 1267 38.86 0.69 -21.05
CA VAL A 1267 40.33 0.69 -21.20
C VAL A 1267 40.86 -0.56 -20.49
N SER A 1268 41.20 -1.59 -21.26
CA SER A 1268 42.24 -2.54 -20.88
C SER A 1268 43.23 -2.54 -22.03
N ASN A 1269 44.43 -2.02 -21.79
CA ASN A 1269 45.44 -1.91 -22.84
C ASN A 1269 45.94 -3.31 -23.22
N SER A 1270 45.90 -3.62 -24.51
CA SER A 1270 46.52 -4.80 -25.10
C SER A 1270 47.35 -4.39 -26.33
N SER A 1271 48.37 -3.57 -26.05
CA SER A 1271 49.43 -3.12 -26.95
C SER A 1271 50.64 -2.75 -26.11
#